data_AF-A0A3S1BZ19-F1
#
_entry.id   AF-A0A3S1BZ19-F1
#
_cell.length_a   1.000
_cell.length_b   1.000
_cell.length_c   1.000
_cell.angle_alpha   90.00
_cell.angle_beta   90.00
_cell.angle_gamma   90.00
#
_symmetry.space_group_name_H-M   'P 1'
#
loop_
_entity.id
_entity.type
_entity.pdbx_description
1 polymer ?
#
loop_
_entity_poly.entity_id
_entity_poly.type
_entity_poly.pdbx_seq_one_letter_code
_entity_poly.pdbx_strand_id
1 'polypeptide(L)'
;MNNEISNSELNRLIPPEIKNDEFYTAIHKIARQEDIKTVLEIGSSSGEGSTEAFVMGLRENPNNPILFCMEISKPRFAELQNRYRNDLFVKCYNFSSVSLESFPKQQEVIDFYRSNITNLNLYPLERILSWLNQDIEYVKNSGVDDSGIKRVKQENNIDYFDVVLIDGSEFTGVAELNEVYGAKFICLDDITTFKNYINHHKLLNDSSYILISQNTSVRNGYSIFKKKDSVDNYFSVYEQSEQRLVTRIVKPGMLVFDIGANIGDYSILLSKLVDYSGTVYSFEPASTTFTRLQERLIAQNINNVYAFKKAFYSDDTQIEFNEFPEDFSVWNSIGKPQMLDPQGTGQYVPIINTEIVDAIKLDSFCLENRIDHIDYLKIDVEGAESDVLEGARELLKNKSIKYIQFEISQKMLEGLNRIAKSTFDILIENGYECHRITKDGNIGEKVVNSNSFYENYIAFPIVPINLFTIVLNGQPFIQYHIEVFKQLPFKWHWHIIEGVADLQHDTSWSVQLGGKVSDEIHNNGLSYDGTKEYLDRLAKLYPDNITIYRKPKGEFWDGKREMVNAPLVNIQEECLLWQVDVDELWTLEQICTAREMFISNPEKTAAFYWCWYFVGEKLIISTRNCYAQNPQQEWLRTWKYKPGSFWAAHEPPILVEPLLDGQHQNIAAINPFLHDETEKNGLVFQHFAYVTSEQLRFKEQYYGYSNAVSQWQALQSNSKFPTLLRNYFAWVGDETIVDIAESYGVIPIVQKDFRNSNWRFLQPDEIQQQREKIQKQKPIIIVDGVFFQLYQTGIARVWKSLLETWANHGFAKHIVVLDRAGTAPKIPGIRYRHVPKHDYNNIDAYREMLQQICDEEKADLFISSYYTNPTTTPSVFMAYDMIPEVMAWDMNNPMWIAKHQSIKHASAYIAISENTARDLGKYFDNVPLNSVTVAHCGVSNTFSPAKVEEINAFKYQYGINKPYFLLVGTGTGYKNGILFFQAFSKLASSYGFDIICTGIGGLLAPELRTYTSGSAVHLLQLSDEELALAYSGAVALVYPSKYEGFGMPLLEAMACGCPVITCPNASIPEVTGEAAIYVNDNDVEALANALCEVQKPSVRQSLITAGLVQAKKFSWTKMAEIVSKALMNATLLSFNLQETNLIIFPDWSQPEDELGLELTEIIKALASYPQSYNTTLLINTSSIDAEEAAMFLSSVTMNLLMEEDLDISEGLEIVPVANLAATQWEVLLPRIHARIILANEDKQVLAEVPVGNLKSYELHTWMNQLSTSN
;
A
#
# COMPACT_ATOMS: atom_id res chain seq x y z
N MET A 1 35.71 -45.74 -7.77
CA MET A 1 35.95 -44.40 -8.35
C MET A 1 34.59 -43.80 -8.64
N ASN A 2 34.37 -42.59 -8.11
CA ASN A 2 33.24 -41.68 -8.29
C ASN A 2 31.90 -42.07 -7.63
N ASN A 3 31.82 -41.86 -6.31
CA ASN A 3 30.58 -41.54 -5.62
C ASN A 3 30.51 -40.02 -5.47
N GLU A 4 29.97 -39.32 -6.47
CA GLU A 4 29.36 -38.01 -6.27
C GLU A 4 27.95 -38.27 -5.73
N ILE A 5 27.83 -38.33 -4.40
CA ILE A 5 26.54 -38.15 -3.74
C ILE A 5 26.24 -36.66 -3.87
N SER A 6 25.21 -36.34 -4.63
CA SER A 6 24.84 -34.98 -5.03
C SER A 6 24.51 -34.11 -3.81
N ASN A 7 25.16 -32.95 -3.72
CA ASN A 7 24.85 -31.79 -2.88
C ASN A 7 23.42 -31.20 -3.08
N SER A 8 22.45 -31.96 -3.59
CA SER A 8 21.18 -31.43 -4.11
C SER A 8 19.96 -31.71 -3.22
N GLU A 9 20.03 -32.60 -2.23
CA GLU A 9 18.91 -32.81 -1.30
C GLU A 9 18.93 -31.83 -0.12
N LEU A 10 20.11 -31.42 0.36
CA LEU A 10 20.25 -30.42 1.44
C LEU A 10 19.74 -29.03 1.01
N ASN A 11 19.99 -28.61 -0.23
CA ASN A 11 19.55 -27.31 -0.76
C ASN A 11 18.02 -27.21 -0.96
N ARG A 12 17.27 -28.31 -0.83
CA ARG A 12 15.79 -28.30 -0.84
C ARG A 12 15.17 -28.25 0.55
N LEU A 13 16.00 -28.32 1.59
CA LEU A 13 15.60 -28.39 3.01
C LEU A 13 15.97 -27.14 3.79
N ILE A 14 16.88 -26.32 3.26
CA ILE A 14 17.22 -25.01 3.81
C ILE A 14 16.16 -24.03 3.28
N PRO A 15 15.48 -23.26 4.14
CA PRO A 15 14.56 -22.24 3.68
C PRO A 15 15.28 -21.22 2.77
N PRO A 16 14.56 -20.47 1.91
CA PRO A 16 15.18 -19.49 1.02
C PRO A 16 16.11 -18.54 1.78
N GLU A 17 17.24 -18.15 1.18
CA GLU A 17 18.17 -17.17 1.79
C GLU A 17 17.38 -15.94 2.28
N ILE A 18 17.78 -15.36 3.41
CA ILE A 18 17.14 -14.17 4.01
C ILE A 18 17.12 -13.05 2.96
N LYS A 19 16.04 -12.90 2.20
CA LYS A 19 15.99 -12.01 1.03
C LYS A 19 14.55 -11.70 0.66
N ASN A 20 14.26 -10.42 0.43
CA ASN A 20 12.92 -9.93 0.07
C ASN A 20 11.83 -10.26 1.11
N ASP A 21 12.21 -10.38 2.38
CA ASP A 21 11.28 -10.55 3.49
C ASP A 21 11.50 -9.48 4.57
N GLU A 22 10.66 -9.51 5.59
CA GLU A 22 10.72 -8.56 6.70
C GLU A 22 12.01 -8.68 7.54
N PHE A 23 12.66 -9.85 7.60
CA PHE A 23 13.93 -10.00 8.30
C PHE A 23 15.07 -9.33 7.53
N TYR A 24 15.12 -9.52 6.20
CA TYR A 24 16.02 -8.79 5.31
C TYR A 24 15.86 -7.27 5.48
N THR A 25 14.62 -6.80 5.50
CA THR A 25 14.30 -5.37 5.65
C THR A 25 14.73 -4.85 7.03
N ALA A 26 14.53 -5.64 8.08
CA ALA A 26 14.95 -5.28 9.44
C ALA A 26 16.48 -5.22 9.57
N ILE A 27 17.21 -6.18 8.99
CA ILE A 27 18.68 -6.19 8.93
C ILE A 27 19.20 -4.93 8.22
N HIS A 28 18.65 -4.60 7.05
CA HIS A 28 19.00 -3.39 6.30
C HIS A 28 18.78 -2.12 7.14
N LYS A 29 17.62 -2.01 7.80
CA LYS A 29 17.27 -0.85 8.65
C LYS A 29 18.20 -0.70 9.84
N ILE A 30 18.57 -1.80 10.50
CA ILE A 30 19.50 -1.79 11.64
C ILE A 30 20.90 -1.39 11.17
N ALA A 31 21.38 -1.96 10.07
CA ALA A 31 22.70 -1.66 9.51
C ALA A 31 22.91 -0.17 9.18
N ARG A 32 21.85 0.55 8.79
CA ARG A 32 21.93 1.98 8.48
C ARG A 32 22.07 2.90 9.71
N GLN A 33 21.80 2.41 10.92
CA GLN A 33 21.81 3.27 12.11
C GLN A 33 23.22 3.83 12.37
N GLU A 34 23.32 5.14 12.58
CA GLU A 34 24.61 5.86 12.63
C GLU A 34 25.56 5.32 13.70
N ASP A 35 25.04 4.79 14.79
CA ASP A 35 25.81 4.28 15.92
C ASP A 35 26.39 2.87 15.70
N ILE A 36 26.05 2.18 14.61
CA ILE A 36 26.59 0.87 14.26
C ILE A 36 27.98 1.03 13.63
N LYS A 37 28.99 0.37 14.21
CA LYS A 37 30.38 0.42 13.75
C LYS A 37 30.94 -0.95 13.37
N THR A 38 30.45 -2.01 14.00
CA THR A 38 30.93 -3.38 13.81
C THR A 38 29.76 -4.36 13.69
N VAL A 39 29.75 -5.12 12.59
CA VAL A 39 28.73 -6.15 12.34
C VAL A 39 29.40 -7.50 12.15
N LEU A 40 28.96 -8.52 12.87
CA LEU A 40 29.37 -9.91 12.63
C LEU A 40 28.22 -10.70 12.02
N GLU A 41 28.47 -11.30 10.86
CA GLU A 41 27.57 -12.26 10.25
C GLU A 41 28.18 -13.66 10.31
N ILE A 42 27.51 -14.57 11.00
CA ILE A 42 27.86 -15.98 11.06
C ILE A 42 27.00 -16.72 10.04
N GLY A 43 27.62 -17.35 9.04
CA GLY A 43 26.90 -18.09 7.99
C GLY A 43 26.72 -17.32 6.68
N SER A 44 27.65 -16.45 6.30
CA SER A 44 27.50 -15.52 5.15
C SER A 44 27.36 -16.18 3.76
N SER A 45 27.50 -17.51 3.64
CA SER A 45 27.31 -18.24 2.37
C SER A 45 28.15 -17.63 1.23
N SER A 46 27.56 -17.46 0.03
CA SER A 46 28.18 -16.79 -1.12
C SER A 46 28.11 -15.25 -1.03
N GLY A 47 27.43 -14.69 -0.02
CA GLY A 47 27.23 -13.26 0.19
C GLY A 47 25.95 -12.68 -0.40
N GLU A 48 24.94 -13.49 -0.69
CA GLU A 48 23.59 -13.02 -1.04
C GLU A 48 22.73 -12.96 0.23
N GLY A 49 21.49 -12.47 0.14
CA GLY A 49 20.55 -12.48 1.25
C GLY A 49 20.94 -11.56 2.41
N SER A 50 21.16 -12.09 3.62
CA SER A 50 21.49 -11.27 4.79
C SER A 50 22.78 -10.47 4.62
N THR A 51 23.79 -11.03 3.95
CA THR A 51 25.04 -10.30 3.66
C THR A 51 24.76 -9.11 2.75
N GLU A 52 23.90 -9.28 1.75
CA GLU A 52 23.48 -8.20 0.85
C GLU A 52 22.72 -7.10 1.62
N ALA A 53 21.80 -7.48 2.51
CA ALA A 53 21.08 -6.54 3.37
C ALA A 53 22.03 -5.71 4.24
N PHE A 54 23.01 -6.35 4.88
CA PHE A 54 24.04 -5.66 5.65
C PHE A 54 24.86 -4.74 4.77
N VAL A 55 25.40 -5.21 3.63
CA VAL A 55 26.22 -4.38 2.74
C VAL A 55 25.46 -3.16 2.24
N MET A 56 24.19 -3.31 1.84
CA MET A 56 23.35 -2.19 1.40
C MET A 56 23.12 -1.18 2.53
N GLY A 57 22.71 -1.64 3.72
CA GLY A 57 22.45 -0.74 4.84
C GLY A 57 23.72 -0.04 5.35
N LEU A 58 24.87 -0.74 5.38
CA LEU A 58 26.15 -0.16 5.82
C LEU A 58 26.74 0.83 4.81
N ARG A 59 26.42 0.71 3.51
CA ARG A 59 26.76 1.74 2.51
C ARG A 59 26.03 3.06 2.74
N GLU A 60 24.83 3.00 3.31
CA GLU A 60 24.03 4.17 3.67
C GLU A 60 24.40 4.74 5.05
N ASN A 61 25.29 4.06 5.80
CA ASN A 61 25.68 4.48 7.14
C ASN A 61 26.81 5.53 7.08
N PRO A 62 26.62 6.73 7.67
CA PRO A 62 27.59 7.82 7.56
C PRO A 62 28.93 7.55 8.26
N ASN A 63 29.00 6.57 9.17
CA ASN A 63 30.17 6.29 10.00
C ASN A 63 31.09 5.17 9.49
N ASN A 64 30.88 4.70 8.25
CA ASN A 64 31.70 3.68 7.56
C ASN A 64 32.00 2.42 8.42
N PRO A 65 30.97 1.63 8.78
CA PRO A 65 31.11 0.48 9.65
C PRO A 65 31.89 -0.67 8.98
N ILE A 66 32.42 -1.60 9.76
CA ILE A 66 33.08 -2.82 9.26
C ILE A 66 32.14 -4.03 9.40
N LEU A 67 31.95 -4.77 8.31
CA LEU A 67 31.23 -6.04 8.26
C LEU A 67 32.22 -7.21 8.29
N PHE A 68 32.06 -8.10 9.25
CA PHE A 68 32.83 -9.33 9.41
C PHE A 68 31.96 -10.52 8.99
N CYS A 69 32.28 -11.13 7.85
CA CYS A 69 31.55 -12.27 7.31
C CYS A 69 32.29 -13.58 7.58
N MET A 70 31.62 -14.57 8.16
CA MET A 70 32.20 -15.90 8.42
C MET A 70 31.54 -16.96 7.54
N GLU A 71 32.35 -17.65 6.73
CA GLU A 71 31.89 -18.77 5.90
C GLU A 71 32.93 -19.90 5.94
N ILE A 72 32.50 -21.10 6.35
CA ILE A 72 33.39 -22.27 6.50
C ILE A 72 33.69 -22.94 5.15
N SER A 73 32.76 -22.91 4.19
CA SER A 73 32.93 -23.56 2.90
C SER A 73 33.88 -22.83 2.00
N LYS A 74 35.02 -23.45 1.68
CA LYS A 74 36.05 -22.85 0.80
C LYS A 74 35.51 -22.37 -0.55
N PRO A 75 34.63 -23.11 -1.26
CA PRO A 75 33.99 -22.60 -2.48
C PRO A 75 33.14 -21.34 -2.24
N ARG A 76 32.23 -21.36 -1.26
CA ARG A 76 31.34 -20.22 -0.98
C ARG A 76 32.11 -19.01 -0.45
N PHE A 77 33.14 -19.26 0.36
CA PHE A 77 34.06 -18.24 0.83
C PHE A 77 34.78 -17.53 -0.34
N ALA A 78 35.24 -18.28 -1.35
CA ALA A 78 35.86 -17.70 -2.53
C ALA A 78 34.88 -16.85 -3.35
N GLU A 79 33.61 -17.27 -3.43
CA GLU A 79 32.53 -16.50 -4.07
C GLU A 79 32.22 -15.21 -3.30
N LEU A 80 32.05 -15.30 -1.99
CA LEU A 80 31.84 -14.19 -1.07
C LEU A 80 32.96 -13.14 -1.20
N GLN A 81 34.22 -13.58 -1.17
CA GLN A 81 35.37 -12.69 -1.36
C GLN A 81 35.36 -12.01 -2.73
N ASN A 82 35.02 -12.74 -3.78
CA ASN A 82 34.99 -12.19 -5.13
C ASN A 82 33.83 -11.20 -5.32
N ARG A 83 32.66 -11.46 -4.73
CA ARG A 83 31.47 -10.62 -4.80
C ARG A 83 31.70 -9.24 -4.18
N TYR A 84 32.27 -9.20 -2.98
CA TYR A 84 32.49 -7.94 -2.23
C TYR A 84 33.94 -7.44 -2.28
N ARG A 85 34.72 -7.85 -3.27
CA ARG A 85 36.13 -7.45 -3.42
C ARG A 85 36.36 -5.92 -3.49
N ASN A 86 35.34 -5.17 -3.89
CA ASN A 86 35.39 -3.71 -4.04
C ASN A 86 34.87 -2.97 -2.78
N ASP A 87 34.21 -3.68 -1.87
CA ASP A 87 33.67 -3.12 -0.63
C ASP A 87 34.69 -3.32 0.49
N LEU A 88 35.63 -2.37 0.62
CA LEU A 88 36.78 -2.47 1.54
C LEU A 88 36.41 -2.65 3.03
N PHE A 89 35.16 -2.34 3.39
CA PHE A 89 34.64 -2.51 4.74
C PHE A 89 34.12 -3.93 5.02
N VAL A 90 34.06 -4.81 4.02
CA VAL A 90 33.66 -6.21 4.15
C VAL A 90 34.91 -7.09 4.33
N LYS A 91 35.05 -7.70 5.51
CA LYS A 91 36.14 -8.62 5.86
C LYS A 91 35.63 -10.05 5.96
N CYS A 92 36.06 -10.91 5.04
CA CYS A 92 35.65 -12.30 5.00
C CYS A 92 36.64 -13.22 5.73
N TYR A 93 36.14 -14.16 6.53
CA TYR A 93 36.93 -15.14 7.27
C TYR A 93 36.50 -16.57 6.94
N ASN A 94 37.48 -17.41 6.58
CA ASN A 94 37.26 -18.85 6.36
C ASN A 94 37.59 -19.65 7.63
N PHE A 95 36.76 -19.49 8.65
CA PHE A 95 36.90 -20.15 9.95
C PHE A 95 35.59 -20.83 10.37
N SER A 96 35.69 -21.83 11.24
CA SER A 96 34.51 -22.32 11.99
C SER A 96 34.15 -21.31 13.07
N SER A 97 32.86 -21.02 13.26
CA SER A 97 32.38 -20.07 14.30
C SER A 97 32.78 -20.53 15.70
N VAL A 98 32.69 -21.84 15.97
CA VAL A 98 32.99 -22.49 17.25
C VAL A 98 33.90 -23.71 17.07
N SER A 99 34.42 -24.23 18.19
CA SER A 99 35.26 -25.44 18.20
C SER A 99 34.46 -26.72 17.98
N LEU A 100 35.12 -27.80 17.50
CA LEU A 100 34.49 -29.13 17.37
C LEU A 100 33.93 -29.66 18.70
N GLU A 101 34.56 -29.30 19.83
CA GLU A 101 34.12 -29.70 21.16
C GLU A 101 32.82 -29.00 21.60
N SER A 102 32.42 -27.94 20.88
CA SER A 102 31.20 -27.16 21.15
C SER A 102 29.96 -27.69 20.44
N PHE A 103 30.09 -28.70 19.57
CA PHE A 103 28.95 -29.38 18.95
C PHE A 103 28.23 -30.29 19.98
N PRO A 104 26.90 -30.40 19.90
CA PRO A 104 26.11 -31.18 20.83
C PRO A 104 26.37 -32.67 20.65
N LYS A 105 26.22 -33.41 21.74
CA LYS A 105 26.23 -34.87 21.68
C LYS A 105 24.94 -35.36 21.02
N GLN A 106 25.00 -36.51 20.33
CA GLN A 106 23.80 -37.12 19.72
C GLN A 106 22.64 -37.24 20.72
N GLN A 107 22.92 -37.57 21.99
CA GLN A 107 21.89 -37.65 23.01
C GLN A 107 21.18 -36.31 23.28
N GLU A 108 21.89 -35.19 23.25
CA GLU A 108 21.32 -33.85 23.47
C GLU A 108 20.36 -33.46 22.34
N VAL A 109 20.70 -33.83 21.09
CA VAL A 109 19.81 -33.64 19.94
C VAL A 109 18.59 -34.56 20.01
N ILE A 110 18.75 -35.81 20.46
CA ILE A 110 17.63 -36.75 20.69
C ILE A 110 16.69 -36.21 21.77
N ASP A 111 17.24 -35.70 22.87
CA ASP A 111 16.46 -35.17 23.99
C ASP A 111 15.71 -33.90 23.58
N PHE A 112 16.36 -33.01 22.82
CA PHE A 112 15.71 -31.84 22.23
C PHE A 112 14.56 -32.24 21.30
N TYR A 113 14.81 -33.16 20.36
CA TYR A 113 13.83 -33.63 19.38
C TYR A 113 12.59 -34.25 20.03
N ARG A 114 12.76 -34.93 21.16
CA ARG A 114 11.64 -35.56 21.90
C ARG A 114 10.89 -34.59 22.80
N SER A 115 11.56 -33.56 23.31
CA SER A 115 11.02 -32.67 24.34
C SER A 115 10.38 -31.41 23.76
N ASN A 116 10.71 -31.04 22.52
CA ASN A 116 10.20 -29.84 21.86
C ASN A 116 9.58 -30.21 20.52
N ILE A 117 8.40 -29.65 20.22
CA ILE A 117 7.76 -29.79 18.91
C ILE A 117 8.25 -28.62 18.05
N THR A 118 9.07 -28.93 17.06
CA THR A 118 9.81 -28.00 16.19
C THR A 118 9.71 -28.44 14.73
N ASN A 119 10.17 -27.62 13.79
CA ASN A 119 10.19 -28.00 12.37
C ASN A 119 11.12 -29.19 12.08
N LEU A 120 12.07 -29.48 12.98
CA LEU A 120 12.87 -30.70 12.92
C LEU A 120 12.01 -31.97 13.02
N ASN A 121 10.88 -31.93 13.74
CA ASN A 121 9.98 -33.08 13.89
C ASN A 121 9.24 -33.47 12.60
N LEU A 122 9.37 -32.69 11.52
CA LEU A 122 8.92 -33.06 10.18
C LEU A 122 9.82 -34.14 9.54
N TYR A 123 11.01 -34.39 10.10
CA TYR A 123 11.98 -35.35 9.60
C TYR A 123 12.21 -36.50 10.57
N PRO A 124 12.45 -37.73 10.09
CA PRO A 124 12.81 -38.84 10.96
C PRO A 124 14.10 -38.54 11.74
N LEU A 125 14.12 -38.87 13.03
CA LEU A 125 15.26 -38.64 13.93
C LEU A 125 16.61 -39.14 13.38
N GLU A 126 16.61 -40.29 12.70
CA GLU A 126 17.81 -40.85 12.05
C GLU A 126 18.42 -39.90 11.01
N ARG A 127 17.58 -39.16 10.28
CA ARG A 127 18.01 -38.18 9.27
C ARG A 127 18.67 -36.97 9.92
N ILE A 128 18.13 -36.49 11.04
CA ILE A 128 18.68 -35.35 11.79
C ILE A 128 20.04 -35.71 12.40
N LEU A 129 20.14 -36.91 12.98
CA LEU A 129 21.42 -37.43 13.49
C LEU A 129 22.45 -37.61 12.37
N SER A 130 22.02 -37.93 11.16
CA SER A 130 22.90 -37.94 9.99
C SER A 130 23.42 -36.54 9.64
N TRP A 131 22.60 -35.49 9.73
CA TRP A 131 23.05 -34.11 9.49
C TRP A 131 24.07 -33.64 10.54
N LEU A 132 23.84 -33.95 11.82
CA LEU A 132 24.80 -33.66 12.90
C LEU A 132 26.17 -34.30 12.61
N ASN A 133 26.19 -35.57 12.20
CA ASN A 133 27.44 -36.25 11.87
C ASN A 133 28.12 -35.63 10.63
N GLN A 134 27.34 -35.19 9.64
CA GLN A 134 27.86 -34.53 8.45
C GLN A 134 28.52 -33.20 8.78
N ASP A 135 27.90 -32.36 9.62
CA ASP A 135 28.48 -31.08 10.05
C ASP A 135 29.78 -31.29 10.84
N ILE A 136 29.80 -32.26 11.77
CA ILE A 136 31.01 -32.61 12.54
C ILE A 136 32.12 -33.12 11.60
N GLU A 137 31.81 -34.02 10.67
CA GLU A 137 32.79 -34.52 9.70
C GLU A 137 33.28 -33.41 8.77
N TYR A 138 32.39 -32.50 8.38
CA TYR A 138 32.73 -31.37 7.53
C TYR A 138 33.73 -30.44 8.21
N VAL A 139 33.46 -30.01 9.44
CA VAL A 139 34.38 -29.17 10.22
C VAL A 139 35.72 -29.89 10.41
N LYS A 140 35.69 -31.18 10.78
CA LYS A 140 36.90 -32.00 10.99
C LYS A 140 37.78 -32.13 9.75
N ASN A 141 37.17 -32.21 8.56
CA ASN A 141 37.87 -32.39 7.29
C ASN A 141 38.16 -31.08 6.54
N SER A 142 37.55 -29.96 6.94
CA SER A 142 37.67 -28.65 6.28
C SER A 142 39.11 -28.10 6.29
N GLY A 143 39.87 -28.42 7.34
CA GLY A 143 41.20 -27.88 7.60
C GLY A 143 41.21 -26.37 7.89
N VAL A 144 40.06 -25.78 8.24
CA VAL A 144 39.98 -24.39 8.72
C VAL A 144 40.25 -24.33 10.23
N ASP A 145 40.70 -23.18 10.71
CA ASP A 145 40.90 -22.96 12.14
C ASP A 145 39.56 -22.95 12.88
N ASP A 146 39.58 -23.42 14.12
CA ASP A 146 38.42 -23.44 14.99
C ASP A 146 38.34 -22.18 15.87
N SER A 147 37.19 -21.90 16.50
CA SER A 147 37.02 -20.72 17.37
C SER A 147 37.12 -19.35 16.66
N GLY A 148 36.63 -19.26 15.43
CA GLY A 148 36.77 -18.09 14.57
C GLY A 148 36.24 -16.78 15.16
N ILE A 149 35.18 -16.80 15.97
CA ILE A 149 34.63 -15.58 16.60
C ILE A 149 35.66 -14.93 17.53
N LYS A 150 36.36 -15.72 18.36
CA LYS A 150 37.43 -15.22 19.25
C LYS A 150 38.56 -14.61 18.46
N ARG A 151 38.91 -15.23 17.35
CA ARG A 151 40.00 -14.78 16.48
C ARG A 151 39.64 -13.47 15.78
N VAL A 152 38.43 -13.34 15.23
CA VAL A 152 37.93 -12.08 14.65
C VAL A 152 38.00 -10.96 15.70
N LYS A 153 37.57 -11.23 16.94
CA LYS A 153 37.67 -10.27 18.06
C LYS A 153 39.11 -9.87 18.37
N GLN A 154 40.02 -10.83 18.49
CA GLN A 154 41.44 -10.59 18.79
C GLN A 154 42.16 -9.84 17.66
N GLU A 155 41.95 -10.22 16.40
CA GLU A 155 42.62 -9.62 15.24
C GLU A 155 42.14 -8.18 14.98
N ASN A 156 40.94 -7.82 15.44
CA ASN A 156 40.34 -6.50 15.19
C ASN A 156 40.13 -5.66 16.46
N ASN A 157 40.62 -6.13 17.62
CA ASN A 157 40.48 -5.46 18.92
C ASN A 157 39.01 -5.11 19.26
N ILE A 158 38.12 -6.10 19.15
CA ILE A 158 36.68 -5.97 19.39
C ILE A 158 36.31 -6.72 20.67
N ASP A 159 35.81 -5.98 21.66
CA ASP A 159 35.25 -6.58 22.89
C ASP A 159 33.82 -7.12 22.64
N TYR A 160 32.97 -6.28 22.02
CA TYR A 160 31.59 -6.57 21.64
C TYR A 160 31.31 -6.05 20.23
N PHE A 161 30.54 -6.80 19.44
CA PHE A 161 30.03 -6.32 18.16
C PHE A 161 28.78 -5.46 18.37
N ASP A 162 28.50 -4.51 17.49
CA ASP A 162 27.27 -3.73 17.56
C ASP A 162 26.09 -4.56 17.05
N VAL A 163 26.25 -5.29 15.95
CA VAL A 163 25.23 -6.19 15.41
C VAL A 163 25.80 -7.57 15.18
N VAL A 164 25.05 -8.61 15.53
CA VAL A 164 25.42 -9.99 15.26
C VAL A 164 24.24 -10.72 14.63
N LEU A 165 24.45 -11.38 13.50
CA LEU A 165 23.54 -12.38 12.96
C LEU A 165 24.10 -13.78 13.22
N ILE A 166 23.30 -14.62 13.89
CA ILE A 166 23.58 -16.03 14.12
C ILE A 166 22.79 -16.86 13.11
N ASP A 167 23.43 -17.22 12.00
CA ASP A 167 22.92 -18.12 10.97
C ASP A 167 23.95 -19.24 10.63
N GLY A 168 24.57 -19.77 11.69
CA GLY A 168 25.57 -20.83 11.58
C GLY A 168 24.99 -22.21 11.26
N SER A 169 25.75 -23.26 11.60
CA SER A 169 25.27 -24.64 11.44
C SER A 169 24.02 -24.90 12.31
N GLU A 170 23.15 -25.80 11.85
CA GLU A 170 21.95 -26.22 12.57
C GLU A 170 22.24 -26.70 14.01
N PHE A 171 23.47 -27.15 14.30
CA PHE A 171 23.81 -27.81 15.54
C PHE A 171 24.78 -27.02 16.43
N THR A 172 25.09 -25.75 16.16
CA THR A 172 25.98 -24.96 17.05
C THR A 172 25.30 -24.50 18.34
N GLY A 173 23.98 -24.34 18.32
CA GLY A 173 23.15 -24.04 19.49
C GLY A 173 23.65 -22.82 20.28
N VAL A 174 23.80 -22.98 21.60
CA VAL A 174 24.19 -21.87 22.51
C VAL A 174 25.65 -21.43 22.38
N ALA A 175 26.49 -22.18 21.67
CA ALA A 175 27.92 -21.92 21.62
C ALA A 175 28.24 -20.58 20.95
N GLU A 176 27.57 -20.26 19.83
CA GLU A 176 27.74 -18.99 19.11
C GLU A 176 27.23 -17.82 19.95
N LEU A 177 26.05 -17.96 20.56
CA LEU A 177 25.47 -16.92 21.42
C LEU A 177 26.40 -16.58 22.59
N ASN A 178 27.04 -17.57 23.23
CA ASN A 178 27.93 -17.32 24.37
C ASN A 178 29.17 -16.49 23.99
N GLU A 179 29.65 -16.60 22.76
CA GLU A 179 30.84 -15.86 22.28
C GLU A 179 30.51 -14.43 21.84
N VAL A 180 29.26 -14.18 21.43
CA VAL A 180 28.80 -12.88 20.92
C VAL A 180 27.88 -12.14 21.90
N TYR A 181 27.56 -12.76 23.04
CA TYR A 181 26.74 -12.17 24.10
C TYR A 181 27.32 -10.82 24.54
N GLY A 182 26.44 -9.82 24.62
CA GLY A 182 26.78 -8.44 24.95
C GLY A 182 26.73 -7.49 23.75
N ALA A 183 26.51 -8.02 22.53
CA ALA A 183 26.28 -7.22 21.34
C ALA A 183 25.03 -6.32 21.47
N LYS A 184 25.04 -5.17 20.79
CA LYS A 184 23.91 -4.22 20.86
C LYS A 184 22.65 -4.78 20.22
N PHE A 185 22.78 -5.46 19.09
CA PHE A 185 21.71 -6.21 18.44
C PHE A 185 22.16 -7.67 18.23
N ILE A 186 21.26 -8.61 18.57
CA ILE A 186 21.42 -10.03 18.29
C ILE A 186 20.24 -10.45 17.41
N CYS A 187 20.54 -10.78 16.17
CA CYS A 187 19.62 -11.32 15.18
C CYS A 187 19.80 -12.84 15.14
N LEU A 188 18.71 -13.58 15.30
CA LEU A 188 18.67 -15.04 15.25
C LEU A 188 17.84 -15.50 14.06
N ASP A 189 18.38 -16.37 13.22
CA ASP A 189 17.62 -17.08 12.18
C ASP A 189 17.26 -18.52 12.62
N ASP A 190 16.23 -19.11 12.03
CA ASP A 190 15.72 -20.44 12.37
C ASP A 190 15.42 -20.68 13.87
N ILE A 191 14.67 -19.77 14.51
CA ILE A 191 14.34 -19.84 15.95
C ILE A 191 13.44 -21.02 16.33
N THR A 192 12.82 -21.71 15.35
CA THR A 192 11.99 -22.89 15.59
C THR A 192 12.72 -24.21 15.35
N THR A 193 14.06 -24.19 15.27
CA THR A 193 14.93 -25.36 15.05
C THR A 193 15.99 -25.51 16.15
N PHE A 194 16.86 -26.52 16.08
CA PHE A 194 17.90 -26.70 17.11
C PHE A 194 18.87 -25.51 17.13
N LYS A 195 19.10 -24.87 15.97
CA LYS A 195 20.02 -23.74 15.79
C LYS A 195 19.82 -22.65 16.84
N ASN A 196 18.60 -22.09 16.92
CA ASN A 196 18.33 -20.91 17.73
C ASN A 196 17.13 -21.00 18.68
N TYR A 197 16.45 -22.15 18.81
CA TYR A 197 15.34 -22.30 19.76
C TYR A 197 15.73 -21.97 21.20
N ILE A 198 16.83 -22.55 21.70
CA ILE A 198 17.31 -22.27 23.06
C ILE A 198 17.79 -20.82 23.19
N ASN A 199 18.47 -20.30 22.16
CA ASN A 199 18.99 -18.92 22.15
C ASN A 199 17.85 -17.90 22.24
N HIS A 200 16.78 -18.10 21.46
CA HIS A 200 15.58 -17.28 21.46
C HIS A 200 14.92 -17.26 22.85
N HIS A 201 14.67 -18.43 23.45
CA HIS A 201 14.09 -18.50 24.79
C HIS A 201 15.02 -17.94 25.88
N LYS A 202 16.33 -18.09 25.74
CA LYS A 202 17.30 -17.53 26.68
C LYS A 202 17.27 -15.99 26.64
N LEU A 203 17.24 -15.39 25.46
CA LEU A 203 17.18 -13.94 25.31
C LEU A 203 15.81 -13.36 25.68
N LEU A 204 14.70 -14.08 25.42
CA LEU A 204 13.37 -13.70 25.91
C LEU A 204 13.31 -13.60 27.45
N ASN A 205 14.00 -14.51 28.14
CA ASN A 205 14.05 -14.54 29.60
C ASN A 205 15.20 -13.69 30.18
N ASP A 206 16.00 -13.03 29.34
CA ASP A 206 17.11 -12.19 29.78
C ASP A 206 16.67 -10.74 29.91
N SER A 207 16.61 -10.26 31.15
CA SER A 207 16.22 -8.88 31.47
C SER A 207 17.09 -7.79 30.80
N SER A 208 18.29 -8.15 30.32
CA SER A 208 19.25 -7.25 29.68
C SER A 208 18.94 -6.99 28.20
N TYR A 209 18.05 -7.78 27.59
CA TYR A 209 17.64 -7.63 26.19
C TYR A 209 16.13 -7.39 26.09
N ILE A 210 15.72 -6.72 25.02
CA ILE A 210 14.33 -6.59 24.62
C ILE A 210 14.14 -7.18 23.25
N LEU A 211 13.04 -7.90 23.06
CA LEU A 211 12.63 -8.36 21.75
C LEU A 211 12.10 -7.18 20.94
N ILE A 212 12.72 -6.89 19.79
CA ILE A 212 12.34 -5.79 18.90
C ILE A 212 11.39 -6.27 17.81
N SER A 213 11.64 -7.46 17.27
CA SER A 213 10.88 -8.02 16.18
C SER A 213 11.02 -9.53 16.20
N GLN A 214 9.94 -10.23 15.90
CA GLN A 214 9.94 -11.67 15.69
C GLN A 214 8.86 -12.04 14.68
N ASN A 215 9.10 -13.14 13.98
CA ASN A 215 8.07 -13.84 13.25
C ASN A 215 8.43 -15.31 13.22
N THR A 216 7.54 -16.15 13.73
CA THR A 216 7.74 -17.60 13.83
C THR A 216 7.32 -18.35 12.55
N SER A 217 6.64 -17.68 11.63
CA SER A 217 6.04 -18.27 10.41
C SER A 217 6.90 -18.08 9.16
N VAL A 218 7.79 -17.08 9.12
CA VAL A 218 8.70 -16.85 7.99
C VAL A 218 9.86 -17.83 8.08
N ARG A 219 10.05 -18.70 7.07
CA ARG A 219 11.12 -19.74 7.05
C ARG A 219 11.00 -20.71 8.23
N ASN A 220 11.99 -20.76 9.15
CA ASN A 220 11.85 -21.39 10.47
C ASN A 220 11.88 -20.35 11.61
N GLY A 221 11.40 -19.15 11.30
CA GLY A 221 11.27 -18.01 12.18
C GLY A 221 12.56 -17.27 12.46
N TYR A 222 12.45 -15.97 12.72
CA TYR A 222 13.56 -15.12 13.16
C TYR A 222 13.18 -14.33 14.40
N SER A 223 14.19 -13.86 15.13
CA SER A 223 13.99 -12.88 16.19
C SER A 223 15.15 -11.90 16.27
N ILE A 224 14.84 -10.65 16.59
CA ILE A 224 15.82 -9.57 16.77
C ILE A 224 15.70 -9.08 18.20
N PHE A 225 16.78 -9.18 18.94
CA PHE A 225 16.91 -8.63 20.28
C PHE A 225 17.81 -7.41 20.26
N LYS A 226 17.40 -6.35 20.96
CA LYS A 226 18.25 -5.20 21.25
C LYS A 226 18.66 -5.27 22.72
N LYS A 227 19.94 -5.12 23.00
CA LYS A 227 20.43 -4.94 24.37
C LYS A 227 19.87 -3.63 24.90
N LYS A 228 19.28 -3.66 26.09
CA LYS A 228 18.84 -2.44 26.77
C LYS A 228 20.05 -1.52 26.90
N ASP A 229 19.95 -0.33 26.28
CA ASP A 229 20.99 0.68 26.43
C ASP A 229 21.11 1.02 27.93
N SER A 230 22.24 1.60 28.34
CA SER A 230 22.33 2.08 29.72
C SER A 230 21.15 2.99 30.05
N VAL A 231 20.65 3.77 29.07
CA VAL A 231 19.44 4.63 29.16
C VAL A 231 18.15 3.82 29.36
N ASP A 232 17.97 2.68 28.67
CA ASP A 232 16.77 1.84 28.80
C ASP A 232 16.67 1.14 30.17
N ASN A 233 17.80 1.02 30.89
CA ASN A 233 17.83 0.55 32.28
C ASN A 233 17.39 1.61 33.30
N TYR A 234 17.08 2.84 32.87
CA TYR A 234 16.52 3.90 33.73
C TYR A 234 15.02 4.04 33.60
N PHE A 235 14.37 3.30 32.68
CA PHE A 235 12.92 3.25 32.65
C PHE A 235 12.43 2.64 33.97
N SER A 236 11.99 3.52 34.85
CA SER A 236 11.16 3.17 35.99
C SER A 236 9.95 2.39 35.44
N VAL A 237 9.44 1.42 36.22
CA VAL A 237 8.19 0.72 35.88
C VAL A 237 7.01 1.72 35.77
N TYR A 238 7.17 2.91 36.35
CA TYR A 238 6.24 4.03 36.37
C TYR A 238 6.68 5.11 35.34
N GLU A 239 5.73 5.77 34.67
CA GLU A 239 5.92 6.90 33.74
C GLU A 239 6.64 6.62 32.39
N GLN A 240 6.42 5.43 31.82
CA GLN A 240 7.05 5.08 30.53
C GLN A 240 6.63 6.00 29.38
N SER A 241 5.40 6.50 29.37
CA SER A 241 4.88 7.40 28.34
C SER A 241 5.64 8.73 28.29
N GLU A 242 5.87 9.29 29.46
CA GLU A 242 6.53 10.57 29.70
C GLU A 242 8.01 10.49 29.33
N GLN A 243 8.70 9.43 29.77
CA GLN A 243 10.10 9.23 29.43
C GLN A 243 10.31 8.97 27.92
N ARG A 244 9.35 8.32 27.24
CA ARG A 244 9.34 8.19 25.77
C ARG A 244 9.17 9.54 25.08
N LEU A 245 8.27 10.40 25.59
CA LEU A 245 8.10 11.76 25.08
C LEU A 245 9.40 12.57 25.25
N VAL A 246 9.99 12.56 26.44
CA VAL A 246 11.26 13.24 26.75
C VAL A 246 12.36 12.79 25.79
N THR A 247 12.52 11.49 25.55
CA THR A 247 13.52 10.93 24.62
C THR A 247 13.33 11.42 23.18
N ARG A 248 12.11 11.78 22.78
CA ARG A 248 11.82 12.31 21.45
C ARG A 248 12.03 13.81 21.35
N ILE A 249 11.68 14.57 22.38
CA ILE A 249 11.72 16.03 22.37
C ILE A 249 13.12 16.55 22.73
N VAL A 250 13.74 16.01 23.77
CA VAL A 250 15.02 16.48 24.29
C VAL A 250 16.16 16.02 23.38
N LYS A 251 16.99 16.96 22.94
CA LYS A 251 18.10 16.75 21.99
C LYS A 251 19.44 17.18 22.59
N PRO A 252 20.57 16.69 22.04
CA PRO A 252 21.90 17.21 22.33
C PRO A 252 21.97 18.74 22.33
N GLY A 253 22.67 19.31 23.30
CA GLY A 253 22.89 20.75 23.41
C GLY A 253 21.78 21.55 24.09
N MET A 254 20.63 20.95 24.40
CA MET A 254 19.50 21.66 25.01
C MET A 254 19.77 22.08 26.46
N LEU A 255 19.13 23.19 26.86
CA LEU A 255 19.07 23.68 28.23
C LEU A 255 17.76 23.23 28.89
N VAL A 256 17.87 22.35 29.89
CA VAL A 256 16.72 21.66 30.50
C VAL A 256 16.62 21.92 31.99
N PHE A 257 15.40 22.05 32.49
CA PHE A 257 15.09 22.18 33.92
C PHE A 257 14.28 20.97 34.41
N ASP A 258 14.72 20.39 35.53
CA ASP A 258 14.03 19.33 36.26
C ASP A 258 13.61 19.88 37.64
N ILE A 259 12.38 20.42 37.72
CA ILE A 259 11.83 20.97 38.97
C ILE A 259 11.03 19.87 39.67
N GLY A 260 11.43 19.58 40.92
CA GLY A 260 10.96 18.38 41.63
C GLY A 260 11.77 17.16 41.26
N ALA A 261 13.10 17.32 41.20
CA ALA A 261 14.02 16.29 40.72
C ALA A 261 14.02 15.01 41.59
N ASN A 262 13.52 15.08 42.82
CA ASN A 262 13.50 13.98 43.78
C ASN A 262 14.90 13.34 43.88
N ILE A 263 15.02 12.01 43.76
CA ILE A 263 16.30 11.29 43.77
C ILE A 263 17.01 11.29 42.41
N GLY A 264 16.51 11.99 41.40
CA GLY A 264 17.25 12.30 40.17
C GLY A 264 17.10 11.37 38.98
N ASP A 265 16.05 10.54 38.90
CA ASP A 265 15.88 9.63 37.76
C ASP A 265 15.72 10.40 36.44
N TYR A 266 14.88 11.45 36.41
CA TYR A 266 14.76 12.34 35.25
C TYR A 266 16.03 13.16 35.03
N SER A 267 16.61 13.74 36.07
CA SER A 267 17.87 14.48 35.98
C SER A 267 18.98 13.67 35.25
N ILE A 268 19.08 12.38 35.55
CA ILE A 268 20.04 11.46 34.90
C ILE A 268 19.64 11.17 33.44
N LEU A 269 18.36 10.89 33.18
CA LEU A 269 17.86 10.66 31.81
C LEU A 269 18.12 11.89 30.93
N LEU A 270 17.71 13.07 31.40
CA LEU A 270 17.86 14.35 30.72
C LEU A 270 19.34 14.65 30.46
N SER A 271 20.21 14.44 31.46
CA SER A 271 21.66 14.60 31.33
C SER A 271 22.25 13.82 30.15
N LYS A 272 21.79 12.59 29.93
CA LYS A 272 22.27 11.74 28.84
C LYS A 272 21.71 12.16 27.49
N LEU A 273 20.46 12.62 27.45
CA LEU A 273 19.81 13.07 26.22
C LEU A 273 20.37 14.39 25.70
N VAL A 274 20.63 15.35 26.59
CA VAL A 274 21.23 16.64 26.23
C VAL A 274 22.73 16.56 25.96
N ASP A 275 23.35 15.43 26.32
CA ASP A 275 24.77 15.13 26.23
C ASP A 275 25.71 16.17 26.87
N TYR A 276 27.02 16.06 26.64
CA TYR A 276 28.02 16.94 27.23
C TYR A 276 27.96 18.39 26.71
N SER A 277 27.25 18.65 25.60
CA SER A 277 27.06 19.97 25.03
C SER A 277 25.86 20.71 25.64
N GLY A 278 24.92 19.98 26.24
CA GLY A 278 23.75 20.56 26.91
C GLY A 278 23.93 20.73 28.42
N THR A 279 22.89 21.24 29.08
CA THR A 279 22.91 21.55 30.52
C THR A 279 21.58 21.19 31.17
N VAL A 280 21.62 20.56 32.34
CA VAL A 280 20.43 20.26 33.16
C VAL A 280 20.52 20.99 34.49
N TYR A 281 19.48 21.74 34.84
CA TYR A 281 19.31 22.35 36.17
C TYR A 281 18.26 21.55 36.95
N SER A 282 18.66 20.95 38.07
CA SER A 282 17.80 20.07 38.88
C SER A 282 17.52 20.70 40.24
N PHE A 283 16.26 20.66 40.68
CA PHE A 283 15.83 21.33 41.91
C PHE A 283 15.08 20.36 42.82
N GLU A 284 15.62 20.16 44.02
CA GLU A 284 14.99 19.33 45.05
C GLU A 284 15.10 20.06 46.40
N PRO A 285 13.99 20.53 46.99
CA PRO A 285 14.02 21.29 48.23
C PRO A 285 14.28 20.46 49.49
N ALA A 286 13.85 19.19 49.55
CA ALA A 286 13.94 18.37 50.75
C ALA A 286 15.39 17.98 51.08
N SER A 287 15.87 18.31 52.28
CA SER A 287 17.25 18.03 52.73
C SER A 287 17.73 16.60 52.46
N THR A 288 16.91 15.63 52.86
CA THR A 288 17.22 14.20 52.80
C THR A 288 17.29 13.71 51.36
N THR A 289 16.27 14.06 50.55
CA THR A 289 16.18 13.69 49.14
C THR A 289 17.25 14.38 48.29
N PHE A 290 17.52 15.67 48.52
CA PHE A 290 18.56 16.43 47.81
C PHE A 290 19.96 15.81 47.99
N THR A 291 20.27 15.35 49.21
CA THR A 291 21.55 14.68 49.47
C THR A 291 21.69 13.40 48.62
N ARG A 292 20.62 12.62 48.49
CA ARG A 292 20.58 11.40 47.67
C ARG A 292 20.72 11.70 46.18
N LEU A 293 20.07 12.76 45.70
CA LEU A 293 20.25 13.26 44.33
C LEU A 293 21.73 13.52 44.05
N GLN A 294 22.41 14.28 44.91
CA GLN A 294 23.83 14.58 44.74
C GLN A 294 24.71 13.32 44.76
N GLU A 295 24.47 12.40 45.70
CA GLU A 295 25.19 11.14 45.78
C GLU A 295 25.02 10.30 44.52
N ARG A 296 23.80 10.24 43.95
CA ARG A 296 23.53 9.50 42.70
C ARG A 296 24.19 10.14 41.48
N LEU A 297 24.17 11.47 41.36
CA LEU A 297 24.85 12.18 40.27
C LEU A 297 26.37 11.92 40.31
N ILE A 298 26.97 11.97 41.51
CA ILE A 298 28.40 11.67 41.71
C ILE A 298 28.71 10.21 41.38
N ALA A 299 27.91 9.27 41.88
CA ALA A 299 28.10 7.83 41.66
C ALA A 299 28.07 7.45 40.17
N GLN A 300 27.32 8.21 39.36
CA GLN A 300 27.19 7.99 37.93
C GLN A 300 28.10 8.88 37.06
N ASN A 301 28.99 9.67 37.69
CA ASN A 301 29.95 10.55 37.02
C ASN A 301 29.28 11.55 36.05
N ILE A 302 28.16 12.14 36.48
CA ILE A 302 27.40 13.12 35.71
C ILE A 302 27.90 14.54 36.03
N ASN A 303 28.35 15.25 34.99
CA ASN A 303 29.00 16.56 35.14
C ASN A 303 28.23 17.73 34.50
N ASN A 304 27.17 17.46 33.76
CA ASN A 304 26.33 18.47 33.09
C ASN A 304 24.99 18.72 33.82
N VAL A 305 24.85 18.20 35.05
CA VAL A 305 23.69 18.46 35.93
C VAL A 305 24.11 19.36 37.08
N TYR A 306 23.41 20.47 37.27
CA TYR A 306 23.58 21.41 38.37
C TYR A 306 22.40 21.28 39.34
N ALA A 307 22.62 20.65 40.48
CA ALA A 307 21.59 20.41 41.49
C ALA A 307 21.52 21.55 42.52
N PHE A 308 20.32 22.06 42.78
CA PHE A 308 20.05 23.14 43.75
C PHE A 308 19.03 22.71 44.80
N LYS A 309 19.34 22.99 46.07
CA LYS A 309 18.41 22.80 47.17
C LYS A 309 17.49 24.02 47.34
N LYS A 310 16.56 24.19 46.41
CA LYS A 310 15.58 25.29 46.37
C LYS A 310 14.24 24.79 45.86
N ALA A 311 13.15 25.37 46.36
CA ALA A 311 11.84 25.23 45.75
C ALA A 311 11.60 26.37 44.74
N PHE A 312 10.76 26.13 43.73
CA PHE A 312 10.19 27.21 42.93
C PHE A 312 8.81 27.58 43.43
N TYR A 313 8.52 28.87 43.47
CA TYR A 313 7.26 29.40 43.97
C TYR A 313 6.89 30.72 43.28
N SER A 314 5.72 31.26 43.61
CA SER A 314 5.20 32.51 43.03
C SER A 314 5.96 33.76 43.48
N ASP A 315 6.70 33.69 44.59
CA ASP A 315 7.49 34.78 45.16
C ASP A 315 8.85 34.29 45.72
N ASP A 316 9.83 35.19 45.81
CA ASP A 316 11.12 34.93 46.46
C ASP A 316 10.94 35.00 47.98
N THR A 317 10.90 33.84 48.65
CA THR A 317 10.51 33.73 50.07
C THR A 317 11.06 32.46 50.72
N GLN A 318 10.64 32.17 51.95
CA GLN A 318 10.81 30.87 52.59
C GLN A 318 9.44 30.20 52.80
N ILE A 319 9.37 28.90 52.56
CA ILE A 319 8.13 28.12 52.65
C ILE A 319 8.30 26.90 53.56
N GLU A 320 7.21 26.49 54.21
CA GLU A 320 7.15 25.20 54.90
C GLU A 320 7.00 24.08 53.84
N PHE A 321 7.89 23.09 53.90
CA PHE A 321 7.91 21.93 53.01
C PHE A 321 7.75 20.65 53.83
N ASN A 322 6.77 19.82 53.47
CA ASN A 322 6.40 18.63 54.23
C ASN A 322 7.01 17.38 53.60
N GLU A 323 7.70 16.57 54.42
CA GLU A 323 8.31 15.31 54.00
C GLU A 323 7.46 14.11 54.45
N PHE A 324 7.26 13.17 53.55
CA PHE A 324 6.64 11.87 53.77
C PHE A 324 7.71 10.78 54.03
N PRO A 325 7.31 9.59 54.55
CA PRO A 325 8.23 8.47 54.74
C PRO A 325 8.97 8.13 53.44
N GLU A 326 10.14 7.51 53.56
CA GLU A 326 11.05 7.28 52.44
C GLU A 326 10.39 6.60 51.23
N ASP A 327 9.57 5.57 51.47
CA ASP A 327 8.81 4.84 50.44
C ASP A 327 7.77 5.70 49.70
N PHE A 328 7.44 6.88 50.25
CA PHE A 328 6.47 7.84 49.75
C PHE A 328 7.07 9.23 49.52
N SER A 329 8.40 9.33 49.45
CA SER A 329 9.14 10.61 49.27
C SER A 329 8.78 11.35 47.98
N VAL A 330 8.17 10.67 47.00
CA VAL A 330 7.56 11.31 45.81
C VAL A 330 6.53 12.37 46.21
N TRP A 331 5.74 12.17 47.27
CA TRP A 331 4.67 13.10 47.69
C TRP A 331 5.14 14.30 48.51
N ASN A 332 6.46 14.49 48.66
CA ASN A 332 7.00 15.62 49.39
C ASN A 332 6.54 16.93 48.74
N SER A 333 5.86 17.77 49.51
CA SER A 333 5.12 18.90 48.95
C SER A 333 4.91 20.02 49.97
N ILE A 334 4.57 21.20 49.47
CA ILE A 334 4.15 22.35 50.31
C ILE A 334 2.75 22.15 50.91
N GLY A 335 1.95 21.25 50.33
CA GLY A 335 0.59 20.93 50.76
C GLY A 335 0.56 19.97 51.94
N LYS A 336 -0.64 19.78 52.51
CA LYS A 336 -0.90 18.74 53.53
C LYS A 336 -2.00 17.79 53.05
N PRO A 337 -1.76 17.02 51.97
CA PRO A 337 -2.76 16.15 51.37
C PRO A 337 -3.08 14.97 52.30
N GLN A 338 -4.33 14.52 52.29
CA GLN A 338 -4.74 13.30 52.99
C GLN A 338 -4.58 12.09 52.06
N MET A 339 -3.39 11.48 52.08
CA MET A 339 -3.02 10.35 51.22
C MET A 339 -3.23 9.02 51.93
N LEU A 340 -4.02 8.12 51.33
CA LEU A 340 -4.17 6.75 51.83
C LEU A 340 -2.97 5.91 51.39
N ASP A 341 -2.57 4.98 52.26
CA ASP A 341 -1.57 3.97 51.94
C ASP A 341 -2.01 3.11 50.72
N PRO A 342 -1.26 3.15 49.60
CA PRO A 342 -1.59 2.39 48.38
C PRO A 342 -1.58 0.88 48.59
N GLN A 343 -0.93 0.38 49.64
CA GLN A 343 -0.88 -1.05 49.97
C GLN A 343 -2.15 -1.55 50.66
N GLY A 344 -3.17 -0.70 50.82
CA GLY A 344 -4.53 -1.11 51.21
C GLY A 344 -4.77 -1.23 52.71
N THR A 345 -3.93 -0.60 53.55
CA THR A 345 -4.09 -0.61 55.02
C THR A 345 -5.26 0.24 55.53
N GLY A 346 -5.83 1.10 54.68
CA GLY A 346 -6.92 2.02 55.04
C GLY A 346 -6.49 3.16 55.98
N GLN A 347 -5.19 3.32 56.23
CA GLN A 347 -4.62 4.39 57.04
C GLN A 347 -4.04 5.50 56.15
N TYR A 348 -4.03 6.73 56.68
CA TYR A 348 -3.37 7.85 56.02
C TYR A 348 -1.86 7.81 56.27
N VAL A 349 -1.07 8.11 55.25
CA VAL A 349 0.39 8.23 55.36
C VAL A 349 0.72 9.54 56.08
N PRO A 350 1.48 9.51 57.21
CA PRO A 350 1.77 10.70 58.00
C PRO A 350 2.92 11.52 57.40
N ILE A 351 2.87 12.83 57.58
CA ILE A 351 4.03 13.71 57.38
C ILE A 351 5.02 13.44 58.53
N ILE A 352 6.27 13.14 58.20
CA ILE A 352 7.31 12.77 59.17
C ILE A 352 8.22 13.93 59.56
N ASN A 353 8.34 14.95 58.70
CA ASN A 353 9.12 16.15 58.95
C ASN A 353 8.49 17.35 58.22
N THR A 354 8.68 18.56 58.75
CA THR A 354 8.38 19.81 58.04
C THR A 354 9.60 20.71 58.19
N GLU A 355 10.20 21.12 57.08
CA GLU A 355 11.35 22.02 57.07
C GLU A 355 11.03 23.36 56.41
N ILE A 356 11.77 24.40 56.80
CA ILE A 356 11.73 25.70 56.13
C ILE A 356 12.75 25.66 55.00
N VAL A 357 12.30 25.80 53.75
CA VAL A 357 13.16 25.79 52.56
C VAL A 357 13.12 27.13 51.85
N ASP A 358 14.23 27.50 51.20
CA ASP A 358 14.29 28.68 50.37
C ASP A 358 13.50 28.45 49.07
N ALA A 359 12.61 29.38 48.75
CA ALA A 359 11.79 29.39 47.56
C ALA A 359 12.13 30.62 46.70
N ILE A 360 12.27 30.41 45.39
CA ILE A 360 12.63 31.46 44.43
C ILE A 360 11.67 31.43 43.25
N LYS A 361 11.44 32.57 42.60
CA LYS A 361 10.74 32.63 41.30
C LYS A 361 11.64 32.10 40.19
N LEU A 362 11.04 31.45 39.20
CA LEU A 362 11.77 30.97 38.02
C LEU A 362 12.39 32.13 37.24
N ASP A 363 11.66 33.24 37.11
CA ASP A 363 12.17 34.48 36.50
C ASP A 363 13.39 35.03 37.26
N SER A 364 13.34 35.06 38.61
CA SER A 364 14.45 35.54 39.44
C SER A 364 15.70 34.66 39.29
N PHE A 365 15.53 33.33 39.32
CA PHE A 365 16.64 32.39 39.13
C PHE A 365 17.27 32.53 37.74
N CYS A 366 16.46 32.61 36.68
CA CYS A 366 16.98 32.76 35.32
C CYS A 366 17.72 34.08 35.14
N LEU A 367 17.20 35.18 35.70
CA LEU A 367 17.86 36.48 35.69
C LEU A 367 19.22 36.45 36.40
N GLU A 368 19.29 35.83 37.59
CA GLU A 368 20.54 35.69 38.37
C GLU A 368 21.60 34.88 37.62
N ASN A 369 21.19 33.83 36.90
CA ASN A 369 22.07 32.92 36.18
C ASN A 369 22.28 33.28 34.70
N ARG A 370 21.71 34.40 34.23
CA ARG A 370 21.77 34.86 32.84
C ARG A 370 21.24 33.83 31.82
N ILE A 371 20.14 33.20 32.19
CA ILE A 371 19.39 32.27 31.35
C ILE A 371 18.25 33.05 30.69
N ASP A 372 18.25 33.11 29.36
CA ASP A 372 17.28 33.86 28.55
C ASP A 372 16.20 32.98 27.90
N HIS A 373 16.42 31.67 27.85
CA HIS A 373 15.47 30.67 27.38
C HIS A 373 15.62 29.32 28.10
N ILE A 374 14.60 28.47 28.01
CA ILE A 374 14.56 27.10 28.50
C ILE A 374 13.97 26.23 27.38
N ASP A 375 14.73 25.23 26.91
CA ASP A 375 14.26 24.33 25.84
C ASP A 375 13.21 23.34 26.36
N TYR A 376 13.41 22.84 27.58
CA TYR A 376 12.49 21.88 28.20
C TYR A 376 12.41 22.13 29.70
N LEU A 377 11.19 22.34 30.21
CA LEU A 377 10.89 22.55 31.61
C LEU A 377 10.00 21.41 32.11
N LYS A 378 10.54 20.52 32.94
CA LYS A 378 9.73 19.56 33.71
C LYS A 378 9.33 20.18 35.04
N ILE A 379 8.03 20.15 35.34
CA ILE A 379 7.43 20.63 36.58
C ILE A 379 6.68 19.48 37.23
N ASP A 380 7.20 19.02 38.36
CA ASP A 380 6.64 17.90 39.11
C ASP A 380 6.76 18.22 40.60
N VAL A 381 5.88 19.09 41.07
CA VAL A 381 5.97 19.72 42.39
C VAL A 381 4.74 19.43 43.23
N GLU A 382 4.03 18.37 42.88
CA GLU A 382 3.02 17.75 43.70
C GLU A 382 1.94 18.77 44.13
N GLY A 383 1.31 19.42 43.14
CA GLY A 383 0.18 20.36 43.32
C GLY A 383 0.56 21.85 43.35
N ALA A 384 1.86 22.17 43.33
CA ALA A 384 2.37 23.54 43.30
C ALA A 384 2.65 24.08 41.88
N GLU A 385 2.22 23.38 40.82
CA GLU A 385 2.59 23.69 39.43
C GLU A 385 2.17 25.11 39.05
N SER A 386 0.99 25.55 39.50
CA SER A 386 0.50 26.91 39.25
C SER A 386 1.41 27.99 39.87
N ASP A 387 2.05 27.74 41.03
CA ASP A 387 2.97 28.71 41.63
C ASP A 387 4.27 28.83 40.84
N VAL A 388 4.78 27.69 40.36
CA VAL A 388 6.00 27.65 39.53
C VAL A 388 5.77 28.47 38.26
N LEU A 389 4.62 28.29 37.61
CA LEU A 389 4.23 29.04 36.43
C LEU A 389 4.00 30.53 36.73
N GLU A 390 3.40 30.86 37.88
CA GLU A 390 3.22 32.25 38.32
C GLU A 390 4.57 32.95 38.60
N GLY A 391 5.55 32.20 39.11
CA GLY A 391 6.93 32.64 39.26
C GLY A 391 7.72 32.73 37.94
N ALA A 392 7.12 32.32 36.82
CA ALA A 392 7.71 32.30 35.47
C ALA A 392 6.99 33.26 34.49
N ARG A 393 6.25 34.25 35.00
CA ARG A 393 5.40 35.16 34.21
C ARG A 393 6.13 35.81 33.05
N GLU A 394 7.33 36.34 33.26
CA GLU A 394 8.06 37.03 32.19
C GLU A 394 8.61 36.04 31.16
N LEU A 395 9.11 34.88 31.59
CA LEU A 395 9.53 33.80 30.69
C LEU A 395 8.37 33.30 29.81
N LEU A 396 7.20 33.06 30.39
CA LEU A 396 5.99 32.61 29.67
C LEU A 396 5.50 33.66 28.68
N LYS A 397 5.41 34.94 29.12
CA LYS A 397 4.97 36.05 28.28
C LYS A 397 5.90 36.27 27.08
N ASN A 398 7.20 36.10 27.28
CA ASN A 398 8.21 36.27 26.23
C ASN A 398 8.42 35.00 25.38
N LYS A 399 7.69 33.91 25.65
CA LYS A 399 7.86 32.62 24.96
C LYS A 399 9.26 32.03 25.10
N SER A 400 9.94 32.36 26.20
CA SER A 400 11.28 31.89 26.50
C SER A 400 11.31 30.41 26.90
N ILE A 401 10.17 29.77 27.14
CA ILE A 401 10.09 28.35 27.48
C ILE A 401 9.45 27.59 26.31
N LYS A 402 10.20 26.66 25.71
CA LYS A 402 9.76 25.98 24.48
C LYS A 402 8.81 24.81 24.74
N TYR A 403 9.15 23.94 25.70
CA TYR A 403 8.30 22.83 26.12
C TYR A 403 8.17 22.82 27.65
N ILE A 404 6.95 22.61 28.14
CA ILE A 404 6.62 22.54 29.56
C ILE A 404 5.89 21.22 29.82
N GLN A 405 6.58 20.24 30.42
CA GLN A 405 5.92 19.06 30.96
C GLN A 405 5.46 19.37 32.38
N PHE A 406 4.21 19.09 32.69
CA PHE A 406 3.68 19.28 34.04
C PHE A 406 2.71 18.17 34.43
N GLU A 407 2.73 17.81 35.70
CA GLU A 407 1.80 16.84 36.27
C GLU A 407 0.56 17.52 36.84
N ILE A 408 -0.59 16.86 36.75
CA ILE A 408 -1.77 17.20 37.54
C ILE A 408 -2.14 16.01 38.44
N SER A 409 -2.10 16.25 39.75
CA SER A 409 -2.60 15.34 40.77
C SER A 409 -3.75 15.95 41.56
N GLN A 410 -4.95 15.39 41.41
CA GLN A 410 -6.16 15.93 42.05
C GLN A 410 -6.05 15.94 43.58
N LYS A 411 -5.41 14.93 44.18
CA LYS A 411 -5.28 14.84 45.65
C LYS A 411 -4.28 15.83 46.22
N MET A 412 -3.21 16.12 45.50
CA MET A 412 -2.23 17.10 45.92
C MET A 412 -2.79 18.52 45.81
N LEU A 413 -3.54 18.80 44.73
CA LEU A 413 -4.30 20.05 44.57
C LEU A 413 -5.33 20.27 45.69
N GLU A 414 -6.05 19.22 46.12
CA GLU A 414 -6.95 19.28 47.28
C GLU A 414 -6.21 19.68 48.56
N GLY A 415 -5.01 19.15 48.78
CA GLY A 415 -4.14 19.49 49.91
C GLY A 415 -3.68 20.96 49.96
N LEU A 416 -3.82 21.67 48.83
CA LEU A 416 -3.52 23.10 48.68
C LEU A 416 -4.78 23.96 48.43
N ASN A 417 -5.97 23.35 48.42
CA ASN A 417 -7.24 23.99 48.07
C ASN A 417 -7.22 24.67 46.68
N ARG A 418 -6.73 23.94 45.67
CA ARG A 418 -6.59 24.37 44.27
C ARG A 418 -7.36 23.46 43.33
N ILE A 419 -7.48 23.90 42.07
CA ILE A 419 -8.12 23.14 40.98
C ILE A 419 -7.18 23.07 39.79
N ALA A 420 -7.19 21.96 39.04
CA ALA A 420 -6.28 21.76 37.91
C ALA A 420 -6.39 22.88 36.86
N LYS A 421 -7.62 23.37 36.65
CA LYS A 421 -7.93 24.43 35.68
C LYS A 421 -7.04 25.67 35.82
N SER A 422 -6.63 26.07 37.03
CA SER A 422 -5.78 27.25 37.20
C SER A 422 -4.42 27.11 36.52
N THR A 423 -3.84 25.90 36.52
CA THR A 423 -2.56 25.62 35.86
C THR A 423 -2.69 25.74 34.34
N PHE A 424 -3.77 25.19 33.77
CA PHE A 424 -4.04 25.30 32.33
C PHE A 424 -4.32 26.75 31.92
N ASP A 425 -5.10 27.49 32.71
CA ASP A 425 -5.47 28.88 32.39
C ASP A 425 -4.23 29.78 32.31
N ILE A 426 -3.26 29.65 33.22
CA ILE A 426 -1.99 30.42 33.16
C ILE A 426 -1.25 30.19 31.84
N LEU A 427 -1.13 28.93 31.40
CA LEU A 427 -0.45 28.58 30.15
C LEU A 427 -1.23 29.11 28.93
N ILE A 428 -2.54 28.89 28.89
CA ILE A 428 -3.42 29.29 27.78
C ILE A 428 -3.46 30.81 27.63
N GLU A 429 -3.59 31.56 28.74
CA GLU A 429 -3.61 33.03 28.73
C GLU A 429 -2.27 33.62 28.24
N ASN A 430 -1.17 32.92 28.48
CA ASN A 430 0.13 33.28 27.95
C ASN A 430 0.37 32.74 26.53
N GLY A 431 -0.61 32.13 25.87
CA GLY A 431 -0.57 31.69 24.47
C GLY A 431 0.09 30.32 24.23
N TYR A 432 0.08 29.44 25.22
CA TYR A 432 0.50 28.04 25.07
C TYR A 432 -0.71 27.16 24.76
N GLU A 433 -0.50 26.05 24.06
CA GLU A 433 -1.49 24.97 23.95
C GLU A 433 -1.03 23.77 24.76
N CYS A 434 -1.97 23.16 25.48
CA CYS A 434 -1.73 22.01 26.36
C CYS A 434 -2.28 20.75 25.73
N HIS A 435 -1.51 19.67 25.80
CA HIS A 435 -1.81 18.39 25.17
C HIS A 435 -1.59 17.24 26.15
N ARG A 436 -2.38 16.19 25.99
CA ARG A 436 -2.16 14.91 26.67
C ARG A 436 -0.91 14.21 26.14
N ILE A 437 -0.25 13.44 26.99
CA ILE A 437 0.81 12.53 26.57
C ILE A 437 0.17 11.16 26.34
N THR A 438 0.32 10.60 25.13
CA THR A 438 -0.25 9.27 24.84
C THR A 438 0.56 8.17 25.52
N LYS A 439 -0.01 6.96 25.62
CA LYS A 439 0.68 5.77 26.16
C LYS A 439 2.01 5.44 25.45
N ASP A 440 2.14 5.84 24.19
CA ASP A 440 3.33 5.63 23.37
C ASP A 440 4.35 6.77 23.47
N GLY A 441 4.06 7.82 24.26
CA GLY A 441 4.89 9.02 24.38
C GLY A 441 4.79 9.97 23.19
N ASN A 442 3.63 10.03 22.54
CA ASN A 442 3.33 11.05 21.52
C ASN A 442 2.61 12.25 22.16
N ILE A 443 2.67 13.40 21.50
CA ILE A 443 1.78 14.53 21.77
C ILE A 443 0.37 14.14 21.29
N GLY A 444 -0.58 14.09 22.21
CA GLY A 444 -1.96 13.68 21.97
C GLY A 444 -2.91 14.85 21.75
N GLU A 445 -4.18 14.62 22.07
CA GLU A 445 -5.25 15.61 21.93
C GLU A 445 -5.03 16.86 22.80
N LYS A 446 -5.52 18.00 22.30
CA LYS A 446 -5.51 19.26 23.03
C LYS A 446 -6.47 19.21 24.21
N VAL A 447 -6.03 19.74 25.36
CA VAL A 447 -6.79 19.78 26.61
C VAL A 447 -6.75 21.16 27.26
N VAL A 448 -7.78 21.47 28.05
CA VAL A 448 -7.93 22.77 28.74
C VAL A 448 -8.24 22.63 30.24
N ASN A 449 -8.39 21.40 30.72
CA ASN A 449 -8.62 21.06 32.12
C ASN A 449 -8.35 19.56 32.34
N SER A 450 -8.22 19.15 33.61
CA SER A 450 -8.08 17.75 34.03
C SER A 450 -8.86 17.50 35.32
N ASN A 451 -9.42 16.30 35.47
CA ASN A 451 -9.94 15.76 36.74
C ASN A 451 -9.25 14.43 37.09
N SER A 452 -8.12 14.13 36.47
CA SER A 452 -7.42 12.84 36.60
C SER A 452 -6.77 12.70 37.97
N PHE A 453 -6.67 11.47 38.47
CA PHE A 453 -6.05 11.20 39.76
C PHE A 453 -4.55 11.53 39.74
N TYR A 454 -3.84 11.07 38.70
CA TYR A 454 -2.49 11.48 38.28
C TYR A 454 -2.43 11.41 36.75
N GLU A 455 -2.02 12.49 36.09
CA GLU A 455 -1.79 12.50 34.63
C GLU A 455 -0.80 13.61 34.26
N ASN A 456 0.13 13.30 33.34
CA ASN A 456 1.10 14.25 32.81
C ASN A 456 0.64 14.89 31.50
N TYR A 457 1.04 16.14 31.32
CA TYR A 457 0.68 16.97 30.18
C TYR A 457 1.93 17.64 29.61
N ILE A 458 1.85 18.02 28.34
CA ILE A 458 2.87 18.81 27.66
C ILE A 458 2.24 20.10 27.13
N ALA A 459 2.89 21.23 27.36
CA ALA A 459 2.51 22.52 26.80
C ALA A 459 3.65 23.14 26.01
N PHE A 460 3.31 23.82 24.93
CA PHE A 460 4.26 24.55 24.08
C PHE A 460 3.56 25.79 23.47
N PRO A 461 4.30 26.81 23.02
CA PRO A 461 3.71 27.96 22.35
C PRO A 461 2.85 27.54 21.16
N ILE A 462 1.68 28.14 21.00
CA ILE A 462 0.80 27.86 19.85
C ILE A 462 1.59 28.05 18.55
N VAL A 463 1.60 27.03 17.70
CA VAL A 463 2.19 27.14 16.35
C VAL A 463 1.15 27.73 15.39
N PRO A 464 1.30 28.98 14.92
CA PRO A 464 0.38 29.59 13.99
C PRO A 464 0.63 29.12 12.55
N ILE A 465 -0.35 29.32 11.67
CA ILE A 465 -0.18 29.14 10.23
C ILE A 465 -0.18 30.50 9.54
N ASN A 466 0.90 30.83 8.84
CA ASN A 466 0.94 31.98 7.93
C ASN A 466 0.79 31.46 6.51
N LEU A 467 -0.36 31.74 5.89
CA LEU A 467 -0.65 31.40 4.52
C LEU A 467 -0.16 32.52 3.61
N PHE A 468 0.35 32.19 2.43
CA PHE A 468 0.63 33.18 1.41
C PHE A 468 0.18 32.74 0.02
N THR A 469 -0.29 33.71 -0.76
CA THR A 469 -0.83 33.49 -2.09
C THR A 469 -0.33 34.59 -3.03
N ILE A 470 0.29 34.19 -4.14
CA ILE A 470 0.51 35.09 -5.28
C ILE A 470 -0.75 35.07 -6.14
N VAL A 471 -1.25 36.25 -6.49
CA VAL A 471 -2.47 36.38 -7.29
C VAL A 471 -2.38 37.44 -8.38
N LEU A 472 -2.82 37.03 -9.57
CA LEU A 472 -3.25 37.91 -10.65
C LEU A 472 -4.49 37.27 -11.28
N ASN A 473 -5.63 37.96 -11.23
CA ASN A 473 -6.92 37.46 -11.72
C ASN A 473 -7.33 36.10 -11.09
N GLY A 474 -7.53 36.08 -9.77
CA GLY A 474 -7.86 34.88 -9.00
C GLY A 474 -9.34 34.49 -8.96
N GLN A 475 -10.24 35.21 -9.62
CA GLN A 475 -11.66 34.84 -9.63
C GLN A 475 -11.91 33.61 -10.51
N PRO A 476 -12.85 32.73 -10.14
CA PRO A 476 -13.67 32.76 -8.91
C PRO A 476 -13.02 32.06 -7.71
N PHE A 477 -11.94 31.29 -7.93
CA PHE A 477 -11.44 30.30 -6.98
C PHE A 477 -10.89 30.89 -5.68
N ILE A 478 -10.33 32.11 -5.74
CA ILE A 478 -9.81 32.80 -4.54
C ILE A 478 -10.87 32.98 -3.43
N GLN A 479 -12.16 32.95 -3.78
CA GLN A 479 -13.25 33.07 -2.82
C GLN A 479 -13.36 31.87 -1.87
N TYR A 480 -12.89 30.69 -2.26
CA TYR A 480 -12.96 29.48 -1.45
C TYR A 480 -12.09 29.59 -0.19
N HIS A 481 -10.90 30.16 -0.33
CA HIS A 481 -9.86 30.16 0.71
C HIS A 481 -10.34 30.78 2.03
N ILE A 482 -11.01 31.94 1.98
CA ILE A 482 -11.51 32.57 3.21
C ILE A 482 -12.62 31.77 3.88
N GLU A 483 -13.43 31.03 3.10
CA GLU A 483 -14.48 30.18 3.66
C GLU A 483 -13.87 29.07 4.52
N VAL A 484 -12.70 28.57 4.15
CA VAL A 484 -11.93 27.60 4.94
C VAL A 484 -11.15 28.26 6.07
N PHE A 485 -10.35 29.28 5.78
CA PHE A 485 -9.41 29.86 6.76
C PHE A 485 -10.12 30.45 7.98
N LYS A 486 -11.29 31.08 7.80
CA LYS A 486 -12.07 31.64 8.91
C LYS A 486 -12.58 30.59 9.91
N GLN A 487 -12.56 29.30 9.54
CA GLN A 487 -12.99 28.19 10.39
C GLN A 487 -11.82 27.52 11.15
N LEU A 488 -10.56 27.94 10.89
CA LEU A 488 -9.40 27.34 11.54
C LEU A 488 -9.42 27.61 13.06
N PRO A 489 -9.25 26.57 13.91
CA PRO A 489 -9.39 26.69 15.37
C PRO A 489 -8.12 27.21 16.08
N PHE A 490 -7.16 27.76 15.34
CA PHE A 490 -5.87 28.25 15.83
C PHE A 490 -5.49 29.55 15.14
N LYS A 491 -4.45 30.23 15.63
CA LYS A 491 -3.98 31.50 15.07
C LYS A 491 -3.53 31.30 13.61
N TRP A 492 -4.08 32.12 12.71
CA TRP A 492 -3.73 32.11 11.30
C TRP A 492 -3.64 33.54 10.74
N HIS A 493 -2.83 33.72 9.70
CA HIS A 493 -2.73 34.96 8.94
C HIS A 493 -2.61 34.65 7.45
N TRP A 494 -3.20 35.45 6.58
CA TRP A 494 -3.16 35.28 5.13
C TRP A 494 -2.53 36.50 4.44
N HIS A 495 -1.37 36.26 3.85
CA HIS A 495 -0.60 37.22 3.07
C HIS A 495 -0.93 37.09 1.58
N ILE A 496 -1.52 38.12 0.99
CA ILE A 496 -1.96 38.10 -0.40
C ILE A 496 -1.09 39.06 -1.20
N ILE A 497 -0.29 38.53 -2.13
CA ILE A 497 0.61 39.30 -2.96
C ILE A 497 -0.04 39.46 -4.33
N GLU A 498 -0.63 40.64 -4.56
CA GLU A 498 -1.32 40.94 -5.82
C GLU A 498 -0.39 41.65 -6.79
N GLY A 499 -0.37 41.17 -8.03
CA GLY A 499 0.18 41.89 -9.16
C GLY A 499 0.85 40.99 -10.18
N VAL A 500 1.48 41.62 -11.16
CA VAL A 500 2.19 40.94 -12.24
C VAL A 500 3.65 40.74 -11.86
N ALA A 501 4.14 39.49 -11.98
CA ALA A 501 5.57 39.19 -11.96
C ALA A 501 6.16 39.36 -13.36
N ASP A 502 7.29 40.07 -13.46
CA ASP A 502 8.10 40.08 -14.67
C ASP A 502 8.62 38.67 -14.99
N LEU A 503 8.73 38.35 -16.29
CA LEU A 503 9.26 37.07 -16.78
C LEU A 503 10.80 37.01 -16.68
N GLN A 504 11.29 37.19 -15.46
CA GLN A 504 12.71 37.19 -15.09
C GLN A 504 13.00 36.06 -14.10
N HIS A 505 14.29 35.83 -13.81
CA HIS A 505 14.77 34.79 -12.89
C HIS A 505 14.17 33.41 -13.20
N ASP A 506 13.44 32.82 -12.25
CA ASP A 506 12.83 31.48 -12.32
C ASP A 506 11.79 31.34 -13.46
N THR A 507 11.26 32.46 -13.99
CA THR A 507 10.27 32.47 -15.08
C THR A 507 10.84 32.88 -16.43
N SER A 508 12.16 33.06 -16.52
CA SER A 508 12.84 33.52 -17.75
C SER A 508 12.73 32.54 -18.93
N TRP A 509 12.55 31.25 -18.66
CA TRP A 509 12.33 30.22 -19.69
C TRP A 509 11.07 30.49 -20.53
N SER A 510 10.05 31.10 -19.95
CA SER A 510 8.78 31.43 -20.62
C SER A 510 8.99 32.33 -21.85
N VAL A 511 9.93 33.27 -21.78
CA VAL A 511 10.23 34.20 -22.87
C VAL A 511 10.70 33.44 -24.12
N GLN A 512 11.43 32.34 -23.96
CA GLN A 512 11.90 31.51 -25.07
C GLN A 512 10.75 30.74 -25.75
N LEU A 513 9.67 30.47 -25.01
CA LEU A 513 8.44 29.85 -25.53
C LEU A 513 7.45 30.88 -26.10
N GLY A 514 7.78 32.17 -26.06
CA GLY A 514 6.94 33.26 -26.57
C GLY A 514 6.03 33.91 -25.52
N GLY A 515 6.23 33.61 -24.23
CA GLY A 515 5.52 34.27 -23.15
C GLY A 515 5.84 35.76 -23.05
N LYS A 516 4.83 36.56 -22.72
CA LYS A 516 4.93 38.03 -22.58
C LYS A 516 3.93 38.56 -21.57
N VAL A 517 4.32 39.61 -20.86
CA VAL A 517 3.39 40.43 -20.09
C VAL A 517 2.72 41.41 -21.06
N SER A 518 1.40 41.31 -21.23
CA SER A 518 0.63 42.20 -22.11
C SER A 518 -0.39 43.02 -21.33
N ASP A 519 -0.79 44.18 -21.87
CA ASP A 519 -1.83 45.01 -21.24
C ASP A 519 -3.20 44.33 -21.18
N GLU A 520 -3.39 43.19 -21.87
CA GLU A 520 -4.64 42.42 -21.87
C GLU A 520 -4.81 41.54 -20.61
N ILE A 521 -3.73 41.25 -19.88
CA ILE A 521 -3.77 40.34 -18.72
C ILE A 521 -3.84 41.07 -17.36
N HIS A 522 -3.75 42.40 -17.35
CA HIS A 522 -3.75 43.19 -16.12
C HIS A 522 -4.34 44.59 -16.32
N ASN A 523 -4.73 45.25 -15.24
CA ASN A 523 -5.05 46.67 -15.22
C ASN A 523 -3.97 47.44 -14.46
N ASN A 524 -3.02 48.04 -15.20
CA ASN A 524 -1.88 48.80 -14.63
C ASN A 524 -1.09 48.01 -13.56
N GLY A 525 -0.82 46.72 -13.82
CA GLY A 525 -0.09 45.84 -12.91
C GLY A 525 -0.92 45.13 -11.84
N LEU A 526 -2.24 45.34 -11.80
CA LEU A 526 -3.18 44.69 -10.86
C LEU A 526 -4.21 43.82 -11.59
N SER A 527 -4.95 43.00 -10.83
CA SER A 527 -6.04 42.19 -11.37
C SER A 527 -7.19 43.05 -11.92
N TYR A 528 -7.93 42.54 -12.90
CA TYR A 528 -9.04 43.25 -13.54
C TYR A 528 -10.37 42.48 -13.57
N ASP A 529 -10.35 41.22 -13.17
CA ASP A 529 -11.49 40.28 -13.16
C ASP A 529 -12.42 40.42 -11.95
N GLY A 530 -12.24 41.47 -11.14
CA GLY A 530 -12.93 41.65 -9.85
C GLY A 530 -12.18 41.10 -8.64
N THR A 531 -11.02 40.47 -8.82
CA THR A 531 -10.16 40.03 -7.71
C THR A 531 -9.75 41.22 -6.83
N LYS A 532 -9.31 42.32 -7.44
CA LYS A 532 -8.85 43.51 -6.71
C LYS A 532 -9.93 44.04 -5.74
N GLU A 533 -11.16 44.20 -6.21
CA GLU A 533 -12.29 44.69 -5.42
C GLU A 533 -12.67 43.70 -4.30
N TYR A 534 -12.56 42.40 -4.58
CA TYR A 534 -12.75 41.35 -3.59
C TYR A 534 -11.70 41.41 -2.48
N LEU A 535 -10.42 41.53 -2.85
CA LEU A 535 -9.30 41.67 -1.89
C LEU A 535 -9.46 42.93 -1.04
N ASP A 536 -9.77 44.09 -1.65
CA ASP A 536 -10.02 45.35 -0.94
C ASP A 536 -11.14 45.24 0.10
N ARG A 537 -12.14 44.39 -0.16
CA ARG A 537 -13.21 44.10 0.78
C ARG A 537 -12.76 43.13 1.87
N LEU A 538 -12.01 42.09 1.54
CA LEU A 538 -11.48 41.11 2.50
C LEU A 538 -10.60 41.76 3.56
N ALA A 539 -9.62 42.57 3.15
CA ALA A 539 -8.73 43.23 4.10
C ALA A 539 -9.45 44.19 5.06
N LYS A 540 -10.63 44.71 4.68
CA LYS A 540 -11.47 45.51 5.57
C LYS A 540 -12.28 44.66 6.55
N LEU A 541 -12.68 43.46 6.15
CA LEU A 541 -13.46 42.54 6.98
C LEU A 541 -12.58 41.80 7.99
N TYR A 542 -11.32 41.53 7.64
CA TYR A 542 -10.37 40.77 8.45
C TYR A 542 -9.03 41.51 8.61
N PRO A 543 -9.04 42.72 9.22
CA PRO A 543 -7.85 43.58 9.29
C PRO A 543 -6.69 42.96 10.10
N ASP A 544 -7.01 42.07 11.05
CA ASP A 544 -6.01 41.44 11.92
C ASP A 544 -5.45 40.13 11.34
N ASN A 545 -6.10 39.55 10.32
CA ASN A 545 -5.72 38.26 9.75
C ASN A 545 -5.30 38.33 8.28
N ILE A 546 -5.54 39.44 7.57
CA ILE A 546 -5.27 39.54 6.13
C ILE A 546 -4.41 40.76 5.83
N THR A 547 -3.32 40.55 5.09
CA THR A 547 -2.46 41.63 4.59
C THR A 547 -2.29 41.51 3.08
N ILE A 548 -2.52 42.61 2.37
CA ILE A 548 -2.37 42.67 0.91
C ILE A 548 -1.10 43.46 0.55
N TYR A 549 -0.27 42.89 -0.31
CA TYR A 549 0.95 43.48 -0.84
C TYR A 549 0.74 43.83 -2.31
N ARG A 550 1.07 45.06 -2.71
CA ARG A 550 0.93 45.56 -4.09
C ARG A 550 2.09 46.48 -4.44
N LYS A 551 2.47 46.48 -5.70
CA LYS A 551 3.34 47.51 -6.29
C LYS A 551 2.56 48.80 -6.58
N PRO A 552 3.23 49.95 -6.71
CA PRO A 552 2.65 51.16 -7.28
C PRO A 552 2.04 50.90 -8.67
N LYS A 553 1.06 51.73 -9.06
CA LYS A 553 0.38 51.58 -10.35
C LYS A 553 1.37 51.64 -11.51
N GLY A 554 1.34 50.65 -12.39
CA GLY A 554 2.21 50.55 -13.57
C GLY A 554 3.59 49.95 -13.30
N GLU A 555 3.88 49.51 -12.07
CA GLU A 555 5.09 48.77 -11.73
C GLU A 555 4.79 47.27 -11.60
N PHE A 556 5.72 46.43 -12.05
CA PHE A 556 5.67 44.98 -11.91
C PHE A 556 6.64 44.51 -10.83
N TRP A 557 6.38 43.32 -10.29
CA TRP A 557 7.29 42.65 -9.36
C TRP A 557 8.52 42.11 -10.11
N ASP A 558 9.70 42.19 -9.51
CA ASP A 558 10.97 41.63 -10.04
C ASP A 558 10.97 40.10 -9.93
N GLY A 559 10.15 39.47 -10.78
CA GLY A 559 9.86 38.04 -10.77
C GLY A 559 9.07 37.58 -9.54
N LYS A 560 8.71 36.29 -9.55
CA LYS A 560 7.97 35.65 -8.44
C LYS A 560 8.79 35.61 -7.14
N ARG A 561 10.13 35.61 -7.23
CA ARG A 561 11.03 35.62 -6.06
C ARG A 561 10.84 36.86 -5.19
N GLU A 562 10.65 38.05 -5.79
CA GLU A 562 10.34 39.26 -5.00
C GLU A 562 8.98 39.10 -4.30
N MET A 563 7.98 38.58 -5.00
CA MET A 563 6.62 38.40 -4.49
C MET A 563 6.59 37.51 -3.24
N VAL A 564 7.25 36.34 -3.27
CA VAL A 564 7.24 35.41 -2.13
C VAL A 564 8.06 35.89 -0.93
N ASN A 565 9.04 36.78 -1.14
CA ASN A 565 9.84 37.37 -0.05
C ASN A 565 9.14 38.57 0.61
N ALA A 566 8.28 39.29 -0.13
CA ALA A 566 7.56 40.46 0.38
C ALA A 566 6.81 40.24 1.72
N PRO A 567 6.13 39.10 1.97
CA PRO A 567 5.44 38.90 3.24
C PRO A 567 6.34 38.59 4.43
N LEU A 568 7.55 38.05 4.21
CA LEU A 568 8.40 37.51 5.29
C LEU A 568 8.82 38.58 6.30
N VAL A 569 8.93 39.85 5.87
CA VAL A 569 9.25 40.99 6.75
C VAL A 569 8.18 41.25 7.82
N ASN A 570 6.96 40.74 7.64
CA ASN A 570 5.87 40.89 8.59
C ASN A 570 5.67 39.64 9.47
N ILE A 571 6.43 38.57 9.24
CA ILE A 571 6.35 37.34 10.03
C ILE A 571 7.49 37.35 11.05
N GLN A 572 7.15 37.76 12.27
CA GLN A 572 8.09 38.00 13.38
C GLN A 572 8.12 36.88 14.42
N GLU A 573 7.41 35.78 14.17
CA GLU A 573 7.33 34.60 15.04
C GLU A 573 7.55 33.32 14.22
N GLU A 574 7.93 32.23 14.87
CA GLU A 574 7.98 30.91 14.22
C GLU A 574 6.56 30.46 13.84
N CYS A 575 6.41 29.86 12.66
CA CYS A 575 5.09 29.42 12.17
C CYS A 575 5.21 28.28 11.15
N LEU A 576 4.08 27.66 10.83
CA LEU A 576 3.95 26.93 9.57
C LEU A 576 3.67 27.94 8.46
N LEU A 577 4.64 28.16 7.57
CA LEU A 577 4.47 28.95 6.37
C LEU A 577 3.88 28.06 5.28
N TRP A 578 2.72 28.43 4.74
CA TRP A 578 1.96 27.61 3.80
C TRP A 578 1.68 28.39 2.51
N GLN A 579 2.19 27.93 1.37
CA GLN A 579 1.83 28.48 0.07
C GLN A 579 0.50 27.88 -0.40
N VAL A 580 -0.48 28.72 -0.73
CA VAL A 580 -1.74 28.27 -1.35
C VAL A 580 -1.95 29.08 -2.60
N ASP A 581 -1.83 28.44 -3.77
CA ASP A 581 -2.12 29.11 -5.03
C ASP A 581 -3.65 29.28 -5.18
N VAL A 582 -4.08 30.26 -6.00
CA VAL A 582 -5.49 30.65 -6.09
C VAL A 582 -6.43 29.52 -6.51
N ASP A 583 -5.93 28.56 -7.28
CA ASP A 583 -6.65 27.41 -7.81
C ASP A 583 -6.35 26.10 -7.04
N GLU A 584 -5.66 26.16 -5.89
CA GLU A 584 -5.38 25.01 -5.02
C GLU A 584 -6.34 24.96 -3.84
N LEU A 585 -7.27 24.00 -3.86
CA LEU A 585 -8.36 23.93 -2.89
C LEU A 585 -8.07 22.88 -1.82
N TRP A 586 -7.92 23.37 -0.59
CA TRP A 586 -7.66 22.59 0.61
C TRP A 586 -8.88 22.58 1.52
N THR A 587 -9.26 21.42 2.05
CA THR A 587 -10.34 21.35 3.04
C THR A 587 -9.87 21.79 4.42
N LEU A 588 -10.81 22.16 5.30
CA LEU A 588 -10.54 22.48 6.71
C LEU A 588 -9.80 21.33 7.40
N GLU A 589 -10.30 20.11 7.20
CA GLU A 589 -9.72 18.88 7.74
C GLU A 589 -8.26 18.71 7.30
N GLN A 590 -7.97 18.89 6.01
CA GLN A 590 -6.60 18.75 5.50
C GLN A 590 -5.61 19.74 6.14
N ILE A 591 -6.00 21.00 6.34
CA ILE A 591 -5.13 22.00 6.97
C ILE A 591 -4.91 21.67 8.46
N CYS A 592 -5.95 21.25 9.17
CA CYS A 592 -5.87 20.84 10.57
C CYS A 592 -4.98 19.60 10.74
N THR A 593 -5.22 18.55 9.95
CA THR A 593 -4.44 17.30 9.97
C THR A 593 -2.96 17.56 9.64
N ALA A 594 -2.66 18.40 8.65
CA ALA A 594 -1.28 18.76 8.34
C ALA A 594 -0.60 19.47 9.51
N ARG A 595 -1.27 20.42 10.18
CA ARG A 595 -0.73 21.08 11.38
C ARG A 595 -0.47 20.08 12.51
N GLU A 596 -1.41 19.18 12.76
CA GLU A 596 -1.28 18.13 13.77
C GLU A 596 -0.10 17.21 13.47
N MET A 597 0.15 16.87 12.20
CA MET A 597 1.33 16.11 11.81
C MET A 597 2.64 16.83 12.19
N PHE A 598 2.76 18.14 11.94
CA PHE A 598 3.93 18.93 12.35
C PHE A 598 4.08 19.06 13.87
N ILE A 599 2.96 19.13 14.61
CA ILE A 599 2.99 19.15 16.08
C ILE A 599 3.47 17.81 16.62
N SER A 600 2.94 16.72 16.08
CA SER A 600 3.23 15.35 16.51
C SER A 600 4.67 14.93 16.17
N ASN A 601 5.26 15.56 15.16
CA ASN A 601 6.61 15.29 14.65
C ASN A 601 7.41 16.61 14.60
N PRO A 602 7.81 17.17 15.76
CA PRO A 602 8.42 18.50 15.85
C PRO A 602 9.75 18.64 15.09
N GLU A 603 10.39 17.51 14.76
CA GLU A 603 11.61 17.41 13.96
C GLU A 603 11.37 17.53 12.44
N LYS A 604 10.12 17.45 11.98
CA LYS A 604 9.76 17.64 10.57
C LYS A 604 9.78 19.13 10.22
N THR A 605 10.31 19.42 9.03
CA THR A 605 10.71 20.79 8.64
C THR A 605 9.93 21.32 7.44
N ALA A 606 9.40 20.45 6.58
CA ALA A 606 8.56 20.83 5.45
C ALA A 606 7.63 19.66 5.06
N ALA A 607 6.73 19.86 4.10
CA ALA A 607 5.84 18.80 3.61
C ALA A 607 5.56 18.89 2.10
N PHE A 608 5.66 17.73 1.45
CA PHE A 608 5.28 17.49 0.06
C PHE A 608 3.91 16.80 -0.01
N TYR A 609 3.09 17.18 -0.98
CA TYR A 609 1.71 16.72 -1.11
C TYR A 609 1.40 16.19 -2.50
N TRP A 610 0.48 15.24 -2.64
CA TRP A 610 -0.14 14.97 -3.94
C TRP A 610 -1.33 15.90 -4.16
N CYS A 611 -1.76 16.06 -5.41
CA CYS A 611 -3.02 16.73 -5.72
C CYS A 611 -3.90 15.90 -6.65
N TRP A 612 -5.18 16.22 -6.71
CA TRP A 612 -6.02 15.88 -7.86
C TRP A 612 -5.95 17.03 -8.84
N TYR A 613 -5.12 16.86 -9.87
CA TYR A 613 -4.84 17.91 -10.84
C TYR A 613 -5.91 17.93 -11.94
N PHE A 614 -6.78 18.93 -11.93
CA PHE A 614 -7.90 19.05 -12.86
C PHE A 614 -7.49 19.69 -14.19
N VAL A 615 -7.78 18.95 -15.26
CA VAL A 615 -7.61 19.39 -16.65
C VAL A 615 -8.94 19.70 -17.35
N GLY A 616 -10.02 19.76 -16.59
CA GLY A 616 -11.39 20.07 -16.99
C GLY A 616 -12.31 19.99 -15.78
N GLU A 617 -13.60 20.34 -15.92
CA GLU A 617 -14.54 20.38 -14.79
C GLU A 617 -14.72 19.02 -14.08
N LYS A 618 -14.53 17.93 -14.83
CA LYS A 618 -14.68 16.55 -14.36
C LYS A 618 -13.48 15.67 -14.73
N LEU A 619 -12.41 16.28 -15.23
CA LEU A 619 -11.25 15.56 -15.78
C LEU A 619 -10.04 15.81 -14.90
N ILE A 620 -9.38 14.74 -14.48
CA ILE A 620 -8.19 14.77 -13.62
C ILE A 620 -7.03 14.05 -14.28
N ILE A 621 -5.81 14.40 -13.89
CA ILE A 621 -4.64 13.55 -14.11
C ILE A 621 -4.68 12.40 -13.12
N SER A 622 -4.76 11.17 -13.62
CA SER A 622 -4.90 9.95 -12.79
C SER A 622 -3.58 9.21 -12.55
N THR A 623 -2.53 9.54 -13.29
CA THR A 623 -1.18 8.95 -13.14
C THR A 623 -0.32 9.75 -12.16
N ARG A 624 0.36 9.06 -11.24
CA ARG A 624 1.45 9.60 -10.42
C ARG A 624 2.80 9.54 -11.18
N ASN A 625 3.80 10.30 -10.74
CA ASN A 625 5.17 10.33 -11.29
C ASN A 625 5.27 10.82 -12.74
N CYS A 626 4.36 11.71 -13.16
CA CYS A 626 4.32 12.30 -14.49
C CYS A 626 4.16 13.83 -14.38
N TYR A 627 3.87 14.52 -15.49
CA TYR A 627 3.82 15.97 -15.71
C TYR A 627 3.30 16.87 -14.56
N ALA A 628 2.35 16.42 -13.75
CA ALA A 628 1.77 17.20 -12.65
C ALA A 628 1.82 16.48 -11.28
N GLN A 629 2.58 15.38 -11.24
CA GLN A 629 2.75 14.51 -10.08
C GLN A 629 4.20 14.04 -9.99
N ASN A 630 5.19 14.93 -10.20
CA ASN A 630 6.61 14.58 -10.15
C ASN A 630 7.17 14.66 -8.72
N PRO A 631 7.55 13.52 -8.11
CA PRO A 631 8.02 13.48 -6.72
C PRO A 631 9.34 14.21 -6.49
N GLN A 632 10.13 14.47 -7.55
CA GLN A 632 11.42 15.13 -7.39
C GLN A 632 11.29 16.63 -7.08
N GLN A 633 10.17 17.27 -7.43
CA GLN A 633 10.06 18.73 -7.40
C GLN A 633 8.66 19.30 -7.10
N GLU A 634 7.58 18.50 -7.13
CA GLU A 634 6.23 19.08 -7.17
C GLU A 634 5.47 19.05 -5.82
N TRP A 635 4.70 20.12 -5.60
CA TRP A 635 3.78 20.36 -4.48
C TRP A 635 4.40 20.37 -3.07
N LEU A 636 5.64 20.86 -2.96
CA LEU A 636 6.14 21.36 -1.69
C LEU A 636 5.35 22.62 -1.32
N ARG A 637 4.57 22.58 -0.23
CA ARG A 637 3.60 23.64 0.10
C ARG A 637 3.66 24.16 1.53
N THR A 638 4.32 23.44 2.44
CA THR A 638 4.37 23.82 3.87
C THR A 638 5.79 23.73 4.40
N TRP A 639 6.21 24.74 5.16
CA TRP A 639 7.54 24.83 5.80
C TRP A 639 7.43 25.31 7.24
N LYS A 640 8.31 24.83 8.11
CA LYS A 640 8.53 25.39 9.44
C LYS A 640 9.43 26.62 9.32
N TYR A 641 8.81 27.80 9.31
CA TYR A 641 9.50 29.08 9.11
C TYR A 641 10.02 29.64 10.43
N LYS A 642 11.22 30.23 10.38
CA LYS A 642 11.80 31.05 11.45
C LYS A 642 12.08 32.47 10.95
N PRO A 643 11.89 33.50 11.80
CA PRO A 643 12.26 34.87 11.47
C PRO A 643 13.69 34.99 10.94
N GLY A 644 13.86 35.69 9.82
CA GLY A 644 15.15 35.84 9.12
C GLY A 644 15.39 34.86 7.98
N SER A 645 14.53 33.84 7.82
CA SER A 645 14.53 32.98 6.63
C SER A 645 14.09 33.76 5.38
N PHE A 646 14.53 33.34 4.20
CA PHE A 646 14.14 33.96 2.92
C PHE A 646 14.07 32.95 1.78
N TRP A 647 13.32 33.28 0.72
CA TRP A 647 13.23 32.44 -0.48
C TRP A 647 14.42 32.68 -1.40
N ALA A 648 15.25 31.66 -1.57
CA ALA A 648 16.35 31.66 -2.54
C ALA A 648 15.85 31.44 -3.98
N ALA A 649 14.78 30.64 -4.14
CA ALA A 649 14.11 30.35 -5.41
C ALA A 649 12.61 30.06 -5.18
N HIS A 650 11.77 30.26 -6.20
CA HIS A 650 10.33 29.95 -6.18
C HIS A 650 9.97 28.72 -7.02
N GLU A 651 10.67 28.45 -8.12
CA GLU A 651 10.44 27.29 -9.00
C GLU A 651 11.77 26.54 -9.29
N PRO A 652 12.06 25.42 -8.59
CA PRO A 652 11.33 24.89 -7.44
C PRO A 652 11.47 25.78 -6.19
N PRO A 653 10.53 25.71 -5.22
CA PRO A 653 10.54 26.57 -4.05
C PRO A 653 11.66 26.16 -3.07
N ILE A 654 12.56 27.10 -2.78
CA ILE A 654 13.70 26.90 -1.87
C ILE A 654 13.69 28.00 -0.80
N LEU A 655 13.14 27.67 0.37
CA LEU A 655 13.21 28.51 1.57
C LEU A 655 14.46 28.16 2.36
N VAL A 656 15.29 29.16 2.65
CA VAL A 656 16.54 28.96 3.38
C VAL A 656 16.57 29.72 4.71
N GLU A 657 17.18 29.10 5.72
CA GLU A 657 17.48 29.74 7.00
C GLU A 657 19.00 30.01 7.15
N PRO A 658 19.39 31.13 7.78
CA PRO A 658 20.80 31.45 8.03
C PRO A 658 21.40 30.62 9.16
N LEU A 659 22.62 30.12 8.94
CA LEU A 659 23.44 29.40 9.91
C LEU A 659 24.42 30.37 10.63
N LEU A 660 24.89 29.96 11.81
CA LEU A 660 25.82 30.73 12.65
C LEU A 660 27.16 31.05 11.96
N ASP A 661 27.57 30.24 10.98
CA ASP A 661 28.80 30.42 10.20
C ASP A 661 28.62 31.33 8.97
N GLY A 662 27.41 31.85 8.76
CA GLY A 662 27.04 32.69 7.62
C GLY A 662 26.62 31.94 6.35
N GLN A 663 26.55 30.60 6.38
CA GLN A 663 25.94 29.82 5.30
C GLN A 663 24.41 29.79 5.41
N HIS A 664 23.73 29.30 4.37
CA HIS A 664 22.27 29.13 4.37
C HIS A 664 21.91 27.66 4.17
N GLN A 665 20.89 27.17 4.88
CA GLN A 665 20.41 25.80 4.79
C GLN A 665 19.00 25.76 4.20
N ASN A 666 18.76 24.86 3.23
CA ASN A 666 17.42 24.63 2.68
C ASN A 666 16.57 23.85 3.70
N ILE A 667 15.48 24.48 4.17
CA ILE A 667 14.60 23.92 5.21
C ILE A 667 14.00 22.58 4.76
N ALA A 668 13.57 22.48 3.50
CA ALA A 668 12.93 21.26 2.99
C ALA A 668 13.90 20.09 2.76
N ALA A 669 15.21 20.34 2.77
CA ALA A 669 16.23 19.30 2.60
C ALA A 669 16.65 18.65 3.93
N ILE A 670 16.15 19.15 5.07
CA ILE A 670 16.55 18.67 6.40
C ILE A 670 15.80 17.38 6.75
N ASN A 671 14.47 17.48 6.90
CA ASN A 671 13.62 16.34 7.23
C ASN A 671 12.15 16.66 6.88
N PRO A 672 11.73 16.55 5.61
CA PRO A 672 10.36 16.82 5.21
C PRO A 672 9.44 15.60 5.43
N PHE A 673 8.13 15.84 5.43
CA PHE A 673 7.15 14.80 5.10
C PHE A 673 7.13 14.60 3.59
N LEU A 674 7.25 13.35 3.15
CA LEU A 674 7.17 12.97 1.73
C LEU A 674 5.72 12.72 1.30
N HIS A 675 5.47 12.68 -0.01
CA HIS A 675 4.13 12.55 -0.59
C HIS A 675 3.34 11.34 -0.06
N ASP A 676 4.00 10.18 0.10
CA ASP A 676 3.33 8.98 0.61
C ASP A 676 2.90 9.11 2.08
N GLU A 677 3.69 9.83 2.90
CA GLU A 677 3.35 10.11 4.30
C GLU A 677 2.12 11.02 4.40
N THR A 678 2.01 12.02 3.53
CA THR A 678 0.90 12.96 3.52
C THR A 678 -0.36 12.35 2.90
N GLU A 679 -0.25 11.60 1.80
CA GLU A 679 -1.38 10.91 1.15
C GLU A 679 -2.00 9.84 2.05
N LYS A 680 -1.19 9.11 2.84
CA LYS A 680 -1.68 8.16 3.84
C LYS A 680 -2.59 8.81 4.89
N ASN A 681 -2.38 10.10 5.17
CA ASN A 681 -3.20 10.90 6.09
C ASN A 681 -4.31 11.68 5.36
N GLY A 682 -4.62 11.34 4.10
CA GLY A 682 -5.70 11.99 3.33
C GLY A 682 -5.35 13.38 2.77
N LEU A 683 -4.09 13.78 2.81
CA LEU A 683 -3.63 15.13 2.41
C LEU A 683 -3.36 15.21 0.90
N VAL A 684 -4.42 15.00 0.10
CA VAL A 684 -4.42 15.20 -1.36
C VAL A 684 -5.39 16.32 -1.72
N PHE A 685 -4.87 17.51 -1.99
CA PHE A 685 -5.68 18.69 -2.31
C PHE A 685 -6.17 18.67 -3.77
N GLN A 686 -7.09 19.56 -4.15
CA GLN A 686 -7.56 19.65 -5.54
C GLN A 686 -6.94 20.86 -6.24
N HIS A 687 -6.31 20.65 -7.39
CA HIS A 687 -5.71 21.73 -8.17
C HIS A 687 -6.50 22.00 -9.45
N PHE A 688 -7.23 23.11 -9.51
CA PHE A 688 -8.11 23.49 -10.62
C PHE A 688 -7.37 24.23 -11.74
N ALA A 689 -6.27 23.69 -12.23
CA ALA A 689 -5.31 24.42 -13.07
C ALA A 689 -5.75 24.68 -14.53
N TYR A 690 -6.55 23.81 -15.14
CA TYR A 690 -7.04 23.95 -16.52
C TYR A 690 -8.54 23.68 -16.60
N VAL A 691 -9.34 24.50 -15.93
CA VAL A 691 -10.79 24.30 -15.82
C VAL A 691 -11.60 25.40 -16.52
N THR A 692 -11.01 26.59 -16.70
CA THR A 692 -11.64 27.70 -17.45
C THR A 692 -10.84 28.10 -18.68
N SER A 693 -11.52 28.56 -19.72
CA SER A 693 -10.84 29.03 -20.94
C SER A 693 -9.93 30.24 -20.67
N GLU A 694 -10.23 31.03 -19.65
CA GLU A 694 -9.50 32.19 -19.17
C GLU A 694 -8.15 31.79 -18.57
N GLN A 695 -8.09 30.72 -17.77
CA GLN A 695 -6.82 30.15 -17.27
C GLN A 695 -5.91 29.71 -18.42
N LEU A 696 -6.49 29.06 -19.44
CA LEU A 696 -5.73 28.63 -20.62
C LEU A 696 -5.23 29.83 -21.42
N ARG A 697 -6.07 30.84 -21.70
CA ARG A 697 -5.66 32.09 -22.38
C ARG A 697 -4.52 32.78 -21.63
N PHE A 698 -4.60 32.84 -20.30
CA PHE A 698 -3.53 33.39 -19.49
C PHE A 698 -2.23 32.62 -19.70
N LYS A 699 -2.26 31.28 -19.69
CA LYS A 699 -1.06 30.45 -19.91
C LYS A 699 -0.51 30.55 -21.35
N GLU A 700 -1.38 30.70 -22.36
CA GLU A 700 -0.96 30.96 -23.75
C GLU A 700 -0.14 32.26 -23.84
N GLN A 701 -0.62 33.33 -23.18
CA GLN A 701 0.00 34.65 -23.26
C GLN A 701 1.22 34.78 -22.33
N TYR A 702 1.10 34.35 -21.08
CA TYR A 702 2.11 34.55 -20.04
C TYR A 702 3.23 33.51 -20.07
N TYR A 703 2.92 32.22 -20.33
CA TYR A 703 3.91 31.12 -20.38
C TYR A 703 4.33 30.72 -21.81
N GLY A 704 3.64 31.22 -22.84
CA GLY A 704 3.93 30.89 -24.24
C GLY A 704 3.42 29.52 -24.68
N TYR A 705 2.47 28.93 -23.95
CA TYR A 705 1.88 27.62 -24.30
C TYR A 705 1.01 27.74 -25.56
N SER A 706 1.63 27.65 -26.72
CA SER A 706 0.98 27.89 -28.01
C SER A 706 -0.24 26.98 -28.23
N ASN A 707 -1.39 27.58 -28.57
CA ASN A 707 -2.66 26.91 -28.86
C ASN A 707 -3.32 26.18 -27.66
N ALA A 708 -2.91 26.44 -26.42
CA ALA A 708 -3.45 25.79 -25.22
C ALA A 708 -4.98 25.84 -25.12
N VAL A 709 -5.65 26.92 -25.52
CA VAL A 709 -7.13 27.02 -25.48
C VAL A 709 -7.76 26.03 -26.44
N SER A 710 -7.28 25.98 -27.68
CA SER A 710 -7.82 25.07 -28.71
C SER A 710 -7.54 23.60 -28.39
N GLN A 711 -6.36 23.31 -27.84
CA GLN A 711 -5.96 21.99 -27.36
C GLN A 711 -6.81 21.53 -26.18
N TRP A 712 -7.07 22.43 -25.24
CA TRP A 712 -7.96 22.18 -24.11
C TRP A 712 -9.40 21.92 -24.55
N GLN A 713 -9.94 22.70 -25.49
CA GLN A 713 -11.27 22.45 -26.07
C GLN A 713 -11.37 21.08 -26.75
N ALA A 714 -10.31 20.64 -27.44
CA ALA A 714 -10.24 19.31 -28.02
C ALA A 714 -10.29 18.21 -26.95
N LEU A 715 -9.57 18.39 -25.82
CA LEU A 715 -9.63 17.49 -24.67
C LEU A 715 -11.03 17.45 -24.05
N GLN A 716 -11.67 18.61 -23.82
CA GLN A 716 -13.02 18.68 -23.26
C GLN A 716 -14.08 18.04 -24.16
N SER A 717 -13.83 17.99 -25.47
CA SER A 717 -14.76 17.38 -26.45
C SER A 717 -14.59 15.87 -26.59
N ASN A 718 -13.57 15.28 -25.97
CA ASN A 718 -13.34 13.85 -25.99
C ASN A 718 -14.36 13.12 -25.12
N SER A 719 -14.94 12.03 -25.62
CA SER A 719 -15.88 11.19 -24.89
C SER A 719 -15.26 9.87 -24.41
N LYS A 720 -13.99 9.60 -24.73
CA LYS A 720 -13.29 8.36 -24.41
C LYS A 720 -12.12 8.59 -23.44
N PHE A 721 -12.32 8.25 -22.18
CA PHE A 721 -11.30 8.28 -21.13
C PHE A 721 -11.09 6.87 -20.56
N PRO A 722 -9.90 6.50 -20.05
CA PRO A 722 -8.67 7.30 -20.00
C PRO A 722 -8.09 7.66 -21.37
N THR A 723 -7.34 8.77 -21.45
CA THR A 723 -6.59 9.18 -22.64
C THR A 723 -5.24 9.77 -22.27
N LEU A 724 -4.27 9.72 -23.19
CA LEU A 724 -2.96 10.32 -22.97
C LEU A 724 -3.02 11.84 -23.14
N LEU A 725 -2.54 12.58 -22.13
CA LEU A 725 -2.59 14.05 -22.14
C LEU A 725 -1.71 14.65 -23.25
N ARG A 726 -0.58 14.00 -23.58
CA ARG A 726 0.33 14.40 -24.68
C ARG A 726 -0.34 14.45 -26.06
N ASN A 727 -1.47 13.77 -26.24
CA ASN A 727 -2.23 13.84 -27.50
C ASN A 727 -2.97 15.17 -27.66
N TYR A 728 -3.11 15.93 -26.58
CA TYR A 728 -3.84 17.19 -26.54
C TYR A 728 -2.89 18.34 -26.20
N PHE A 729 -2.12 18.26 -25.11
CA PHE A 729 -1.20 19.31 -24.68
C PHE A 729 0.20 19.06 -25.21
N ALA A 730 0.66 19.96 -26.09
CA ALA A 730 1.94 19.79 -26.78
C ALA A 730 3.19 19.89 -25.87
N TRP A 731 3.05 20.47 -24.69
CA TRP A 731 4.13 20.61 -23.70
C TRP A 731 4.22 19.42 -22.73
N VAL A 732 3.29 18.47 -22.82
CA VAL A 732 3.31 17.23 -22.02
C VAL A 732 4.00 16.14 -22.84
N GLY A 733 5.19 15.71 -22.40
CA GLY A 733 6.03 14.77 -23.15
C GLY A 733 5.97 13.31 -22.69
N ASP A 734 5.39 13.03 -21.52
CA ASP A 734 5.42 11.73 -20.87
C ASP A 734 4.11 10.93 -21.07
N GLU A 735 3.90 9.88 -20.27
CA GLU A 735 2.73 9.01 -20.32
C GLU A 735 1.59 9.47 -19.39
N THR A 736 1.49 10.77 -19.10
CA THR A 736 0.41 11.33 -18.27
C THR A 736 -0.97 10.93 -18.82
N ILE A 737 -1.81 10.35 -17.96
CA ILE A 737 -3.17 9.94 -18.31
C ILE A 737 -4.18 10.92 -17.70
N VAL A 738 -5.17 11.30 -18.51
CA VAL A 738 -6.37 12.01 -18.08
C VAL A 738 -7.52 11.02 -17.95
N ASP A 739 -8.26 11.14 -16.86
CA ASP A 739 -9.44 10.32 -16.57
C ASP A 739 -10.58 11.14 -15.96
N ILE A 740 -11.73 10.51 -15.79
CA ILE A 740 -12.90 11.13 -15.17
C ILE A 740 -12.75 11.08 -13.65
N ALA A 741 -12.91 12.22 -12.96
CA ALA A 741 -12.74 12.35 -11.51
C ALA A 741 -13.60 11.35 -10.71
N GLU A 742 -14.85 11.16 -11.13
CA GLU A 742 -15.80 10.22 -10.54
C GLU A 742 -15.29 8.77 -10.56
N SER A 743 -14.54 8.36 -11.59
CA SER A 743 -13.97 7.01 -11.69
C SER A 743 -12.91 6.70 -10.63
N TYR A 744 -12.40 7.73 -9.95
CA TYR A 744 -11.45 7.63 -8.82
C TYR A 744 -12.10 8.02 -7.49
N GLY A 745 -13.42 8.20 -7.45
CA GLY A 745 -14.13 8.64 -6.24
C GLY A 745 -13.81 10.09 -5.85
N VAL A 746 -13.31 10.90 -6.78
CA VAL A 746 -12.95 12.29 -6.55
C VAL A 746 -14.14 13.18 -6.90
N ILE A 747 -14.67 13.89 -5.90
CA ILE A 747 -15.73 14.89 -6.08
C ILE A 747 -15.07 16.26 -6.28
N PRO A 748 -15.28 16.95 -7.41
CA PRO A 748 -14.79 18.31 -7.59
C PRO A 748 -15.41 19.24 -6.53
N ILE A 749 -14.57 19.90 -5.73
CA ILE A 749 -15.02 20.84 -4.67
C ILE A 749 -15.77 22.02 -5.28
N VAL A 750 -15.41 22.42 -6.51
CA VAL A 750 -16.08 23.49 -7.26
C VAL A 750 -16.90 22.91 -8.38
N GLN A 751 -18.16 23.32 -8.48
CA GLN A 751 -19.08 22.91 -9.53
C GLN A 751 -19.85 24.12 -10.06
N LYS A 752 -20.31 24.06 -11.32
CA LYS A 752 -21.19 25.08 -11.87
C LYS A 752 -22.63 24.82 -11.45
N ASP A 753 -23.33 25.88 -11.01
CA ASP A 753 -24.77 25.84 -10.76
C ASP A 753 -25.53 25.66 -12.09
N PHE A 754 -26.37 24.63 -12.14
CA PHE A 754 -27.19 24.30 -13.29
C PHE A 754 -28.10 25.44 -13.77
N ARG A 755 -28.48 26.37 -12.90
CA ARG A 755 -29.46 27.43 -13.22
C ARG A 755 -28.84 28.68 -13.83
N ASN A 756 -27.60 29.02 -13.48
CA ASN A 756 -26.97 30.28 -13.89
C ASN A 756 -25.52 30.13 -14.37
N SER A 757 -24.97 28.91 -14.38
CA SER A 757 -23.58 28.60 -14.77
C SER A 757 -22.49 29.27 -13.92
N ASN A 758 -22.84 29.85 -12.76
CA ASN A 758 -21.87 30.38 -11.82
C ASN A 758 -21.21 29.26 -11.04
N TRP A 759 -19.96 29.46 -10.66
CA TRP A 759 -19.24 28.53 -9.80
C TRP A 759 -19.78 28.58 -8.36
N ARG A 760 -19.97 27.39 -7.78
CA ARG A 760 -20.36 27.17 -6.39
C ARG A 760 -19.38 26.19 -5.75
N PHE A 761 -19.01 26.46 -4.51
CA PHE A 761 -18.22 25.56 -3.67
C PHE A 761 -19.15 24.62 -2.89
N LEU A 762 -18.89 23.33 -2.95
CA LEU A 762 -19.61 22.33 -2.16
C LEU A 762 -19.19 22.41 -0.70
N GLN A 763 -20.17 22.22 0.20
CA GLN A 763 -19.90 22.07 1.63
C GLN A 763 -19.43 20.63 1.94
N PRO A 764 -18.72 20.40 3.06
CA PRO A 764 -18.23 19.06 3.44
C PRO A 764 -19.31 17.97 3.41
N ASP A 765 -20.50 18.24 3.95
CA ASP A 765 -21.63 17.29 3.96
C ASP A 765 -22.10 16.93 2.54
N GLU A 766 -22.10 17.91 1.62
CA GLU A 766 -22.48 17.68 0.22
C GLU A 766 -21.43 16.83 -0.50
N ILE A 767 -20.15 17.05 -0.21
CA ILE A 767 -19.04 16.24 -0.75
C ILE A 767 -19.17 14.81 -0.24
N GLN A 768 -19.41 14.61 1.05
CA GLN A 768 -19.57 13.29 1.66
C GLN A 768 -20.76 12.53 1.06
N GLN A 769 -21.93 13.16 0.96
CA GLN A 769 -23.12 12.56 0.34
C GLN A 769 -22.90 12.19 -1.13
N GLN A 770 -22.20 13.02 -1.91
CA GLN A 770 -21.87 12.70 -3.30
C GLN A 770 -20.83 11.58 -3.38
N ARG A 771 -19.85 11.56 -2.47
CA ARG A 771 -18.84 10.50 -2.39
C ARG A 771 -19.47 9.15 -2.07
N GLU A 772 -20.46 9.10 -1.20
CA GLU A 772 -21.25 7.90 -0.89
C GLU A 772 -22.04 7.41 -2.12
N LYS A 773 -22.63 8.34 -2.91
CA LYS A 773 -23.30 7.99 -4.17
C LYS A 773 -22.35 7.47 -5.26
N ILE A 774 -21.12 8.00 -5.30
CA ILE A 774 -20.08 7.58 -6.26
C ILE A 774 -19.36 6.31 -5.80
N GLN A 775 -19.28 6.06 -4.48
CA GLN A 775 -18.68 4.86 -3.95
C GLN A 775 -19.53 3.62 -4.27
N LYS A 776 -19.02 2.89 -5.27
CA LYS A 776 -19.21 1.46 -5.55
C LYS A 776 -20.59 1.06 -6.08
N GLN A 777 -20.74 1.12 -7.41
CA GLN A 777 -21.65 0.19 -8.09
C GLN A 777 -21.13 -1.24 -7.88
N LYS A 778 -21.62 -1.89 -6.82
CA LYS A 778 -21.38 -3.31 -6.58
C LYS A 778 -22.01 -4.14 -7.71
N PRO A 779 -21.43 -5.31 -8.05
CA PRO A 779 -20.23 -5.86 -7.46
C PRO A 779 -18.96 -5.25 -8.05
N ILE A 780 -17.86 -5.27 -7.30
CA ILE A 780 -16.50 -4.97 -7.76
C ILE A 780 -15.80 -6.28 -8.08
N ILE A 781 -15.36 -6.40 -9.34
CA ILE A 781 -14.64 -7.55 -9.85
C ILE A 781 -13.22 -7.12 -10.19
N ILE A 782 -12.25 -7.70 -9.49
CA ILE A 782 -10.84 -7.50 -9.79
C ILE A 782 -10.40 -8.45 -10.89
N VAL A 783 -9.73 -7.91 -11.91
CA VAL A 783 -9.09 -8.66 -12.99
C VAL A 783 -7.57 -8.53 -12.86
N ASP A 784 -6.86 -9.57 -12.46
CA ASP A 784 -5.39 -9.53 -12.41
C ASP A 784 -4.80 -9.64 -13.83
N GLY A 785 -4.18 -8.56 -14.32
CA GLY A 785 -3.58 -8.44 -15.65
C GLY A 785 -2.24 -9.16 -15.82
N VAL A 786 -1.88 -10.10 -14.94
CA VAL A 786 -0.59 -10.82 -14.93
C VAL A 786 -0.15 -11.37 -16.29
N PHE A 787 -1.06 -11.84 -17.15
CA PHE A 787 -0.65 -12.43 -18.42
C PHE A 787 -0.07 -11.40 -19.40
N PHE A 788 -0.48 -10.13 -19.31
CA PHE A 788 0.06 -9.05 -20.15
C PHE A 788 1.55 -8.80 -19.89
N GLN A 789 2.03 -9.07 -18.68
CA GLN A 789 3.43 -9.02 -18.31
C GLN A 789 4.24 -10.19 -18.90
N LEU A 790 3.65 -11.39 -18.90
CA LEU A 790 4.39 -12.62 -19.20
C LEU A 790 4.59 -12.80 -20.70
N TYR A 791 3.50 -12.71 -21.47
CA TYR A 791 3.51 -13.06 -22.89
C TYR A 791 2.49 -12.25 -23.69
N GLN A 792 2.86 -11.80 -24.89
CA GLN A 792 1.93 -11.23 -25.87
C GLN A 792 1.41 -12.31 -26.82
N THR A 793 0.64 -13.28 -26.30
CA THR A 793 0.11 -14.42 -27.07
C THR A 793 -1.42 -14.41 -27.14
N GLY A 794 -2.03 -15.52 -27.59
CA GLY A 794 -3.49 -15.64 -27.74
C GLY A 794 -4.29 -15.34 -26.48
N ILE A 795 -3.80 -15.68 -25.29
CA ILE A 795 -4.51 -15.36 -24.02
C ILE A 795 -4.56 -13.84 -23.79
N ALA A 796 -3.48 -13.11 -24.08
CA ALA A 796 -3.48 -11.65 -24.00
C ALA A 796 -4.50 -11.03 -24.98
N ARG A 797 -4.67 -11.62 -26.18
CA ARG A 797 -5.70 -11.22 -27.14
C ARG A 797 -7.11 -11.46 -26.62
N VAL A 798 -7.36 -12.60 -25.96
CA VAL A 798 -8.66 -12.91 -25.32
C VAL A 798 -9.01 -11.81 -24.31
N TRP A 799 -8.11 -11.51 -23.37
CA TRP A 799 -8.37 -10.50 -22.33
C TRP A 799 -8.51 -9.09 -22.88
N LYS A 800 -7.64 -8.70 -23.83
CA LYS A 800 -7.78 -7.41 -24.51
C LYS A 800 -9.15 -7.28 -25.17
N SER A 801 -9.61 -8.30 -25.89
CA SER A 801 -10.90 -8.29 -26.58
C SER A 801 -12.09 -8.26 -25.62
N LEU A 802 -12.00 -8.98 -24.48
CA LEU A 802 -13.02 -8.93 -23.42
C LEU A 802 -13.14 -7.54 -22.82
N LEU A 803 -12.01 -6.95 -22.41
CA LEU A 803 -11.96 -5.61 -21.81
C LEU A 803 -12.46 -4.53 -22.79
N GLU A 804 -12.06 -4.59 -24.06
CA GLU A 804 -12.56 -3.68 -25.12
C GLU A 804 -14.07 -3.82 -25.33
N THR A 805 -14.59 -5.05 -25.29
CA THR A 805 -16.04 -5.28 -25.44
C THR A 805 -16.82 -4.77 -24.23
N TRP A 806 -16.34 -5.05 -23.01
CA TRP A 806 -16.98 -4.61 -21.77
C TRP A 806 -16.96 -3.09 -21.58
N ALA A 807 -15.91 -2.41 -22.05
CA ALA A 807 -15.84 -0.96 -22.09
C ALA A 807 -16.98 -0.34 -22.92
N ASN A 808 -17.33 -0.96 -24.05
CA ASN A 808 -18.37 -0.45 -24.93
C ASN A 808 -19.80 -0.76 -24.45
N HIS A 809 -19.98 -1.82 -23.64
CA HIS A 809 -21.31 -2.30 -23.21
C HIS A 809 -21.63 -2.01 -21.73
N GLY A 810 -20.86 -1.15 -21.07
CA GLY A 810 -21.13 -0.68 -19.71
C GLY A 810 -20.79 -1.66 -18.58
N PHE A 811 -20.32 -2.88 -18.87
CA PHE A 811 -19.88 -3.83 -17.86
C PHE A 811 -18.59 -3.38 -17.15
N ALA A 812 -17.77 -2.57 -17.84
CA ALA A 812 -16.50 -2.04 -17.34
C ALA A 812 -16.59 -1.29 -16.00
N LYS A 813 -17.75 -0.74 -15.66
CA LYS A 813 -17.98 -0.05 -14.36
C LYS A 813 -17.80 -0.97 -13.14
N HIS A 814 -17.91 -2.29 -13.33
CA HIS A 814 -17.68 -3.31 -12.31
C HIS A 814 -16.24 -3.83 -12.28
N ILE A 815 -15.40 -3.44 -13.24
CA ILE A 815 -14.06 -4.01 -13.42
C ILE A 815 -12.98 -3.07 -12.89
N VAL A 816 -12.07 -3.62 -12.08
CA VAL A 816 -10.78 -3.00 -11.76
C VAL A 816 -9.67 -3.93 -12.24
N VAL A 817 -8.86 -3.48 -13.20
CA VAL A 817 -7.73 -4.27 -13.71
C VAL A 817 -6.48 -3.99 -12.89
N LEU A 818 -5.85 -5.02 -12.34
CA LEU A 818 -4.53 -4.90 -11.73
C LEU A 818 -3.49 -4.83 -12.85
N ASP A 819 -2.87 -3.66 -12.98
CA ASP A 819 -1.86 -3.38 -13.97
C ASP A 819 -0.47 -3.65 -13.41
N ARG A 820 0.06 -4.83 -13.74
CA ARG A 820 1.37 -5.28 -13.27
C ARG A 820 2.47 -4.53 -14.00
N ALA A 821 3.18 -3.65 -13.29
CA ALA A 821 4.31 -2.89 -13.81
C ALA A 821 4.01 -2.13 -15.14
N GLY A 822 2.78 -1.65 -15.32
CA GLY A 822 2.41 -0.87 -16.52
C GLY A 822 2.17 -1.70 -17.79
N THR A 823 2.06 -3.03 -17.68
CA THR A 823 1.99 -3.93 -18.85
C THR A 823 0.60 -4.12 -19.42
N ALA A 824 -0.47 -3.83 -18.66
CA ALA A 824 -1.83 -4.01 -19.13
C ALA A 824 -2.20 -2.96 -20.21
N PRO A 825 -2.92 -3.35 -21.28
CA PRO A 825 -3.35 -2.41 -22.31
C PRO A 825 -4.30 -1.37 -21.69
N LYS A 826 -4.06 -0.08 -21.97
CA LYS A 826 -4.89 1.04 -21.48
C LYS A 826 -6.12 1.22 -22.36
N ILE A 827 -7.22 0.63 -21.95
CA ILE A 827 -8.49 0.61 -22.66
C ILE A 827 -9.41 1.69 -22.07
N PRO A 828 -9.90 2.65 -22.89
CA PRO A 828 -10.87 3.63 -22.43
C PRO A 828 -12.09 2.97 -21.78
N GLY A 829 -12.52 3.46 -20.62
CA GLY A 829 -13.66 2.97 -19.85
C GLY A 829 -13.32 1.96 -18.75
N ILE A 830 -12.07 1.49 -18.69
CA ILE A 830 -11.62 0.51 -17.68
C ILE A 830 -10.82 1.21 -16.58
N ARG A 831 -11.11 0.86 -15.32
CA ARG A 831 -10.33 1.31 -14.15
C ARG A 831 -9.10 0.44 -13.97
N TYR A 832 -7.96 1.05 -13.67
CA TYR A 832 -6.70 0.35 -13.44
C TYR A 832 -6.15 0.65 -12.06
N ARG A 833 -5.56 -0.37 -11.43
CA ARG A 833 -4.80 -0.25 -10.19
C ARG A 833 -3.38 -0.75 -10.44
N HIS A 834 -2.39 0.10 -10.23
CA HIS A 834 -1.00 -0.29 -10.42
C HIS A 834 -0.57 -1.27 -9.32
N VAL A 835 0.13 -2.34 -9.71
CA VAL A 835 0.69 -3.33 -8.76
C VAL A 835 2.08 -3.78 -9.21
N PRO A 836 2.92 -4.29 -8.29
CA PRO A 836 4.22 -4.83 -8.64
C PRO A 836 4.15 -5.98 -9.65
N LYS A 837 5.26 -6.17 -10.36
CA LYS A 837 5.48 -7.31 -11.26
C LYS A 837 5.24 -8.62 -10.49
N HIS A 838 4.58 -9.60 -11.11
CA HIS A 838 4.43 -10.94 -10.54
C HIS A 838 5.68 -11.79 -10.75
N ASP A 839 6.08 -12.53 -9.73
CA ASP A 839 7.11 -13.56 -9.78
C ASP A 839 6.57 -14.89 -9.19
N TYR A 840 6.68 -15.97 -9.96
CA TYR A 840 6.26 -17.31 -9.54
C TYR A 840 7.18 -17.92 -8.46
N ASN A 841 8.29 -17.27 -8.10
CA ASN A 841 9.15 -17.72 -7.01
C ASN A 841 8.62 -17.38 -5.61
N ASN A 842 7.62 -16.50 -5.48
CA ASN A 842 7.08 -16.07 -4.19
C ASN A 842 5.54 -16.05 -4.18
N ILE A 843 4.93 -17.19 -4.50
CA ILE A 843 3.49 -17.31 -4.72
C ILE A 843 2.71 -16.81 -3.48
N ASP A 844 3.05 -17.28 -2.27
CA ASP A 844 2.24 -16.97 -1.08
C ASP A 844 2.25 -15.48 -0.70
N ALA A 845 3.39 -14.79 -0.75
CA ALA A 845 3.43 -13.35 -0.52
C ALA A 845 2.60 -12.57 -1.56
N TYR A 846 2.60 -13.02 -2.82
CA TYR A 846 1.72 -12.42 -3.83
C TYR A 846 0.24 -12.68 -3.57
N ARG A 847 -0.13 -13.85 -3.03
CA ARG A 847 -1.53 -14.14 -2.68
C ARG A 847 -2.00 -13.24 -1.55
N GLU A 848 -1.16 -12.99 -0.54
CA GLU A 848 -1.45 -12.05 0.56
C GLU A 848 -1.57 -10.61 0.05
N MET A 849 -0.63 -10.17 -0.81
CA MET A 849 -0.72 -8.85 -1.45
C MET A 849 -2.01 -8.71 -2.28
N LEU A 850 -2.38 -9.75 -3.04
CA LEU A 850 -3.63 -9.76 -3.79
C LEU A 850 -4.84 -9.70 -2.87
N GLN A 851 -4.81 -10.39 -1.73
CA GLN A 851 -5.88 -10.31 -0.73
C GLN A 851 -6.01 -8.90 -0.15
N GLN A 852 -4.89 -8.28 0.26
CA GLN A 852 -4.90 -6.91 0.76
C GLN A 852 -5.50 -5.94 -0.27
N ILE A 853 -5.13 -6.10 -1.55
CA ILE A 853 -5.71 -5.29 -2.63
C ILE A 853 -7.23 -5.54 -2.74
N CYS A 854 -7.67 -6.80 -2.68
CA CYS A 854 -9.10 -7.12 -2.67
C CYS A 854 -9.82 -6.46 -1.50
N ASP A 855 -9.25 -6.47 -0.29
CA ASP A 855 -9.85 -5.89 0.91
C ASP A 855 -9.95 -4.37 0.80
N GLU A 856 -8.90 -3.70 0.34
CA GLU A 856 -8.86 -2.26 0.11
C GLU A 856 -9.87 -1.82 -0.96
N GLU A 857 -9.96 -2.56 -2.07
CA GLU A 857 -10.97 -2.33 -3.11
C GLU A 857 -12.37 -2.79 -2.70
N LYS A 858 -12.54 -3.47 -1.55
CA LYS A 858 -13.75 -4.22 -1.16
C LYS A 858 -14.30 -5.05 -2.33
N ALA A 859 -13.44 -5.87 -2.92
CA ALA A 859 -13.76 -6.70 -4.08
C ALA A 859 -14.72 -7.83 -3.71
N ASP A 860 -15.79 -7.97 -4.48
CA ASP A 860 -16.76 -9.07 -4.33
C ASP A 860 -16.29 -10.34 -5.05
N LEU A 861 -15.43 -10.19 -6.07
CA LEU A 861 -14.94 -11.31 -6.87
C LEU A 861 -13.56 -11.00 -7.46
N PHE A 862 -12.75 -12.04 -7.60
CA PHE A 862 -11.46 -11.99 -8.28
C PHE A 862 -11.43 -12.91 -9.50
N ILE A 863 -10.80 -12.47 -10.58
CA ILE A 863 -10.42 -13.34 -11.69
C ILE A 863 -9.01 -12.97 -12.15
N SER A 864 -8.19 -13.96 -12.42
CA SER A 864 -6.87 -13.73 -12.99
C SER A 864 -6.87 -13.97 -14.49
N SER A 865 -6.11 -13.14 -15.21
CA SER A 865 -5.81 -13.40 -16.61
C SER A 865 -4.95 -14.65 -16.82
N TYR A 866 -4.36 -15.16 -15.74
CA TYR A 866 -3.65 -16.44 -15.72
C TYR A 866 -3.68 -17.06 -14.32
N TYR A 867 -2.62 -17.75 -13.90
CA TYR A 867 -2.62 -18.51 -12.65
C TYR A 867 -2.14 -17.67 -11.47
N THR A 868 -3.03 -16.84 -10.93
CA THR A 868 -2.89 -16.16 -9.64
C THR A 868 -4.24 -16.14 -8.93
N ASN A 869 -4.23 -16.07 -7.60
CA ASN A 869 -5.44 -15.96 -6.80
C ASN A 869 -5.13 -15.34 -5.42
N PRO A 870 -6.11 -14.70 -4.77
CA PRO A 870 -5.97 -14.20 -3.39
C PRO A 870 -6.11 -15.35 -2.38
N THR A 871 -6.14 -15.04 -1.08
CA THR A 871 -6.23 -16.05 0.00
C THR A 871 -7.67 -16.37 0.40
N THR A 872 -8.56 -15.38 0.47
CA THR A 872 -9.95 -15.56 0.95
C THR A 872 -11.01 -15.04 -0.02
N THR A 873 -10.72 -13.99 -0.80
CA THR A 873 -11.70 -13.45 -1.76
C THR A 873 -12.11 -14.53 -2.79
N PRO A 874 -13.43 -14.74 -3.03
CA PRO A 874 -13.92 -15.69 -4.01
C PRO A 874 -13.32 -15.44 -5.39
N SER A 875 -13.01 -16.51 -6.12
CA SER A 875 -12.37 -16.38 -7.43
C SER A 875 -13.01 -17.20 -8.53
N VAL A 876 -12.83 -16.75 -9.77
CA VAL A 876 -13.21 -17.50 -10.98
C VAL A 876 -11.95 -17.95 -11.70
N PHE A 877 -11.86 -19.25 -11.99
CA PHE A 877 -10.76 -19.80 -12.79
C PHE A 877 -11.19 -19.93 -14.25
N MET A 878 -10.40 -19.34 -15.16
CA MET A 878 -10.60 -19.48 -16.60
C MET A 878 -9.59 -20.45 -17.20
N ALA A 879 -10.05 -21.63 -17.59
CA ALA A 879 -9.27 -22.67 -18.22
C ALA A 879 -9.09 -22.40 -19.72
N TYR A 880 -7.85 -22.10 -20.13
CA TYR A 880 -7.47 -21.99 -21.53
C TYR A 880 -7.16 -23.35 -22.16
N ASP A 881 -6.47 -24.22 -21.41
CA ASP A 881 -6.11 -25.56 -21.82
C ASP A 881 -5.75 -26.45 -20.61
N MET A 882 -5.66 -27.75 -20.87
CA MET A 882 -5.12 -28.76 -19.96
C MET A 882 -3.88 -29.44 -20.56
N ILE A 883 -3.09 -28.71 -21.37
CA ILE A 883 -1.91 -29.26 -22.06
C ILE A 883 -0.91 -29.86 -21.07
N PRO A 884 -0.49 -29.15 -19.99
CA PRO A 884 0.48 -29.70 -19.05
C PRO A 884 0.03 -31.04 -18.46
N GLU A 885 -1.25 -31.15 -18.09
CA GLU A 885 -1.84 -32.34 -17.48
C GLU A 885 -2.03 -33.47 -18.50
N VAL A 886 -2.54 -33.17 -19.69
CA VAL A 886 -2.78 -34.14 -20.77
C VAL A 886 -1.48 -34.68 -21.35
N MET A 887 -0.47 -33.82 -21.49
CA MET A 887 0.83 -34.17 -22.05
C MET A 887 1.82 -34.67 -21.00
N ALA A 888 1.40 -34.82 -19.74
CA ALA A 888 2.21 -35.27 -18.61
C ALA A 888 3.53 -34.48 -18.46
N TRP A 889 3.44 -33.16 -18.51
CA TRP A 889 4.57 -32.26 -18.23
C TRP A 889 4.97 -32.32 -16.75
N ASP A 890 6.13 -31.76 -16.43
CA ASP A 890 6.62 -31.68 -15.05
C ASP A 890 5.77 -30.72 -14.21
N MET A 891 4.93 -31.26 -13.33
CA MET A 891 4.05 -30.51 -12.43
C MET A 891 4.80 -29.77 -11.31
N ASN A 892 6.12 -29.96 -11.15
CA ASN A 892 6.92 -29.21 -10.19
C ASN A 892 7.27 -27.80 -10.67
N ASN A 893 6.91 -27.44 -11.91
CA ASN A 893 7.05 -26.06 -12.38
C ASN A 893 6.16 -25.12 -11.54
N PRO A 894 6.71 -24.04 -10.95
CA PRO A 894 5.95 -23.10 -10.10
C PRO A 894 4.66 -22.57 -10.74
N MET A 895 4.63 -22.37 -12.05
CA MET A 895 3.45 -21.91 -12.79
C MET A 895 2.32 -22.95 -12.80
N TRP A 896 2.63 -24.24 -12.92
CA TRP A 896 1.63 -25.31 -12.87
C TRP A 896 1.16 -25.59 -11.44
N ILE A 897 2.03 -25.41 -10.45
CA ILE A 897 1.66 -25.41 -9.03
C ILE A 897 0.65 -24.29 -8.77
N ALA A 898 0.94 -23.06 -9.22
CA ALA A 898 0.02 -21.93 -9.12
C ALA A 898 -1.31 -22.22 -9.85
N LYS A 899 -1.28 -22.82 -11.05
CA LYS A 899 -2.50 -23.27 -11.77
C LYS A 899 -3.37 -24.16 -10.89
N HIS A 900 -2.77 -25.19 -10.27
CA HIS A 900 -3.50 -26.14 -9.45
C HIS A 900 -4.05 -25.50 -8.18
N GLN A 901 -3.32 -24.57 -7.58
CA GLN A 901 -3.79 -23.77 -6.44
C GLN A 901 -4.97 -22.88 -6.83
N SER A 902 -4.89 -22.18 -7.96
CA SER A 902 -5.98 -21.34 -8.45
C SER A 902 -7.23 -22.14 -8.80
N ILE A 903 -7.09 -23.35 -9.37
CA ILE A 903 -8.21 -24.27 -9.59
C ILE A 903 -8.86 -24.65 -8.26
N LYS A 904 -8.07 -25.02 -7.24
CA LYS A 904 -8.60 -25.40 -5.92
C LYS A 904 -9.27 -24.25 -5.17
N HIS A 905 -8.79 -23.02 -5.36
CA HIS A 905 -9.34 -21.80 -4.75
C HIS A 905 -10.60 -21.29 -5.46
N ALA A 906 -10.85 -21.72 -6.69
CA ALA A 906 -11.93 -21.17 -7.50
C ALA A 906 -13.32 -21.58 -7.01
N SER A 907 -14.19 -20.60 -6.92
CA SER A 907 -15.61 -20.74 -6.60
C SER A 907 -16.45 -21.02 -7.86
N ALA A 908 -15.96 -20.60 -9.05
CA ALA A 908 -16.57 -20.90 -10.34
C ALA A 908 -15.52 -21.11 -11.43
N TYR A 909 -15.92 -21.79 -12.50
CA TYR A 909 -15.03 -22.21 -13.57
C TYR A 909 -15.57 -21.78 -14.94
N ILE A 910 -14.68 -21.25 -15.78
CA ILE A 910 -14.94 -20.95 -17.18
C ILE A 910 -13.95 -21.76 -18.02
N ALA A 911 -14.37 -22.32 -19.14
CA ALA A 911 -13.48 -22.96 -20.11
C ALA A 911 -13.70 -22.37 -21.50
N ILE A 912 -12.63 -22.24 -22.30
CA ILE A 912 -12.74 -21.71 -23.66
C ILE A 912 -13.26 -22.72 -24.70
N SER A 913 -13.44 -23.99 -24.30
CA SER A 913 -13.99 -25.06 -25.15
C SER A 913 -14.65 -26.14 -24.29
N GLU A 914 -15.52 -26.93 -24.90
CA GLU A 914 -16.16 -28.08 -24.24
C GLU A 914 -15.11 -29.15 -23.92
N ASN A 915 -14.10 -29.33 -24.78
CA ASN A 915 -13.01 -30.25 -24.51
C ASN A 915 -12.18 -29.83 -23.29
N THR A 916 -11.81 -28.55 -23.18
CA THR A 916 -11.09 -28.05 -22.01
C THR A 916 -11.92 -28.21 -20.74
N ALA A 917 -13.25 -28.02 -20.80
CA ALA A 917 -14.14 -28.27 -19.67
C ALA A 917 -14.14 -29.75 -19.24
N ARG A 918 -14.24 -30.68 -20.21
CA ARG A 918 -14.16 -32.13 -19.94
C ARG A 918 -12.81 -32.52 -19.33
N ASP A 919 -11.72 -32.00 -19.87
CA ASP A 919 -10.38 -32.29 -19.35
C ASP A 919 -10.21 -31.70 -17.94
N LEU A 920 -10.69 -30.48 -17.68
CA LEU A 920 -10.65 -29.89 -16.35
C LEU A 920 -11.35 -30.80 -15.32
N GLY A 921 -12.59 -31.21 -15.58
CA GLY A 921 -13.33 -32.13 -14.70
C GLY A 921 -12.71 -33.52 -14.60
N LYS A 922 -11.98 -33.98 -15.63
CA LYS A 922 -11.27 -35.26 -15.62
C LYS A 922 -10.03 -35.26 -14.72
N TYR A 923 -9.28 -34.15 -14.69
CA TYR A 923 -8.05 -34.04 -13.89
C TYR A 923 -8.30 -33.49 -12.48
N PHE A 924 -9.46 -32.87 -12.25
CA PHE A 924 -9.86 -32.32 -10.97
C PHE A 924 -11.27 -32.79 -10.61
N ASP A 925 -11.37 -33.93 -9.93
CA ASP A 925 -12.64 -34.60 -9.57
C ASP A 925 -13.60 -33.70 -8.75
N ASN A 926 -13.06 -32.69 -8.07
CA ASN A 926 -13.83 -31.71 -7.30
C ASN A 926 -14.50 -30.64 -8.18
N VAL A 927 -14.33 -30.69 -9.51
CA VAL A 927 -14.92 -29.76 -10.48
C VAL A 927 -15.98 -30.51 -11.29
N PRO A 928 -17.27 -30.42 -10.91
CA PRO A 928 -18.35 -31.02 -11.68
C PRO A 928 -18.41 -30.45 -13.10
N LEU A 929 -18.51 -31.31 -14.12
CA LEU A 929 -18.55 -30.84 -15.51
C LEU A 929 -19.71 -29.85 -15.78
N ASN A 930 -20.85 -30.05 -15.13
CA ASN A 930 -22.03 -29.20 -15.26
C ASN A 930 -21.89 -27.82 -14.58
N SER A 931 -20.86 -27.59 -13.77
CA SER A 931 -20.57 -26.29 -13.15
C SER A 931 -19.63 -25.41 -13.99
N VAL A 932 -18.99 -25.97 -15.02
CA VAL A 932 -18.05 -25.24 -15.88
C VAL A 932 -18.82 -24.51 -16.98
N THR A 933 -18.69 -23.18 -17.01
CA THR A 933 -19.28 -22.37 -18.09
C THR A 933 -18.38 -22.36 -19.32
N VAL A 934 -18.89 -22.77 -20.47
CA VAL A 934 -18.12 -22.76 -21.73
C VAL A 934 -18.32 -21.45 -22.49
N ALA A 935 -17.21 -20.75 -22.75
CA ALA A 935 -17.17 -19.47 -23.46
C ALA A 935 -16.16 -19.53 -24.61
N HIS A 936 -16.61 -19.93 -25.80
CA HIS A 936 -15.77 -20.04 -26.99
C HIS A 936 -15.14 -18.70 -27.40
N CYS A 937 -13.87 -18.72 -27.80
CA CYS A 937 -13.18 -17.52 -28.28
C CYS A 937 -13.82 -16.95 -29.55
N GLY A 938 -13.68 -15.63 -29.73
CA GLY A 938 -14.11 -14.92 -30.92
C GLY A 938 -13.02 -14.78 -31.99
N VAL A 939 -13.39 -14.16 -33.10
CA VAL A 939 -12.47 -13.72 -34.16
C VAL A 939 -12.69 -12.23 -34.45
N SER A 940 -11.60 -11.50 -34.65
CA SER A 940 -11.66 -10.07 -35.01
C SER A 940 -12.13 -9.88 -36.44
N ASN A 941 -12.82 -8.76 -36.72
CA ASN A 941 -13.22 -8.36 -38.06
C ASN A 941 -12.03 -8.09 -38.99
N THR A 942 -10.81 -7.86 -38.45
CA THR A 942 -9.58 -7.78 -39.24
C THR A 942 -9.35 -9.04 -40.06
N PHE A 943 -9.73 -10.21 -39.54
CA PHE A 943 -9.66 -11.47 -40.26
C PHE A 943 -10.88 -11.63 -41.16
N SER A 944 -10.73 -11.21 -42.40
CA SER A 944 -11.74 -11.36 -43.45
C SER A 944 -11.03 -11.59 -44.81
N PRO A 945 -11.75 -12.09 -45.84
CA PRO A 945 -11.12 -12.38 -47.12
C PRO A 945 -10.53 -11.10 -47.74
N ALA A 946 -9.22 -11.10 -47.98
CA ALA A 946 -8.50 -9.96 -48.55
C ALA A 946 -8.66 -9.86 -50.08
N LYS A 947 -8.38 -8.68 -50.63
CA LYS A 947 -8.37 -8.49 -52.09
C LYS A 947 -7.10 -9.08 -52.70
N VAL A 948 -7.20 -9.49 -53.96
CA VAL A 948 -6.09 -10.11 -54.70
C VAL A 948 -4.86 -9.18 -54.78
N GLU A 949 -5.09 -7.87 -54.92
CA GLU A 949 -4.03 -6.87 -54.97
C GLU A 949 -3.23 -6.78 -53.66
N GLU A 950 -3.91 -6.85 -52.52
CA GLU A 950 -3.30 -6.80 -51.18
C GLU A 950 -2.48 -8.06 -50.90
N ILE A 951 -3.01 -9.23 -51.30
CA ILE A 951 -2.31 -10.52 -51.21
C ILE A 951 -1.04 -10.49 -52.07
N ASN A 952 -1.12 -9.93 -53.29
CA ASN A 952 0.04 -9.84 -54.18
C ASN A 952 1.09 -8.85 -53.65
N ALA A 953 0.68 -7.74 -53.04
CA ALA A 953 1.58 -6.80 -52.39
C ALA A 953 2.32 -7.45 -51.21
N PHE A 954 1.61 -8.18 -50.36
CA PHE A 954 2.21 -8.98 -49.27
C PHE A 954 3.22 -10.00 -49.79
N LYS A 955 2.86 -10.77 -50.82
CA LYS A 955 3.75 -11.76 -51.45
C LYS A 955 5.02 -11.09 -52.00
N TYR A 956 4.87 -9.96 -52.67
CA TYR A 956 6.01 -9.20 -53.20
C TYR A 956 6.92 -8.68 -52.09
N GLN A 957 6.35 -8.11 -51.01
CA GLN A 957 7.07 -7.60 -49.85
C GLN A 957 7.98 -8.66 -49.22
N TYR A 958 7.50 -9.90 -49.09
CA TYR A 958 8.23 -11.00 -48.46
C TYR A 958 8.94 -11.94 -49.46
N GLY A 959 8.96 -11.61 -50.76
CA GLY A 959 9.64 -12.41 -51.78
C GLY A 959 9.02 -13.80 -52.01
N ILE A 960 7.71 -13.95 -51.76
CA ILE A 960 6.97 -15.20 -51.93
C ILE A 960 6.51 -15.30 -53.38
N ASN A 961 7.14 -16.21 -54.14
CA ASN A 961 6.95 -16.29 -55.60
C ASN A 961 6.11 -17.50 -56.05
N LYS A 962 5.75 -18.39 -55.12
CA LYS A 962 5.00 -19.61 -55.38
C LYS A 962 3.73 -19.69 -54.52
N PRO A 963 2.73 -20.51 -54.88
CA PRO A 963 1.70 -20.91 -53.94
C PRO A 963 2.34 -21.50 -52.67
N TYR A 964 1.74 -21.30 -51.50
CA TYR A 964 2.35 -21.74 -50.24
C TYR A 964 1.37 -22.39 -49.30
N PHE A 965 1.88 -23.28 -48.45
CA PHE A 965 1.20 -23.75 -47.26
C PHE A 965 1.62 -22.91 -46.05
N LEU A 966 0.67 -22.60 -45.19
CA LEU A 966 0.89 -21.78 -44.00
C LEU A 966 0.88 -22.65 -42.75
N LEU A 967 1.80 -22.40 -41.83
CA LEU A 967 1.82 -22.97 -40.49
C LEU A 967 1.96 -21.84 -39.46
N VAL A 968 1.05 -21.82 -38.49
CA VAL A 968 1.02 -20.84 -37.40
C VAL A 968 1.42 -21.54 -36.11
N GLY A 969 2.48 -21.07 -35.43
CA GLY A 969 3.03 -21.70 -34.22
C GLY A 969 3.70 -23.05 -34.48
N THR A 970 4.52 -23.16 -35.54
CA THR A 970 5.15 -24.43 -35.98
C THR A 970 6.17 -24.97 -34.96
N GLY A 971 5.70 -25.75 -33.97
CA GLY A 971 6.53 -26.30 -32.90
C GLY A 971 6.70 -27.82 -32.94
N THR A 972 7.73 -28.31 -32.24
CA THR A 972 7.86 -29.72 -31.84
C THR A 972 6.92 -30.05 -30.67
N GLY A 973 6.65 -31.32 -30.40
CA GLY A 973 5.75 -31.74 -29.31
C GLY A 973 4.27 -31.73 -29.73
N TYR A 974 3.40 -31.04 -28.98
CA TYR A 974 1.96 -31.11 -29.18
C TYR A 974 1.47 -30.43 -30.47
N LYS A 975 2.18 -29.41 -30.99
CA LYS A 975 1.87 -28.76 -32.28
C LYS A 975 2.18 -29.64 -33.50
N ASN A 976 3.01 -30.66 -33.32
CA ASN A 976 3.26 -31.74 -34.28
C ASN A 976 3.68 -31.29 -35.69
N GLY A 977 4.43 -30.19 -35.81
CA GLY A 977 4.82 -29.63 -37.11
C GLY A 977 5.59 -30.62 -38.00
N ILE A 978 6.30 -31.58 -37.40
CA ILE A 978 7.01 -32.66 -38.11
C ILE A 978 6.13 -33.43 -39.08
N LEU A 979 4.85 -33.66 -38.74
CA LEU A 979 3.91 -34.40 -39.59
C LEU A 979 3.75 -33.71 -40.96
N PHE A 980 3.60 -32.38 -40.95
CA PHE A 980 3.53 -31.58 -42.18
C PHE A 980 4.82 -31.71 -43.00
N PHE A 981 5.99 -31.53 -42.39
CA PHE A 981 7.25 -31.59 -43.13
C PHE A 981 7.48 -32.96 -43.77
N GLN A 982 7.21 -34.04 -43.03
CA GLN A 982 7.28 -35.41 -43.57
C GLN A 982 6.32 -35.61 -44.75
N ALA A 983 5.07 -35.15 -44.63
CA ALA A 983 4.06 -35.26 -45.68
C ALA A 983 4.41 -34.40 -46.91
N PHE A 984 4.90 -33.19 -46.68
CA PHE A 984 5.31 -32.25 -47.72
C PHE A 984 6.45 -32.83 -48.58
N SER A 985 7.43 -33.50 -47.94
CA SER A 985 8.55 -34.14 -48.66
C SER A 985 8.13 -35.27 -49.61
N LYS A 986 6.93 -35.85 -49.42
CA LYS A 986 6.37 -36.91 -50.30
C LYS A 986 5.64 -36.36 -51.52
N LEU A 987 5.41 -35.06 -51.60
CA LEU A 987 4.78 -34.45 -52.77
C LEU A 987 5.73 -34.53 -53.98
N ALA A 988 5.26 -35.13 -55.07
CA ALA A 988 6.03 -35.25 -56.32
C ALA A 988 6.48 -33.88 -56.91
N SER A 989 5.78 -32.80 -56.53
CA SER A 989 6.05 -31.42 -56.95
C SER A 989 6.24 -30.48 -55.74
N SER A 990 6.87 -30.94 -54.66
CA SER A 990 7.14 -30.12 -53.46
C SER A 990 7.84 -28.79 -53.79
N TYR A 991 8.81 -28.80 -54.72
CA TYR A 991 9.49 -27.61 -55.24
C TYR A 991 8.58 -26.57 -55.92
N GLY A 992 7.33 -26.91 -56.22
CA GLY A 992 6.31 -26.00 -56.75
C GLY A 992 5.66 -25.11 -55.68
N PHE A 993 5.95 -25.35 -54.39
CA PHE A 993 5.37 -24.63 -53.27
C PHE A 993 6.44 -24.00 -52.38
N ASP A 994 6.08 -22.87 -51.79
CA ASP A 994 6.79 -22.28 -50.64
C ASP A 994 6.09 -22.67 -49.33
N ILE A 995 6.77 -22.48 -48.20
CA ILE A 995 6.23 -22.72 -46.87
C ILE A 995 6.34 -21.42 -46.09
N ILE A 996 5.24 -20.97 -45.47
CA ILE A 996 5.27 -19.85 -44.52
C ILE A 996 5.05 -20.39 -43.13
N CYS A 997 5.97 -20.07 -42.23
CA CYS A 997 5.89 -20.36 -40.81
C CYS A 997 5.87 -19.03 -40.04
N THR A 998 4.85 -18.82 -39.22
CA THR A 998 4.72 -17.62 -38.38
C THR A 998 4.43 -17.98 -36.92
N GLY A 999 4.70 -17.06 -35.99
CA GLY A 999 4.51 -17.29 -34.55
C GLY A 999 5.65 -18.03 -33.85
N ILE A 1000 6.85 -18.09 -34.45
CA ILE A 1000 8.07 -18.64 -33.84
C ILE A 1000 9.17 -17.59 -33.94
N GLY A 1001 9.86 -17.29 -32.84
CA GLY A 1001 11.12 -16.55 -32.88
C GLY A 1001 12.27 -17.51 -33.20
N GLY A 1002 12.99 -17.29 -34.31
CA GLY A 1002 14.26 -17.97 -34.58
C GLY A 1002 14.30 -18.82 -35.86
N LEU A 1003 15.26 -19.75 -35.90
CA LEU A 1003 15.57 -20.58 -37.06
C LEU A 1003 14.71 -21.86 -37.09
N LEU A 1004 14.31 -22.31 -38.27
CA LEU A 1004 13.66 -23.63 -38.43
C LEU A 1004 14.60 -24.72 -37.90
N ALA A 1005 14.06 -25.59 -37.03
CA ALA A 1005 14.80 -26.70 -36.42
C ALA A 1005 15.54 -27.53 -37.49
N PRO A 1006 16.81 -27.91 -37.27
CA PRO A 1006 17.63 -28.61 -38.28
C PRO A 1006 16.96 -29.87 -38.84
N GLU A 1007 16.26 -30.61 -38.00
CA GLU A 1007 15.53 -31.84 -38.37
C GLU A 1007 14.44 -31.58 -39.41
N LEU A 1008 13.73 -30.45 -39.31
CA LEU A 1008 12.65 -30.08 -40.22
C LEU A 1008 13.16 -29.63 -41.59
N ARG A 1009 14.35 -29.03 -41.65
CA ARG A 1009 14.97 -28.54 -42.90
C ARG A 1009 15.20 -29.66 -43.91
N THR A 1010 15.50 -30.87 -43.43
CA THR A 1010 15.80 -32.03 -44.28
C THR A 1010 14.64 -32.39 -45.22
N TYR A 1011 13.41 -32.01 -44.87
CA TYR A 1011 12.19 -32.30 -45.63
C TYR A 1011 11.80 -31.19 -46.63
N THR A 1012 12.57 -30.11 -46.71
CA THR A 1012 12.20 -28.88 -47.47
C THR A 1012 13.01 -28.68 -48.75
N SER A 1013 13.73 -29.72 -49.21
CA SER A 1013 14.62 -29.63 -50.38
C SER A 1013 13.89 -29.12 -51.63
N GLY A 1014 14.34 -27.98 -52.17
CA GLY A 1014 13.76 -27.36 -53.38
C GLY A 1014 12.64 -26.33 -53.14
N SER A 1015 12.25 -26.09 -51.88
CA SER A 1015 11.22 -25.11 -51.48
C SER A 1015 11.79 -24.03 -50.57
N ALA A 1016 11.30 -22.79 -50.70
CA ALA A 1016 11.66 -21.73 -49.77
C ALA A 1016 10.81 -21.84 -48.49
N VAL A 1017 11.44 -21.73 -47.32
CA VAL A 1017 10.74 -21.61 -46.04
C VAL A 1017 10.90 -20.19 -45.53
N HIS A 1018 9.78 -19.48 -45.44
CA HIS A 1018 9.69 -18.10 -44.95
C HIS A 1018 9.29 -18.13 -43.48
N LEU A 1019 10.21 -17.71 -42.60
CA LEU A 1019 9.97 -17.57 -41.16
C LEU A 1019 9.64 -16.11 -40.88
N LEU A 1020 8.35 -15.80 -40.73
CA LEU A 1020 7.85 -14.44 -40.65
C LEU A 1020 7.30 -14.14 -39.25
N GLN A 1021 7.47 -12.89 -38.80
CA GLN A 1021 6.63 -12.32 -37.75
C GLN A 1021 5.68 -11.36 -38.41
N LEU A 1022 4.38 -11.58 -38.24
CA LEU A 1022 3.33 -10.87 -38.97
C LEU A 1022 2.44 -10.11 -37.98
N SER A 1023 2.04 -8.90 -38.34
CA SER A 1023 0.91 -8.23 -37.66
C SER A 1023 -0.41 -8.98 -37.95
N ASP A 1024 -1.49 -8.64 -37.25
CA ASP A 1024 -2.80 -9.27 -37.49
C ASP A 1024 -3.32 -8.97 -38.92
N GLU A 1025 -3.06 -7.77 -39.43
CA GLU A 1025 -3.38 -7.39 -40.81
C GLU A 1025 -2.58 -8.21 -41.81
N GLU A 1026 -1.26 -8.34 -41.61
CA GLU A 1026 -0.42 -9.15 -42.49
C GLU A 1026 -0.75 -10.65 -42.39
N LEU A 1027 -1.10 -11.13 -41.20
CA LEU A 1027 -1.52 -12.50 -40.99
C LEU A 1027 -2.85 -12.80 -41.70
N ALA A 1028 -3.80 -11.86 -41.72
CA ALA A 1028 -5.03 -11.99 -42.51
C ALA A 1028 -4.74 -12.09 -44.02
N LEU A 1029 -3.76 -11.33 -44.53
CA LEU A 1029 -3.27 -11.45 -45.91
C LEU A 1029 -2.61 -12.81 -46.16
N ALA A 1030 -1.79 -13.27 -45.21
CA ALA A 1030 -1.12 -14.55 -45.29
C ALA A 1030 -2.12 -15.73 -45.32
N TYR A 1031 -3.18 -15.69 -44.50
CA TYR A 1031 -4.27 -16.67 -44.56
C TYR A 1031 -4.98 -16.61 -45.91
N SER A 1032 -5.44 -15.43 -46.33
CA SER A 1032 -6.20 -15.24 -47.58
C SER A 1032 -5.42 -15.72 -48.82
N GLY A 1033 -4.10 -15.57 -48.81
CA GLY A 1033 -3.22 -15.98 -49.91
C GLY A 1033 -2.74 -17.43 -49.90
N ALA A 1034 -2.99 -18.18 -48.82
CA ALA A 1034 -2.46 -19.54 -48.63
C ALA A 1034 -3.24 -20.60 -49.43
N VAL A 1035 -2.55 -21.67 -49.81
CA VAL A 1035 -3.21 -22.89 -50.32
C VAL A 1035 -4.02 -23.55 -49.21
N ALA A 1036 -3.45 -23.70 -48.04
CA ALA A 1036 -4.17 -24.08 -46.84
C ALA A 1036 -3.37 -23.68 -45.61
N LEU A 1037 -4.06 -23.45 -44.50
CA LEU A 1037 -3.46 -23.58 -43.17
C LEU A 1037 -3.33 -25.07 -42.87
N VAL A 1038 -2.13 -25.52 -42.52
CA VAL A 1038 -1.87 -26.88 -42.03
C VAL A 1038 -1.54 -26.81 -40.55
N TYR A 1039 -2.38 -27.42 -39.72
CA TYR A 1039 -2.33 -27.27 -38.28
C TYR A 1039 -2.50 -28.65 -37.58
N PRO A 1040 -1.48 -29.53 -37.66
CA PRO A 1040 -1.62 -30.95 -37.33
C PRO A 1040 -1.54 -31.25 -35.80
N SER A 1041 -2.01 -30.34 -34.96
CA SER A 1041 -1.85 -30.39 -33.51
C SER A 1041 -2.47 -31.66 -32.89
N LYS A 1042 -1.76 -32.23 -31.92
CA LYS A 1042 -2.19 -33.35 -31.06
C LYS A 1042 -3.16 -32.88 -29.97
N TYR A 1043 -3.03 -31.62 -29.55
CA TYR A 1043 -3.91 -31.02 -28.55
C TYR A 1043 -3.97 -29.51 -28.74
N GLU A 1044 -5.15 -28.92 -28.55
CA GLU A 1044 -5.33 -27.47 -28.41
C GLU A 1044 -6.46 -27.19 -27.42
N GLY A 1045 -6.30 -26.12 -26.65
CA GLY A 1045 -7.37 -25.61 -25.80
C GLY A 1045 -8.56 -25.02 -26.57
N PHE A 1046 -8.31 -24.43 -27.75
CA PHE A 1046 -9.35 -23.96 -28.67
C PHE A 1046 -8.91 -24.05 -30.15
N GLY A 1047 -7.81 -23.36 -30.50
CA GLY A 1047 -7.33 -23.32 -31.90
C GLY A 1047 -7.75 -22.05 -32.67
N MET A 1048 -7.52 -20.87 -32.09
CA MET A 1048 -7.82 -19.57 -32.74
C MET A 1048 -7.26 -19.44 -34.17
N PRO A 1049 -6.04 -19.91 -34.52
CA PRO A 1049 -5.55 -19.85 -35.91
C PRO A 1049 -6.45 -20.54 -36.92
N LEU A 1050 -7.13 -21.62 -36.53
CA LEU A 1050 -8.09 -22.32 -37.39
C LEU A 1050 -9.30 -21.44 -37.71
N LEU A 1051 -9.81 -20.74 -36.68
CA LEU A 1051 -10.94 -19.84 -36.80
C LEU A 1051 -10.58 -18.61 -37.65
N GLU A 1052 -9.41 -18.02 -37.43
CA GLU A 1052 -8.88 -16.89 -38.20
C GLU A 1052 -8.70 -17.24 -39.68
N ALA A 1053 -8.13 -18.42 -39.96
CA ALA A 1053 -7.98 -18.92 -41.33
C ALA A 1053 -9.33 -19.07 -42.04
N MET A 1054 -10.30 -19.72 -41.39
CA MET A 1054 -11.65 -19.88 -41.93
C MET A 1054 -12.33 -18.54 -42.18
N ALA A 1055 -12.16 -17.56 -41.28
CA ALA A 1055 -12.70 -16.19 -41.44
C ALA A 1055 -12.10 -15.46 -42.64
N CYS A 1056 -10.83 -15.73 -42.97
CA CYS A 1056 -10.15 -15.19 -44.15
C CYS A 1056 -10.45 -15.96 -45.46
N GLY A 1057 -11.28 -17.01 -45.41
CA GLY A 1057 -11.53 -17.87 -46.56
C GLY A 1057 -10.34 -18.76 -46.94
N CYS A 1058 -9.52 -19.14 -45.96
CA CYS A 1058 -8.42 -20.08 -46.13
C CYS A 1058 -8.87 -21.51 -45.78
N PRO A 1059 -8.69 -22.49 -46.69
CA PRO A 1059 -8.91 -23.90 -46.36
C PRO A 1059 -8.02 -24.39 -45.21
N VAL A 1060 -8.54 -25.31 -44.40
CA VAL A 1060 -7.84 -25.86 -43.23
C VAL A 1060 -7.62 -27.36 -43.39
N ILE A 1061 -6.41 -27.81 -43.09
CA ILE A 1061 -6.06 -29.23 -42.89
C ILE A 1061 -5.57 -29.39 -41.45
N THR A 1062 -6.21 -30.28 -40.69
CA THR A 1062 -5.98 -30.41 -39.25
C THR A 1062 -6.23 -31.83 -38.73
N CYS A 1063 -6.04 -32.07 -37.43
CA CYS A 1063 -6.32 -33.34 -36.77
C CYS A 1063 -7.62 -33.26 -35.96
N PRO A 1064 -8.44 -34.34 -35.88
CA PRO A 1064 -9.71 -34.33 -35.15
C PRO A 1064 -9.50 -34.53 -33.62
N ASN A 1065 -8.57 -33.77 -33.03
CA ASN A 1065 -8.13 -33.93 -31.65
C ASN A 1065 -8.61 -32.78 -30.75
N ALA A 1066 -8.89 -33.07 -29.48
CA ALA A 1066 -9.25 -32.09 -28.46
C ALA A 1066 -10.40 -31.15 -28.92
N SER A 1067 -10.22 -29.83 -28.76
CA SER A 1067 -11.21 -28.80 -29.14
C SER A 1067 -11.28 -28.50 -30.64
N ILE A 1068 -10.37 -29.05 -31.46
CA ILE A 1068 -10.28 -28.71 -32.89
C ILE A 1068 -11.60 -28.97 -33.63
N PRO A 1069 -12.28 -30.13 -33.47
CA PRO A 1069 -13.57 -30.38 -34.12
C PRO A 1069 -14.67 -29.39 -33.72
N GLU A 1070 -14.61 -28.84 -32.50
CA GLU A 1070 -15.58 -27.86 -31.99
C GLU A 1070 -15.44 -26.53 -32.76
N VAL A 1071 -14.21 -26.16 -33.14
CA VAL A 1071 -13.91 -24.96 -33.91
C VAL A 1071 -14.17 -25.16 -35.40
N THR A 1072 -13.61 -26.21 -36.01
CA THR A 1072 -13.65 -26.38 -37.47
C THR A 1072 -14.91 -27.07 -38.00
N GLY A 1073 -15.63 -27.85 -37.18
CA GLY A 1073 -16.81 -28.59 -37.63
C GLY A 1073 -16.54 -29.39 -38.91
N GLU A 1074 -17.42 -29.29 -39.91
CA GLU A 1074 -17.26 -29.94 -41.21
C GLU A 1074 -16.40 -29.13 -42.23
N ALA A 1075 -15.78 -28.03 -41.80
CA ALA A 1075 -15.10 -27.07 -42.69
C ALA A 1075 -13.59 -27.32 -42.88
N ALA A 1076 -13.08 -28.47 -42.43
CA ALA A 1076 -11.67 -28.84 -42.54
C ALA A 1076 -11.48 -30.24 -43.12
N ILE A 1077 -10.31 -30.50 -43.68
CA ILE A 1077 -9.86 -31.87 -43.98
C ILE A 1077 -9.19 -32.43 -42.72
N TYR A 1078 -9.77 -33.48 -42.15
CA TYR A 1078 -9.20 -34.16 -40.99
C TYR A 1078 -8.24 -35.27 -41.39
N VAL A 1079 -7.09 -35.31 -40.73
CA VAL A 1079 -6.11 -36.40 -40.84
C VAL A 1079 -5.71 -36.88 -39.46
N ASN A 1080 -5.31 -38.14 -39.34
CA ASN A 1080 -4.78 -38.64 -38.07
C ASN A 1080 -3.40 -38.01 -37.78
N ASP A 1081 -3.12 -37.72 -36.50
CA ASP A 1081 -1.92 -36.99 -36.07
C ASP A 1081 -0.59 -37.76 -36.18
N ASN A 1082 -0.63 -38.97 -36.72
CA ASN A 1082 0.50 -39.83 -36.99
C ASN A 1082 0.55 -40.33 -38.45
N ASP A 1083 -0.40 -39.91 -39.30
CA ASP A 1083 -0.56 -40.44 -40.65
C ASP A 1083 0.01 -39.49 -41.72
N VAL A 1084 1.29 -39.71 -42.03
CA VAL A 1084 2.03 -38.93 -43.04
C VAL A 1084 1.41 -39.07 -44.43
N GLU A 1085 0.90 -40.24 -44.80
CA GLU A 1085 0.33 -40.48 -46.13
C GLU A 1085 -1.03 -39.80 -46.29
N ALA A 1086 -1.88 -39.88 -45.27
CA ALA A 1086 -3.16 -39.16 -45.27
C ALA A 1086 -2.95 -37.65 -45.37
N LEU A 1087 -1.95 -37.08 -44.66
CA LEU A 1087 -1.63 -35.67 -44.78
C LEU A 1087 -1.09 -35.31 -46.18
N ALA A 1088 -0.23 -36.13 -46.77
CA ALA A 1088 0.27 -35.90 -48.13
C ALA A 1088 -0.89 -35.93 -49.17
N ASN A 1089 -1.85 -36.84 -48.99
CA ASN A 1089 -3.06 -36.88 -49.79
C ASN A 1089 -3.94 -35.64 -49.56
N ALA A 1090 -4.12 -35.18 -48.32
CA ALA A 1090 -4.86 -33.97 -48.01
C ALA A 1090 -4.24 -32.71 -48.65
N LEU A 1091 -2.90 -32.60 -48.65
CA LEU A 1091 -2.16 -31.53 -49.33
C LEU A 1091 -2.42 -31.55 -50.86
N CYS A 1092 -2.65 -32.72 -51.46
CA CYS A 1092 -3.05 -32.85 -52.87
C CYS A 1092 -4.53 -32.50 -53.08
N GLU A 1093 -5.43 -33.04 -52.24
CA GLU A 1093 -6.88 -32.88 -52.37
C GLU A 1093 -7.32 -31.41 -52.24
N VAL A 1094 -6.73 -30.66 -51.29
CA VAL A 1094 -7.10 -29.26 -51.03
C VAL A 1094 -6.83 -28.33 -52.23
N GLN A 1095 -5.98 -28.76 -53.17
CA GLN A 1095 -5.67 -28.00 -54.38
C GLN A 1095 -6.77 -28.14 -55.44
N LYS A 1096 -7.62 -29.16 -55.36
CA LYS A 1096 -8.71 -29.36 -56.32
C LYS A 1096 -9.73 -28.23 -56.17
N PRO A 1097 -10.07 -27.49 -57.24
CA PRO A 1097 -10.95 -26.32 -57.13
C PRO A 1097 -12.30 -26.58 -56.45
N SER A 1098 -12.91 -27.76 -56.70
CA SER A 1098 -14.19 -28.15 -56.08
C SER A 1098 -14.07 -28.35 -54.57
N VAL A 1099 -13.03 -29.05 -54.12
CA VAL A 1099 -12.77 -29.31 -52.70
C VAL A 1099 -12.44 -27.98 -52.00
N ARG A 1100 -11.54 -27.19 -52.60
CA ARG A 1100 -11.15 -25.88 -52.08
C ARG A 1100 -12.36 -24.96 -51.90
N GLN A 1101 -13.18 -24.78 -52.92
CA GLN A 1101 -14.32 -23.87 -52.86
C GLN A 1101 -15.36 -24.33 -51.83
N SER A 1102 -15.55 -25.64 -51.68
CA SER A 1102 -16.42 -26.22 -50.66
C SER A 1102 -15.93 -25.88 -49.25
N LEU A 1103 -14.63 -26.07 -48.97
CA LEU A 1103 -14.02 -25.76 -47.68
C LEU A 1103 -14.06 -24.27 -47.35
N ILE A 1104 -13.79 -23.39 -48.33
CA ILE A 1104 -13.88 -21.93 -48.15
C ILE A 1104 -15.30 -21.53 -47.76
N THR A 1105 -16.30 -22.06 -48.47
CA THR A 1105 -17.71 -21.74 -48.21
C THR A 1105 -18.14 -22.24 -46.83
N ALA A 1106 -17.77 -23.48 -46.47
CA ALA A 1106 -18.05 -24.04 -45.15
C ALA A 1106 -17.34 -23.26 -44.04
N GLY A 1107 -16.07 -22.89 -44.24
CA GLY A 1107 -15.25 -22.17 -43.27
C GLY A 1107 -15.81 -20.79 -42.94
N LEU A 1108 -16.21 -20.02 -43.97
CA LEU A 1108 -16.83 -18.70 -43.77
C LEU A 1108 -18.17 -18.78 -43.01
N VAL A 1109 -18.95 -19.85 -43.22
CA VAL A 1109 -20.19 -20.09 -42.47
C VAL A 1109 -19.89 -20.50 -41.02
N GLN A 1110 -18.90 -21.37 -40.82
CA GLN A 1110 -18.49 -21.84 -39.50
C GLN A 1110 -17.92 -20.70 -38.64
N ALA A 1111 -17.05 -19.86 -39.21
CA ALA A 1111 -16.41 -18.76 -38.49
C ALA A 1111 -17.41 -17.75 -37.89
N LYS A 1112 -18.54 -17.50 -38.59
CA LYS A 1112 -19.60 -16.58 -38.12
C LYS A 1112 -20.30 -17.01 -36.82
N LYS A 1113 -20.12 -18.26 -36.38
CA LYS A 1113 -20.69 -18.74 -35.11
C LYS A 1113 -19.92 -18.23 -33.88
N PHE A 1114 -18.75 -17.63 -34.09
CA PHE A 1114 -17.82 -17.21 -33.05
C PHE A 1114 -17.63 -15.69 -33.09
N SER A 1115 -17.82 -15.01 -31.97
CA SER A 1115 -17.60 -13.56 -31.85
C SER A 1115 -17.16 -13.19 -30.44
N TRP A 1116 -16.36 -12.13 -30.33
CA TRP A 1116 -15.91 -11.62 -29.03
C TRP A 1116 -17.07 -11.11 -28.19
N THR A 1117 -18.09 -10.52 -28.83
CA THR A 1117 -19.33 -10.09 -28.15
C THR A 1117 -20.02 -11.24 -27.43
N LYS A 1118 -20.22 -12.38 -28.11
CA LYS A 1118 -20.83 -13.57 -27.50
C LYS A 1118 -20.01 -14.11 -26.34
N MET A 1119 -18.68 -14.15 -26.49
CA MET A 1119 -17.79 -14.58 -25.41
C MET A 1119 -17.89 -13.63 -24.21
N ALA A 1120 -17.82 -12.32 -24.45
CA ALA A 1120 -17.86 -11.29 -23.41
C ALA A 1120 -19.19 -11.31 -22.63
N GLU A 1121 -20.32 -11.57 -23.30
CA GLU A 1121 -21.63 -11.74 -22.68
C GLU A 1121 -21.70 -12.99 -21.79
N ILE A 1122 -21.15 -14.12 -22.25
CA ILE A 1122 -21.12 -15.35 -21.45
C ILE A 1122 -20.21 -15.17 -20.22
N VAL A 1123 -19.01 -14.61 -20.41
CA VAL A 1123 -18.04 -14.39 -19.32
C VAL A 1123 -18.58 -13.38 -18.32
N SER A 1124 -19.13 -12.24 -18.75
CA SER A 1124 -19.70 -11.25 -17.81
C SER A 1124 -20.86 -11.83 -17.00
N LYS A 1125 -21.73 -12.62 -17.64
CA LYS A 1125 -22.82 -13.33 -16.95
C LYS A 1125 -22.29 -14.38 -15.98
N ALA A 1126 -21.23 -15.10 -16.32
CA ALA A 1126 -20.59 -16.06 -15.43
C ALA A 1126 -19.96 -15.38 -14.20
N LEU A 1127 -19.28 -14.26 -14.39
CA LEU A 1127 -18.73 -13.46 -13.30
C LEU A 1127 -19.84 -12.92 -12.39
N MET A 1128 -20.92 -12.36 -12.94
CA MET A 1128 -22.07 -11.90 -12.17
C MET A 1128 -22.73 -13.05 -11.38
N ASN A 1129 -22.89 -14.22 -11.99
CA ASN A 1129 -23.35 -15.43 -11.28
C ASN A 1129 -22.43 -15.79 -10.11
N ALA A 1130 -21.11 -15.72 -10.32
CA ALA A 1130 -20.14 -16.04 -9.28
C ALA A 1130 -20.24 -15.10 -8.07
N THR A 1131 -20.60 -13.83 -8.28
CA THR A 1131 -20.86 -12.88 -7.17
C THR A 1131 -22.07 -13.24 -6.31
N LEU A 1132 -22.97 -14.11 -6.81
CA LEU A 1132 -24.18 -14.54 -6.12
C LEU A 1132 -24.02 -15.92 -5.46
N LEU A 1133 -22.85 -16.56 -5.56
CA LEU A 1133 -22.63 -17.89 -4.97
C LEU A 1133 -22.75 -17.89 -3.44
N SER A 1134 -22.43 -16.76 -2.81
CA SER A 1134 -22.62 -16.56 -1.37
C SER A 1134 -24.10 -16.63 -0.95
N PHE A 1135 -25.04 -16.54 -1.88
CA PHE A 1135 -26.46 -16.63 -1.57
C PHE A 1135 -26.97 -18.07 -1.43
N ASN A 1136 -26.11 -19.07 -1.65
CA ASN A 1136 -26.42 -20.49 -1.47
C ASN A 1136 -27.83 -20.89 -1.96
N LEU A 1137 -28.18 -20.43 -3.17
CA LEU A 1137 -29.53 -20.59 -3.73
C LEU A 1137 -29.85 -22.08 -3.92
N GLN A 1138 -30.99 -22.50 -3.35
CA GLN A 1138 -31.48 -23.87 -3.39
C GLN A 1138 -32.52 -24.08 -4.52
N GLU A 1139 -33.21 -25.23 -4.51
CA GLU A 1139 -34.27 -25.54 -5.48
C GLU A 1139 -35.45 -24.57 -5.38
N THR A 1140 -35.83 -24.14 -4.17
CA THR A 1140 -36.87 -23.14 -3.94
C THR A 1140 -36.24 -21.87 -3.37
N ASN A 1141 -36.38 -20.74 -4.05
CA ASN A 1141 -35.82 -19.46 -3.59
C ASN A 1141 -36.94 -18.43 -3.45
N LEU A 1142 -37.12 -17.92 -2.25
CA LEU A 1142 -38.14 -16.93 -1.90
C LEU A 1142 -37.48 -15.61 -1.53
N ILE A 1143 -38.19 -14.49 -1.69
CA ILE A 1143 -37.69 -13.17 -1.30
C ILE A 1143 -38.74 -12.37 -0.51
N ILE A 1144 -38.29 -11.62 0.49
CA ILE A 1144 -39.11 -10.68 1.28
C ILE A 1144 -38.45 -9.30 1.39
N PHE A 1145 -39.27 -8.28 1.64
CA PHE A 1145 -38.86 -6.87 1.73
C PHE A 1145 -39.34 -6.22 3.04
N PRO A 1146 -38.77 -6.60 4.20
CA PRO A 1146 -39.17 -6.02 5.49
C PRO A 1146 -38.96 -4.52 5.54
N ASP A 1147 -39.91 -3.79 6.13
CA ASP A 1147 -39.73 -2.40 6.52
C ASP A 1147 -38.92 -2.34 7.83
N TRP A 1148 -37.63 -2.04 7.70
CA TRP A 1148 -36.68 -1.94 8.82
C TRP A 1148 -36.89 -0.69 9.70
N SER A 1149 -37.80 0.22 9.33
CA SER A 1149 -38.14 1.39 10.16
C SER A 1149 -39.15 1.09 11.26
N GLN A 1150 -39.71 -0.13 11.27
CA GLN A 1150 -40.67 -0.60 12.27
C GLN A 1150 -40.03 -0.77 13.66
N PRO A 1151 -40.84 -0.71 14.74
CA PRO A 1151 -40.38 -1.13 16.07
C PRO A 1151 -39.85 -2.57 16.05
N GLU A 1152 -38.74 -2.79 16.75
CA GLU A 1152 -38.02 -4.07 16.80
C GLU A 1152 -38.93 -5.26 17.17
N ASP A 1153 -39.84 -5.07 18.13
CA ASP A 1153 -40.79 -6.09 18.57
C ASP A 1153 -41.78 -6.51 17.46
N GLU A 1154 -42.28 -5.56 16.66
CA GLU A 1154 -43.27 -5.82 15.60
C GLU A 1154 -42.62 -6.53 14.41
N LEU A 1155 -41.44 -6.03 13.98
CA LEU A 1155 -40.66 -6.64 12.91
C LEU A 1155 -40.17 -8.05 13.31
N GLY A 1156 -39.76 -8.21 14.58
CA GLY A 1156 -39.32 -9.49 15.12
C GLY A 1156 -40.41 -10.56 15.06
N LEU A 1157 -41.64 -10.20 15.44
CA LEU A 1157 -42.80 -11.11 15.34
C LEU A 1157 -43.11 -11.52 13.90
N GLU A 1158 -43.08 -10.57 12.96
CA GLU A 1158 -43.36 -10.82 11.54
C GLU A 1158 -42.32 -11.75 10.89
N LEU A 1159 -41.02 -11.49 11.13
CA LEU A 1159 -39.94 -12.36 10.64
C LEU A 1159 -39.99 -13.74 11.30
N THR A 1160 -40.29 -13.81 12.59
CA THR A 1160 -40.45 -15.07 13.35
C THR A 1160 -41.54 -15.93 12.71
N GLU A 1161 -42.70 -15.37 12.39
CA GLU A 1161 -43.83 -16.11 11.80
C GLU A 1161 -43.44 -16.75 10.45
N ILE A 1162 -42.76 -15.99 9.59
CA ILE A 1162 -42.36 -16.46 8.26
C ILE A 1162 -41.25 -17.50 8.33
N ILE A 1163 -40.20 -17.21 9.08
CA ILE A 1163 -39.06 -18.12 9.24
C ILE A 1163 -39.55 -19.43 9.85
N LYS A 1164 -40.40 -19.37 10.88
CA LYS A 1164 -41.03 -20.55 11.49
C LYS A 1164 -41.84 -21.37 10.49
N ALA A 1165 -42.70 -20.71 9.71
CA ALA A 1165 -43.55 -21.39 8.74
C ALA A 1165 -42.73 -22.10 7.65
N LEU A 1166 -41.66 -21.46 7.16
CA LEU A 1166 -40.78 -22.02 6.14
C LEU A 1166 -39.86 -23.11 6.69
N ALA A 1167 -39.30 -22.94 7.89
CA ALA A 1167 -38.45 -23.94 8.53
C ALA A 1167 -39.24 -25.21 8.92
N SER A 1168 -40.51 -25.06 9.27
CA SER A 1168 -41.43 -26.19 9.57
C SER A 1168 -41.93 -26.92 8.32
N TYR A 1169 -41.58 -26.47 7.12
CA TYR A 1169 -41.99 -27.10 5.86
C TYR A 1169 -41.16 -28.38 5.59
N PRO A 1170 -41.76 -29.51 5.14
CA PRO A 1170 -41.04 -30.77 4.95
C PRO A 1170 -39.84 -30.76 3.98
N GLN A 1171 -39.71 -29.74 3.14
CA GLN A 1171 -38.57 -29.54 2.22
C GLN A 1171 -37.81 -28.23 2.51
N SER A 1172 -37.81 -27.78 3.77
CA SER A 1172 -37.08 -26.57 4.18
C SER A 1172 -35.60 -26.61 3.81
N TYR A 1173 -34.97 -27.80 3.87
CA TYR A 1173 -33.57 -28.06 3.43
C TYR A 1173 -33.27 -27.73 1.95
N ASN A 1174 -34.29 -27.62 1.10
CA ASN A 1174 -34.18 -27.22 -0.31
C ASN A 1174 -34.68 -25.78 -0.55
N THR A 1175 -34.81 -24.98 0.51
CA THR A 1175 -35.37 -23.62 0.44
C THR A 1175 -34.36 -22.57 0.89
N THR A 1176 -34.21 -21.52 0.10
CA THR A 1176 -33.50 -20.29 0.46
C THR A 1176 -34.50 -19.14 0.64
N LEU A 1177 -34.44 -18.45 1.76
CA LEU A 1177 -35.15 -17.21 2.02
C LEU A 1177 -34.19 -16.01 1.91
N LEU A 1178 -34.37 -15.22 0.85
CA LEU A 1178 -33.67 -13.96 0.64
C LEU A 1178 -34.41 -12.85 1.39
N ILE A 1179 -33.71 -12.12 2.25
CA ILE A 1179 -34.28 -11.01 3.03
C ILE A 1179 -33.61 -9.71 2.57
N ASN A 1180 -34.38 -8.77 2.02
CA ASN A 1180 -33.79 -7.50 1.61
C ASN A 1180 -33.40 -6.64 2.83
N THR A 1181 -32.16 -6.19 2.88
CA THR A 1181 -31.58 -5.39 3.98
C THR A 1181 -31.07 -4.03 3.50
N SER A 1182 -31.55 -3.52 2.35
CA SER A 1182 -30.98 -2.32 1.72
C SER A 1182 -31.25 -1.02 2.49
N SER A 1183 -32.21 -1.01 3.41
CA SER A 1183 -32.63 0.14 4.22
C SER A 1183 -32.13 0.13 5.66
N ILE A 1184 -31.23 -0.78 6.03
CA ILE A 1184 -30.62 -0.90 7.36
C ILE A 1184 -29.11 -1.18 7.24
N ASP A 1185 -28.34 -0.91 8.29
CA ASP A 1185 -26.94 -1.32 8.37
C ASP A 1185 -26.81 -2.86 8.34
N ALA A 1186 -25.75 -3.35 7.68
CA ALA A 1186 -25.56 -4.79 7.45
C ALA A 1186 -25.25 -5.55 8.74
N GLU A 1187 -24.51 -4.96 9.70
CA GLU A 1187 -24.21 -5.58 10.98
C GLU A 1187 -25.45 -5.61 11.87
N GLU A 1188 -26.21 -4.50 11.91
CA GLU A 1188 -27.47 -4.42 12.65
C GLU A 1188 -28.49 -5.46 12.14
N ALA A 1189 -28.65 -5.56 10.82
CA ALA A 1189 -29.53 -6.56 10.22
C ALA A 1189 -29.11 -7.99 10.52
N ALA A 1190 -27.80 -8.29 10.46
CA ALA A 1190 -27.27 -9.62 10.77
C ALA A 1190 -27.47 -9.99 12.25
N MET A 1191 -27.22 -9.05 13.16
CA MET A 1191 -27.47 -9.24 14.59
C MET A 1191 -28.96 -9.49 14.87
N PHE A 1192 -29.84 -8.73 14.22
CA PHE A 1192 -31.28 -8.89 14.37
C PHE A 1192 -31.80 -10.22 13.82
N LEU A 1193 -31.37 -10.61 12.61
CA LEU A 1193 -31.74 -11.91 12.04
C LEU A 1193 -31.20 -13.08 12.89
N SER A 1194 -30.01 -12.92 13.45
CA SER A 1194 -29.44 -13.90 14.39
C SER A 1194 -30.24 -13.98 15.69
N SER A 1195 -30.76 -12.87 16.22
CA SER A 1195 -31.57 -12.87 17.44
C SER A 1195 -32.91 -13.56 17.21
N VAL A 1196 -33.57 -13.29 16.09
CA VAL A 1196 -34.82 -13.97 15.67
C VAL A 1196 -34.60 -15.48 15.55
N THR A 1197 -33.51 -15.89 14.91
CA THR A 1197 -33.18 -17.32 14.72
C THR A 1197 -32.87 -18.00 16.06
N MET A 1198 -32.12 -17.34 16.96
CA MET A 1198 -31.83 -17.87 18.30
C MET A 1198 -33.08 -17.97 19.18
N ASN A 1199 -34.00 -17.01 19.11
CA ASN A 1199 -35.25 -17.06 19.85
C ASN A 1199 -36.12 -18.25 19.40
N LEU A 1200 -36.20 -18.50 18.09
CA LEU A 1200 -36.89 -19.68 17.55
C LEU A 1200 -36.27 -21.00 18.04
N LEU A 1201 -34.94 -21.07 18.14
CA LEU A 1201 -34.25 -22.23 18.70
C LEU A 1201 -34.55 -22.41 20.20
N MET A 1202 -34.54 -21.34 20.98
CA MET A 1202 -34.67 -21.39 22.45
C MET A 1202 -36.12 -21.57 22.94
N GLU A 1203 -37.09 -20.94 22.29
CA GLU A 1203 -38.48 -20.92 22.76
C GLU A 1203 -39.35 -22.03 22.13
N GLU A 1204 -39.02 -22.46 20.92
CA GLU A 1204 -39.86 -23.36 20.11
C GLU A 1204 -39.17 -24.70 19.78
N ASP A 1205 -37.92 -24.91 20.24
CA ASP A 1205 -37.10 -26.11 19.99
C ASP A 1205 -36.94 -26.41 18.48
N LEU A 1206 -36.99 -25.35 17.66
CA LEU A 1206 -36.91 -25.42 16.20
C LEU A 1206 -35.48 -25.13 15.75
N ASP A 1207 -34.74 -26.18 15.37
CA ASP A 1207 -33.40 -26.00 14.80
C ASP A 1207 -33.47 -25.61 13.32
N ILE A 1208 -33.24 -24.32 13.06
CA ILE A 1208 -33.24 -23.74 11.71
C ILE A 1208 -31.93 -24.06 10.99
N SER A 1209 -30.86 -24.36 11.72
CA SER A 1209 -29.51 -24.55 11.16
C SER A 1209 -29.35 -25.82 10.31
N GLU A 1210 -30.28 -26.77 10.42
CA GLU A 1210 -30.30 -28.01 9.64
C GLU A 1210 -31.23 -27.98 8.41
N GLY A 1211 -31.93 -26.87 8.15
CA GLY A 1211 -33.00 -26.81 7.13
C GLY A 1211 -33.02 -25.55 6.26
N LEU A 1212 -33.52 -24.42 6.77
CA LEU A 1212 -33.79 -23.24 5.94
C LEU A 1212 -32.55 -22.36 5.80
N GLU A 1213 -32.12 -22.10 4.57
CA GLU A 1213 -31.04 -21.13 4.30
C GLU A 1213 -31.61 -19.70 4.32
N ILE A 1214 -31.08 -18.82 5.17
CA ILE A 1214 -31.52 -17.42 5.28
C ILE A 1214 -30.38 -16.49 4.86
N VAL A 1215 -30.63 -15.69 3.83
CA VAL A 1215 -29.59 -14.86 3.21
C VAL A 1215 -30.01 -13.39 3.17
N PRO A 1216 -29.28 -12.49 3.82
CA PRO A 1216 -29.50 -11.05 3.68
C PRO A 1216 -29.02 -10.57 2.30
N VAL A 1217 -29.81 -9.72 1.65
CA VAL A 1217 -29.54 -9.18 0.30
C VAL A 1217 -29.65 -7.65 0.32
N ALA A 1218 -28.56 -6.97 -0.02
CA ALA A 1218 -28.54 -5.51 -0.11
C ALA A 1218 -27.82 -5.01 -1.37
N ASN A 1219 -28.27 -3.87 -1.91
CA ASN A 1219 -27.55 -3.05 -2.88
C ASN A 1219 -27.07 -3.79 -4.15
N LEU A 1220 -27.86 -4.75 -4.65
CA LEU A 1220 -27.57 -5.47 -5.88
C LEU A 1220 -27.65 -4.57 -7.11
N ALA A 1221 -26.68 -4.66 -8.02
CA ALA A 1221 -26.76 -4.00 -9.32
C ALA A 1221 -27.88 -4.57 -10.21
N ALA A 1222 -28.34 -3.78 -11.17
CA ALA A 1222 -29.31 -4.21 -12.18
C ALA A 1222 -28.91 -5.51 -12.89
N THR A 1223 -27.62 -5.68 -13.22
CA THR A 1223 -27.10 -6.90 -13.84
C THR A 1223 -27.10 -8.11 -12.90
N GLN A 1224 -26.92 -7.91 -11.59
CA GLN A 1224 -27.08 -8.98 -10.60
C GLN A 1224 -28.55 -9.40 -10.50
N TRP A 1225 -29.48 -8.44 -10.51
CA TRP A 1225 -30.91 -8.72 -10.56
C TRP A 1225 -31.32 -9.49 -11.82
N GLU A 1226 -30.82 -9.13 -13.00
CA GLU A 1226 -31.08 -9.88 -14.25
C GLU A 1226 -30.70 -11.36 -14.16
N VAL A 1227 -29.66 -11.67 -13.39
CA VAL A 1227 -29.16 -13.02 -13.18
C VAL A 1227 -29.90 -13.73 -12.03
N LEU A 1228 -30.28 -13.00 -10.98
CA LEU A 1228 -30.95 -13.53 -9.79
C LEU A 1228 -32.44 -13.79 -10.02
N LEU A 1229 -33.16 -12.87 -10.69
CA LEU A 1229 -34.62 -12.92 -10.85
C LEU A 1229 -35.14 -14.25 -11.43
N PRO A 1230 -34.53 -14.86 -12.48
CA PRO A 1230 -34.97 -16.15 -13.00
C PRO A 1230 -34.86 -17.31 -12.03
N ARG A 1231 -34.11 -17.15 -10.91
CA ARG A 1231 -33.91 -18.16 -9.88
C ARG A 1231 -34.84 -17.96 -8.68
N ILE A 1232 -35.45 -16.79 -8.54
CA ILE A 1232 -36.44 -16.49 -7.50
C ILE A 1232 -37.80 -17.04 -7.94
N HIS A 1233 -38.38 -17.91 -7.11
CA HIS A 1233 -39.65 -18.57 -7.38
C HIS A 1233 -40.84 -17.65 -7.09
N ALA A 1234 -40.78 -16.94 -5.95
CA ALA A 1234 -41.85 -16.07 -5.49
C ALA A 1234 -41.37 -15.01 -4.49
N ARG A 1235 -42.12 -13.91 -4.44
CA ARG A 1235 -42.06 -12.94 -3.34
C ARG A 1235 -43.15 -13.28 -2.31
N ILE A 1236 -42.78 -13.36 -1.04
CA ILE A 1236 -43.76 -13.47 0.04
C ILE A 1236 -44.09 -12.05 0.53
N ILE A 1237 -45.38 -11.71 0.52
CA ILE A 1237 -45.85 -10.38 0.93
C ILE A 1237 -45.88 -10.32 2.46
N LEU A 1238 -45.25 -9.28 3.00
CA LEU A 1238 -45.29 -8.93 4.43
C LEU A 1238 -46.46 -7.99 4.70
N ALA A 1239 -46.95 -7.95 5.95
CA ALA A 1239 -47.94 -6.96 6.38
C ALA A 1239 -47.36 -5.54 6.25
N ASN A 1240 -46.07 -5.38 6.54
CA ASN A 1240 -45.34 -4.11 6.41
C ASN A 1240 -44.10 -4.28 5.52
N GLU A 1241 -44.26 -3.97 4.22
CA GLU A 1241 -43.15 -3.98 3.25
C GLU A 1241 -42.50 -2.59 3.08
N ASP A 1242 -41.19 -2.58 2.84
CA ASP A 1242 -40.46 -1.36 2.43
C ASP A 1242 -40.88 -0.92 1.02
N LYS A 1243 -41.80 0.05 0.98
CA LYS A 1243 -42.37 0.57 -0.27
C LYS A 1243 -41.37 1.35 -1.11
N GLN A 1244 -40.35 1.93 -0.48
CA GLN A 1244 -39.34 2.71 -1.19
C GLN A 1244 -38.42 1.77 -1.96
N VAL A 1245 -37.88 0.74 -1.30
CA VAL A 1245 -37.01 -0.25 -1.93
C VAL A 1245 -37.76 -1.01 -3.04
N LEU A 1246 -39.02 -1.40 -2.79
CA LEU A 1246 -39.86 -2.09 -3.79
C LEU A 1246 -40.07 -1.27 -5.08
N ALA A 1247 -40.07 0.07 -5.00
CA ALA A 1247 -40.18 0.93 -6.17
C ALA A 1247 -38.87 1.02 -6.97
N GLU A 1248 -37.74 0.73 -6.34
CA GLU A 1248 -36.40 0.88 -6.91
C GLU A 1248 -35.83 -0.43 -7.48
N VAL A 1249 -36.33 -1.60 -7.03
CA VAL A 1249 -35.86 -2.92 -7.47
C VAL A 1249 -36.75 -3.56 -8.56
N PRO A 1250 -36.19 -4.31 -9.54
CA PRO A 1250 -36.92 -4.85 -10.69
C PRO A 1250 -37.75 -6.12 -10.38
N VAL A 1251 -38.42 -6.19 -9.21
CA VAL A 1251 -39.15 -7.38 -8.74
C VAL A 1251 -40.64 -7.39 -9.07
N GLY A 1252 -41.16 -6.34 -9.73
CA GLY A 1252 -42.60 -6.19 -10.01
C GLY A 1252 -43.24 -7.29 -10.87
N ASN A 1253 -42.43 -8.08 -11.59
CA ASN A 1253 -42.92 -9.21 -12.40
C ASN A 1253 -42.87 -10.56 -11.67
N LEU A 1254 -42.36 -10.62 -10.43
CA LEU A 1254 -42.36 -11.85 -9.63
C LEU A 1254 -43.78 -12.20 -9.18
N LYS A 1255 -44.08 -13.50 -9.19
CA LYS A 1255 -45.31 -14.00 -8.55
C LYS A 1255 -45.24 -13.67 -7.07
N SER A 1256 -46.27 -13.00 -6.56
CA SER A 1256 -46.35 -12.59 -5.16
C SER A 1256 -47.48 -13.35 -4.47
N TYR A 1257 -47.22 -13.83 -3.26
CA TYR A 1257 -48.19 -14.60 -2.48
C TYR A 1257 -48.21 -14.13 -1.02
N GLU A 1258 -49.40 -14.17 -0.42
CA GLU A 1258 -49.55 -14.20 1.04
C GLU A 1258 -48.96 -15.52 1.57
N LEU A 1259 -48.28 -15.50 2.73
CA LEU A 1259 -47.60 -16.67 3.31
C LEU A 1259 -48.49 -17.92 3.36
N HIS A 1260 -49.70 -17.81 3.90
CA HIS A 1260 -50.65 -18.93 3.99
C HIS A 1260 -51.10 -19.44 2.61
N THR A 1261 -51.20 -18.56 1.61
CA THR A 1261 -51.58 -18.96 0.24
C THR A 1261 -50.46 -19.76 -0.42
N TRP A 1262 -49.21 -19.36 -0.22
CA TRP A 1262 -48.04 -20.10 -0.69
C TRP A 1262 -47.94 -21.49 -0.06
N MET A 1263 -48.09 -21.59 1.27
CA MET A 1263 -48.08 -22.86 2.01
C MET A 1263 -49.19 -23.82 1.53
N ASN A 1264 -50.35 -23.30 1.12
CA ASN A 1264 -51.46 -24.08 0.55
C ASN A 1264 -51.20 -24.55 -0.89
N GLN A 1265 -50.45 -23.81 -1.70
CA GLN A 1265 -50.03 -24.25 -3.03
C GLN A 1265 -48.99 -25.38 -2.96
N LEU A 1266 -48.07 -25.30 -2.01
CA LEU A 1266 -47.06 -26.35 -1.77
C LEU A 1266 -47.67 -27.67 -1.30
N SER A 1267 -48.80 -27.62 -0.57
CA SER A 1267 -49.52 -28.81 -0.10
C SER A 1267 -50.46 -29.44 -1.14
N THR A 1268 -50.74 -28.76 -2.25
CA THR A 1268 -51.58 -29.26 -3.37
C THR A 1268 -50.78 -29.73 -4.59
N SER A 1269 -49.44 -29.62 -4.53
CA SER A 1269 -48.52 -29.98 -5.62
C SER A 1269 -47.86 -31.36 -5.45
N ASN A 1270 -48.28 -32.15 -4.46
CA ASN A 1270 -47.84 -33.53 -4.20
C ASN A 1270 -48.80 -34.57 -4.79
#